data_AF-A0A9X0I106-F1
#
_entry.id   AF-A0A9X0I106-F1
#
_cell.length_a   1.000
_cell.length_b   1.000
_cell.length_c   1.000
_cell.angle_alpha   90.00
_cell.angle_beta   90.00
_cell.angle_gamma   90.00
#
_symmetry.space_group_name_H-M   'P 1'
#
loop_
_entity.id
_entity.type
_entity.pdbx_description
1 polymer ?
#
loop_
_entity_poly.entity_id
_entity_poly.type
_entity_poly.pdbx_seq_one_letter_code
_entity_poly.pdbx_strand_id
1 'polypeptide(L)'
;MGAGEPVAHCTIVSFVSPTSGNSGRSSAVANIAWILASNGKRVLAVDWCTKTPRVYDYLRSFRIDALGSAGVLGAELAALTSPHPDAPAHRTSALSGPTAPEQGVLYRYAIPGTSFGFALVGVSLEVDGLPKVDPVRARLLLRQAGYDYVLIDTPVDLTMPGVSYAAMLSDVAVVSIPPRRPALQQAADLADQLQRQATGGIRILAAPTLRDVSQPWYGEARDSARKAFAKLLDESANAPNSSVEIVEVPEPTYDTYDDVLAVLADSPGEQSSLLSAYEQMASWISGGAVTRVAEVPDRIRRRYRRGVLLERAESADEIHVLYEPPERPYADWIAGQLQRADVHVHPHALRGGAAPTFEADATVLALLSPGVVKALGAGLTAAPGTDIEVFGVLTEGQPPNQLDPSRIIDLREVDAARAQPLLLSQLGLIAPTQPPGDLRSAPRYPAETERRLRSNLPTRNGSFVGRSDYLERLRDQLTDGGGPVTLSGGAGVGKSEIAREFAHRFAYDYDVVWWIPAQDRETVQTALGELAQEINVVDSVGAAEAAVAALSEPRSTIARWLLIYDNADDAEVLAGLLPRPGTGHILFTSRDDGSSNLPSPLEVAAFSGDESVTMLRRMLGISSADARSIAAAVDHLPLALRLATAWIRERTRILEREGVPNLVAVSRSVEELLSSLRQPGVEEPTERIPGSRTSTVARVLDNTLATLRDTEFGALAIRVAEIAAFLSPEGIGLPLLRSTPMLVQLAAAAETDPEELLLAAGEIDLVLAVGARFALFDIDWGRGAALRMHRAIQFLIRESIPEPQRRERHRQVLHGLAGYAPSDPEADDRRYLPIFEELQRHLVPSGALTADDARVRHWVVKQVRYLFYFGDSDAWQSAVRLAQQACDRWAAGGDFDQLTMRLFVQTANLHRVLGRPQEALRLDEQVLSEQRRRCGLRHFRTLIAGRGRGGDLRGLGRFEDALVEDQATLAGYHEVLGGDHPNTRMAINNLAISFQLTGDAREALRLAHQLFDRWMSLFGPDEPATWRAACLVGTLEREVGEYELSLTTLRGTLERVHELRSASQLDELQVNRSLAVTERRLGLTLAAKKRSIETFRGYRDRFGEDHPLTRSSLLSMAVDYYRAGDAGAAVEHAMRCLRGYERTLETGHPFTAVCSVNLGICHRGTGEYDHAIRDGERGMRTLRARLGDAHPWTLTAATAQAGHLAARGDLADAVRLQQETHLTSLRFLGRRHPCTGDAAANLAAIVARRDGTDDGGVAALTDTDIDVPRS
;
A
#
# COMPACT_ATOMS: atom_id res chain seq x y z
N MET A 1 53.75 26.32 -17.01
CA MET A 1 54.81 26.50 -16.00
C MET A 1 54.41 27.65 -15.10
N GLY A 2 54.17 27.36 -13.82
CA GLY A 2 53.80 28.34 -12.81
C GLY A 2 53.64 27.64 -11.48
N ALA A 3 54.64 27.81 -10.61
CA ALA A 3 54.67 27.56 -9.17
C ALA A 3 53.94 26.31 -8.64
N GLY A 4 54.72 25.26 -8.33
CA GLY A 4 54.26 24.18 -7.48
C GLY A 4 53.94 24.72 -6.09
N GLU A 5 52.67 24.59 -5.67
CA GLU A 5 52.31 24.63 -4.26
C GLU A 5 53.11 23.54 -3.51
N PRO A 6 53.65 23.84 -2.32
CA PRO A 6 54.33 22.83 -1.53
C PRO A 6 53.35 21.70 -1.23
N VAL A 7 53.69 20.47 -1.60
CA VAL A 7 52.93 19.27 -1.24
C VAL A 7 52.73 19.31 0.28
N ALA A 8 51.48 19.47 0.72
CA ALA A 8 51.13 19.52 2.14
C ALA A 8 51.71 18.27 2.83
N HIS A 9 52.45 18.47 3.92
CA HIS A 9 53.14 17.40 4.62
C HIS A 9 52.13 16.58 5.45
N CYS A 10 51.46 15.62 4.82
CA CYS A 10 50.57 14.66 5.50
C CYS A 10 51.39 13.70 6.38
N THR A 11 51.03 13.59 7.66
CA THR A 11 51.64 12.65 8.61
C THR A 11 50.77 11.40 8.75
N ILE A 12 51.32 10.22 8.43
CA ILE A 12 50.63 8.93 8.53
C ILE A 12 51.02 8.22 9.82
N VAL A 13 50.05 7.90 10.66
CA VAL A 13 50.21 7.34 12.01
C VAL A 13 49.54 5.99 12.07
N SER A 14 50.29 4.92 12.34
CA SER A 14 49.70 3.59 12.60
C SER A 14 49.66 3.29 14.09
N PHE A 15 48.49 2.92 14.56
CA PHE A 15 48.26 2.43 15.91
C PHE A 15 48.31 0.91 15.88
N VAL A 16 49.27 0.33 16.59
CA VAL A 16 49.60 -1.12 16.57
C VAL A 16 49.57 -1.68 17.99
N SER A 17 49.23 -2.95 18.14
CA SER A 17 49.25 -3.62 19.45
C SER A 17 49.76 -5.05 19.32
N PRO A 18 50.63 -5.53 20.24
CA PRO A 18 51.23 -6.85 20.12
C PRO A 18 50.28 -7.99 20.51
N THR A 19 49.16 -7.70 21.18
CA THR A 19 48.20 -8.73 21.61
C THR A 19 46.76 -8.22 21.58
N SER A 20 45.81 -9.13 21.47
CA SER A 20 44.36 -8.89 21.41
C SER A 20 43.67 -8.40 22.70
N GLY A 21 44.39 -7.85 23.68
CA GLY A 21 43.80 -7.27 24.90
C GLY A 21 43.25 -5.84 24.68
N ASN A 22 42.42 -5.34 25.62
CA ASN A 22 41.92 -3.96 25.61
C ASN A 22 43.08 -2.98 25.86
N SER A 23 43.78 -2.59 24.79
CA SER A 23 44.94 -1.68 24.81
C SER A 23 44.55 -0.21 24.62
N GLY A 24 43.24 0.11 24.59
CA GLY A 24 42.74 1.46 24.35
C GLY A 24 43.05 2.03 22.96
N ARG A 25 43.50 1.18 22.02
CA ARG A 25 44.00 1.57 20.70
C ARG A 25 42.96 2.30 19.85
N SER A 26 41.81 1.68 19.61
CA SER A 26 40.74 2.28 18.79
C SER A 26 40.14 3.52 19.45
N SER A 27 40.07 3.56 20.79
CA SER A 27 39.73 4.76 21.57
C SER A 27 40.73 5.90 21.33
N ALA A 28 42.03 5.62 21.34
CA ALA A 28 43.07 6.61 21.09
C ALA A 28 42.95 7.21 19.68
N VAL A 29 42.70 6.38 18.66
CA VAL A 29 42.47 6.86 17.29
C VAL A 29 41.26 7.80 17.23
N ALA A 30 40.12 7.42 17.81
CA ALA A 30 38.91 8.23 17.79
C ALA A 30 39.08 9.59 18.49
N ASN A 31 39.66 9.59 19.69
CA ASN A 31 39.86 10.81 20.48
C ASN A 31 40.93 11.74 19.86
N ILE A 32 42.05 11.20 19.36
CA ILE A 32 43.09 12.00 18.71
C ILE A 32 42.59 12.58 17.38
N ALA A 33 41.79 11.83 16.60
CA ALA A 33 41.16 12.35 15.40
C ALA A 33 40.30 13.59 15.72
N TRP A 34 39.51 13.51 16.79
CA TRP A 34 38.70 14.61 17.28
C TRP A 34 39.54 15.82 17.73
N ILE A 35 40.58 15.59 18.54
CA ILE A 35 41.45 16.66 19.05
C ILE A 35 42.11 17.43 17.89
N LEU A 36 42.68 16.71 16.93
CA LEU A 36 43.33 17.32 15.76
C LEU A 36 42.31 18.07 14.89
N ALA A 37 41.18 17.47 14.59
CA ALA A 37 40.15 18.06 13.73
C ALA A 37 39.50 19.30 14.36
N SER A 38 39.25 19.29 15.67
CA SER A 38 38.68 20.43 16.40
C SER A 38 39.58 21.68 16.36
N ASN A 39 40.88 21.49 16.12
CA ASN A 39 41.88 22.55 15.95
C ASN A 39 42.12 22.90 14.47
N GLY A 40 41.17 22.60 13.58
CA GLY A 40 41.19 22.97 12.17
C GLY A 40 42.10 22.12 11.28
N LYS A 41 42.54 20.94 11.74
CA LYS A 41 43.32 20.00 10.91
C LYS A 41 42.39 19.09 10.10
N ARG A 42 42.74 18.79 8.86
CA ARG A 42 42.04 17.79 8.05
C ARG A 42 42.54 16.40 8.42
N VAL A 43 41.66 15.57 8.99
CA VAL A 43 42.02 14.23 9.49
C VAL A 43 41.26 13.15 8.73
N LEU A 44 41.97 12.08 8.36
CA LEU A 44 41.40 10.82 7.87
C LEU A 44 41.75 9.69 8.84
N ALA A 45 40.75 9.10 9.49
CA ALA A 45 40.90 7.87 10.26
C ALA A 45 40.65 6.65 9.35
N VAL A 46 41.45 5.61 9.50
CA VAL A 46 41.36 4.37 8.73
C VAL A 46 41.11 3.23 9.72
N ASP A 47 39.90 2.70 9.69
CA ASP A 47 39.47 1.60 10.55
C ASP A 47 39.83 0.27 9.90
N TRP A 48 41.04 -0.20 10.19
CA TRP A 48 41.55 -1.49 9.72
C TRP A 48 41.32 -2.61 10.75
N CYS A 49 40.83 -2.27 11.95
CA CYS A 49 40.58 -3.26 12.99
C CYS A 49 39.32 -4.08 12.69
N THR A 50 39.41 -5.40 12.85
CA THR A 50 38.26 -6.31 12.70
C THR A 50 37.56 -6.62 14.04
N LYS A 51 38.16 -6.29 15.18
CA LYS A 51 37.64 -6.56 16.54
C LYS A 51 37.02 -5.30 17.17
N THR A 52 35.94 -5.47 17.92
CA THR A 52 35.23 -4.41 18.67
C THR A 52 35.84 -4.18 20.05
N PRO A 53 35.80 -2.95 20.61
CA PRO A 53 35.29 -1.73 19.98
C PRO A 53 36.23 -1.20 18.89
N ARG A 54 35.65 -0.75 17.78
CA ARG A 54 36.36 -0.17 16.62
C ARG A 54 36.33 1.36 16.68
N VAL A 55 37.13 2.03 15.85
CA VAL A 55 37.11 3.51 15.75
C VAL A 55 35.71 4.01 15.38
N TYR A 56 35.04 3.28 14.48
CA TYR A 56 33.64 3.55 14.12
C TYR A 56 32.69 3.57 15.31
N ASP A 57 32.86 2.68 16.29
CA ASP A 57 31.93 2.52 17.41
C ASP A 57 31.92 3.77 18.32
N TYR A 58 33.09 4.39 18.54
CA TYR A 58 33.23 5.64 19.29
C TYR A 58 32.61 6.86 18.59
N LEU A 59 32.60 6.86 17.26
CA LEU A 59 32.30 8.05 16.46
C LEU A 59 30.91 8.05 15.83
N ARG A 60 30.26 6.89 15.73
CA ARG A 60 28.99 6.69 15.01
C ARG A 60 27.92 7.76 15.27
N SER A 61 27.85 8.29 16.49
CA SER A 61 26.87 9.30 16.93
C SER A 61 27.07 10.68 16.28
N PHE A 62 28.23 10.95 15.69
CA PHE A 62 28.60 12.26 15.10
C PHE A 62 28.69 12.24 13.58
N ARG A 63 28.27 11.15 12.95
CA ARG A 63 28.29 10.96 11.51
C ARG A 63 27.31 11.93 10.84
N ILE A 64 27.78 12.65 9.82
CA ILE A 64 26.95 13.55 8.99
C ILE A 64 26.81 13.08 7.53
N ASP A 65 27.72 12.24 7.06
CA ASP A 65 27.74 11.79 5.66
C ASP A 65 28.36 10.39 5.52
N ALA A 66 28.01 9.73 4.42
CA ALA A 66 28.55 8.45 3.98
C ALA A 66 28.68 8.47 2.45
N LEU A 67 29.90 8.60 1.95
CA LEU A 67 30.20 8.79 0.53
C LEU A 67 30.98 7.59 -0.01
N GLY A 68 30.81 7.25 -1.28
CA GLY A 68 31.67 6.26 -1.93
C GLY A 68 33.13 6.72 -1.87
N SER A 69 34.01 5.89 -1.29
CA SER A 69 35.41 6.25 -1.04
C SER A 69 36.15 6.59 -2.34
N ALA A 70 35.77 6.00 -3.48
CA ALA A 70 36.33 6.29 -4.80
C ALA A 70 36.12 7.73 -5.28
N GLY A 71 34.98 8.32 -4.94
CA GLY A 71 34.67 9.70 -5.33
C GLY A 71 35.45 10.74 -4.53
N VAL A 72 35.88 10.40 -3.32
CA VAL A 72 36.55 11.34 -2.39
C VAL A 72 38.07 11.11 -2.35
N LEU A 73 38.51 9.85 -2.31
CA LEU A 73 39.91 9.47 -2.19
C LEU A 73 40.56 9.08 -3.53
N GLY A 74 39.76 8.98 -4.61
CA GLY A 74 40.19 8.49 -5.92
C GLY A 74 40.11 6.97 -6.07
N ALA A 75 39.98 6.50 -7.32
CA ALA A 75 39.74 5.09 -7.63
C ALA A 75 40.86 4.13 -7.15
N GLU A 76 42.13 4.56 -7.25
CA GLU A 76 43.27 3.73 -6.82
C GLU A 76 43.30 3.52 -5.30
N LEU A 77 43.00 4.55 -4.50
CA LEU A 77 42.97 4.42 -3.04
C LEU A 77 41.70 3.69 -2.58
N ALA A 78 40.57 3.87 -3.25
CA ALA A 78 39.33 3.17 -2.93
C ALA A 78 39.38 1.66 -3.20
N ALA A 79 40.25 1.21 -4.10
CA ALA A 79 40.52 -0.21 -4.30
C ALA A 79 41.07 -0.91 -3.04
N LEU A 80 41.69 -0.15 -2.11
CA LEU A 80 42.10 -0.66 -0.79
C LEU A 80 40.91 -0.97 0.14
N THR A 81 39.74 -0.40 -0.15
CA THR A 81 38.58 -0.39 0.75
C THR A 81 37.44 -1.29 0.27
N SER A 82 37.55 -1.92 -0.91
CA SER A 82 36.46 -2.68 -1.56
C SER A 82 36.48 -4.19 -1.23
N PRO A 83 35.32 -4.87 -1.05
CA PRO A 83 35.24 -6.32 -0.89
C PRO A 83 35.56 -7.09 -2.19
N HIS A 84 36.00 -8.35 -2.05
CA HIS A 84 36.08 -9.30 -3.18
C HIS A 84 34.69 -9.54 -3.78
N PRO A 85 34.53 -9.69 -5.12
CA PRO A 85 33.24 -10.01 -5.75
C PRO A 85 32.60 -11.34 -5.30
N ASP A 86 33.33 -12.19 -4.56
CA ASP A 86 32.88 -13.51 -4.07
C ASP A 86 32.69 -13.55 -2.53
N ALA A 87 32.81 -12.42 -1.84
CA ALA A 87 32.47 -12.38 -0.41
C ALA A 87 30.96 -12.56 -0.25
N PRO A 88 30.47 -13.54 0.53
CA PRO A 88 29.05 -13.75 0.70
C PRO A 88 28.43 -12.48 1.30
N ALA A 89 27.42 -11.93 0.61
CA ALA A 89 26.66 -10.81 1.11
C ALA A 89 25.99 -11.23 2.43
N HIS A 90 26.58 -10.85 3.56
CA HIS A 90 25.88 -10.87 4.83
C HIS A 90 24.77 -9.83 4.77
N ARG A 91 23.60 -10.25 4.25
CA ARG A 91 22.34 -9.59 4.51
C ARG A 91 22.01 -9.85 5.98
N THR A 92 22.50 -8.99 6.87
CA THR A 92 21.95 -8.90 8.22
C THR A 92 20.54 -8.32 8.13
N SER A 93 19.57 -9.08 8.63
CA SER A 93 18.17 -8.70 8.75
C SER A 93 18.01 -7.42 9.56
N ALA A 94 17.05 -6.58 9.15
CA ALA A 94 16.74 -5.24 9.63
C ALA A 94 16.21 -5.14 11.09
N LEU A 95 16.86 -5.75 12.08
CA LEU A 95 16.46 -5.65 13.49
C LEU A 95 17.60 -5.37 14.49
N SER A 96 18.80 -5.00 14.03
CA SER A 96 19.86 -4.44 14.88
C SER A 96 20.77 -3.58 14.01
N GLY A 97 21.14 -2.37 14.45
CA GLY A 97 21.88 -1.38 13.66
C GLY A 97 23.23 -1.87 13.09
N PRO A 98 23.88 -1.12 12.17
CA PRO A 98 25.10 -1.57 11.52
C PRO A 98 26.24 -1.71 12.54
N THR A 99 26.65 -2.96 12.79
CA THR A 99 27.71 -3.33 13.74
C THR A 99 29.14 -3.18 13.17
N ALA A 100 29.30 -2.55 11.99
CA ALA A 100 30.60 -2.24 11.38
C ALA A 100 30.47 -1.13 10.31
N PRO A 101 31.53 -0.34 10.04
CA PRO A 101 31.58 0.56 8.89
C PRO A 101 31.52 -0.23 7.58
N GLU A 102 30.71 0.22 6.63
CA GLU A 102 30.59 -0.37 5.30
C GLU A 102 31.89 -0.19 4.51
N GLN A 103 32.28 -1.25 3.82
CA GLN A 103 33.49 -1.28 3.00
C GLN A 103 33.27 -0.43 1.74
N GLY A 104 34.30 0.33 1.34
CA GLY A 104 34.19 1.23 0.20
C GLY A 104 33.44 2.53 0.49
N VAL A 105 33.08 2.78 1.76
CA VAL A 105 32.38 3.99 2.21
C VAL A 105 33.30 4.83 3.08
N LEU A 106 33.42 6.10 2.73
CA LEU A 106 34.04 7.15 3.53
C LEU A 106 32.94 7.88 4.31
N TYR A 107 32.97 7.75 5.62
CA TYR A 107 32.10 8.46 6.55
C TYR A 107 32.68 9.82 6.90
N ARG A 108 31.85 10.87 6.93
CA ARG A 108 32.25 12.19 7.45
C ARG A 108 31.58 12.44 8.79
N TYR A 109 32.31 13.07 9.69
CA TYR A 109 31.88 13.41 11.04
C TYR A 109 31.97 14.92 11.25
N ALA A 110 30.97 15.49 11.91
CA ALA A 110 31.01 16.88 12.37
C ALA A 110 31.44 16.94 13.83
N ILE A 111 32.11 18.04 14.20
CA ILE A 111 32.39 18.37 15.59
C ILE A 111 31.35 19.40 16.03
N PRO A 112 30.40 19.03 16.93
CA PRO A 112 29.30 19.90 17.32
C PRO A 112 29.80 21.25 17.85
N GLY A 113 29.14 22.34 17.46
CA GLY A 113 29.50 23.71 17.84
C GLY A 113 30.69 24.31 17.08
N THR A 114 31.18 23.65 16.04
CA THR A 114 32.29 24.15 15.19
C THR A 114 32.00 23.94 13.71
N SER A 115 32.73 24.63 12.84
CA SER A 115 32.73 24.35 11.39
C SER A 115 33.67 23.21 10.98
N PHE A 116 34.26 22.49 11.94
CA PHE A 116 35.27 21.48 11.68
C PHE A 116 34.71 20.05 11.74
N GLY A 117 35.43 19.12 11.13
CA GLY A 117 35.04 17.72 11.02
C GLY A 117 36.17 16.87 10.46
N PHE A 118 35.94 15.57 10.36
CA PHE A 118 36.94 14.61 9.87
C PHE A 118 36.31 13.40 9.18
N ALA A 119 37.13 12.61 8.49
CA ALA A 119 36.68 11.45 7.73
C ALA A 119 37.12 10.13 8.37
N LEU A 120 36.32 9.07 8.23
CA LEU A 120 36.66 7.68 8.57
C LEU A 120 36.41 6.78 7.37
N VAL A 121 37.30 5.82 7.11
CA VAL A 121 37.08 4.80 6.09
C VAL A 121 37.40 3.41 6.65
N GLY A 122 36.55 2.43 6.39
CA GLY A 122 36.78 1.03 6.75
C GLY A 122 37.61 0.30 5.69
N VAL A 123 38.53 -0.58 6.11
CA VAL A 123 39.36 -1.39 5.21
C VAL A 123 38.98 -2.87 5.34
N SER A 124 38.68 -3.50 4.19
CA SER A 124 38.42 -4.94 4.10
C SER A 124 39.71 -5.71 3.90
N LEU A 125 40.05 -6.62 4.82
CA LEU A 125 41.01 -7.67 4.54
C LEU A 125 40.47 -8.99 5.06
N GLU A 126 40.66 -10.07 4.29
CA GLU A 126 40.52 -11.43 4.81
C GLU A 126 41.44 -11.60 6.02
N VAL A 127 41.08 -12.49 6.93
CA VAL A 127 41.70 -12.67 8.25
C VAL A 127 43.24 -12.86 8.20
N ASP A 128 43.81 -13.14 7.01
CA ASP A 128 45.26 -13.26 6.76
C ASP A 128 45.82 -12.41 5.58
N GLY A 129 45.05 -11.51 4.97
CA GLY A 129 45.45 -10.80 3.73
C GLY A 129 46.06 -9.40 3.96
N LEU A 130 47.20 -9.09 3.35
CA LEU A 130 47.70 -7.71 3.21
C LEU A 130 46.91 -6.93 2.15
N PRO A 131 46.84 -5.59 2.20
CA PRO A 131 46.21 -4.82 1.12
C PRO A 131 46.94 -5.03 -0.22
N LYS A 132 46.18 -5.13 -1.32
CA LYS A 132 46.71 -5.44 -2.66
C LYS A 132 47.64 -4.35 -3.23
N VAL A 133 47.52 -3.10 -2.76
CA VAL A 133 48.40 -2.00 -3.19
C VAL A 133 49.67 -2.05 -2.37
N ASP A 134 50.82 -1.96 -3.03
CA ASP A 134 52.13 -1.86 -2.41
C ASP A 134 52.19 -0.72 -1.36
N PRO A 135 52.78 -0.93 -0.16
CA PRO A 135 52.74 0.05 0.92
C PRO A 135 53.42 1.38 0.58
N VAL A 136 54.43 1.39 -0.30
CA VAL A 136 55.07 2.63 -0.76
C VAL A 136 54.12 3.41 -1.68
N ARG A 137 53.41 2.70 -2.56
CA ARG A 137 52.37 3.30 -3.41
C ARG A 137 51.19 3.81 -2.59
N ALA A 138 50.72 3.04 -1.60
CA ALA A 138 49.65 3.46 -0.69
C ALA A 138 50.04 4.70 0.12
N ARG A 139 51.28 4.76 0.62
CA ARG A 139 51.84 5.93 1.31
C ARG A 139 51.83 7.18 0.44
N LEU A 140 52.23 7.06 -0.83
CA LEU A 140 52.22 8.18 -1.78
C LEU A 140 50.79 8.68 -2.03
N LEU A 141 49.84 7.77 -2.26
CA LEU A 141 48.44 8.11 -2.51
C LEU A 141 47.79 8.79 -1.30
N LEU A 142 48.04 8.30 -0.08
CA LEU A 142 47.53 8.93 1.14
C LEU A 142 48.07 10.34 1.34
N ARG A 143 49.35 10.59 1.03
CA ARG A 143 49.93 11.94 1.09
C ARG A 143 49.33 12.90 0.06
N GLN A 144 48.82 12.37 -1.05
CA GLN A 144 48.15 13.15 -2.10
C GLN A 144 46.65 13.34 -1.85
N ALA A 145 46.08 12.67 -0.84
CA ALA A 145 44.64 12.72 -0.53
C ALA A 145 44.18 14.03 0.13
N GLY A 146 45.10 14.98 0.39
CA GLY A 146 44.75 16.30 0.90
C GLY A 146 44.34 16.32 2.38
N TYR A 147 44.83 15.39 3.20
CA TYR A 147 44.67 15.40 4.65
C TYR A 147 45.98 15.83 5.32
N ASP A 148 45.90 16.45 6.51
CA ASP A 148 47.07 16.84 7.30
C ASP A 148 47.57 15.64 8.13
N TYR A 149 46.64 14.79 8.59
CA TYR A 149 46.92 13.58 9.35
C TYR A 149 46.08 12.39 8.87
N VAL A 150 46.72 11.22 8.76
CA VAL A 150 46.05 9.93 8.51
C VAL A 150 46.31 9.01 9.71
N LEU A 151 45.26 8.60 10.41
CA LEU A 151 45.36 7.76 11.61
C LEU A 151 44.84 6.35 11.31
N ILE A 152 45.69 5.34 11.40
CA ILE A 152 45.40 3.96 10.97
C ILE A 152 45.27 3.05 12.19
N ASP A 153 44.08 2.47 12.38
CA ASP A 153 43.79 1.53 13.45
C ASP A 153 44.07 0.09 12.99
N THR A 154 45.31 -0.39 13.13
CA THR A 154 45.76 -1.67 12.53
C THR A 154 45.19 -2.94 13.21
N PRO A 155 45.02 -4.09 12.54
CA PRO A 155 44.60 -5.33 13.18
C PRO A 155 45.48 -5.72 14.37
N VAL A 156 44.88 -6.37 15.38
CA VAL A 156 45.67 -7.00 16.44
C VAL A 156 46.35 -8.26 15.91
N ASP A 157 47.52 -8.62 16.48
CA ASP A 157 48.27 -9.84 16.13
C ASP A 157 48.80 -9.86 14.68
N LEU A 158 49.31 -8.72 14.18
CA LEU A 158 49.89 -8.61 12.83
C LEU A 158 50.97 -9.68 12.56
N THR A 159 50.86 -10.37 11.43
CA THR A 159 51.93 -11.21 10.90
C THR A 159 53.12 -10.36 10.46
N MET A 160 54.33 -10.93 10.33
CA MET A 160 55.52 -10.19 9.88
C MET A 160 55.31 -9.40 8.57
N PRO A 161 54.59 -9.93 7.55
CA PRO A 161 54.19 -9.14 6.38
C PRO A 161 53.32 -7.92 6.75
N GLY A 162 52.37 -8.07 7.67
CA GLY A 162 51.56 -6.99 8.26
C GLY A 162 52.38 -5.91 8.94
N VAL A 163 53.34 -6.31 9.78
CA VAL A 163 54.28 -5.41 10.46
C VAL A 163 55.13 -4.64 9.45
N SER A 164 55.66 -5.33 8.43
CA SER A 164 56.43 -4.69 7.35
C SER A 164 55.57 -3.70 6.56
N TYR A 165 54.32 -4.03 6.29
CA TYR A 165 53.39 -3.16 5.58
C TYR A 165 53.10 -1.88 6.37
N ALA A 166 52.75 -2.00 7.66
CA ALA A 166 52.50 -0.85 8.54
C ALA A 166 53.76 0.03 8.71
N ALA A 167 54.95 -0.57 8.81
CA ALA A 167 56.23 0.14 8.90
C ALA A 167 56.56 0.95 7.64
N MET A 168 56.34 0.36 6.46
CA MET A 168 56.61 1.04 5.18
C MET A 168 55.59 2.15 4.89
N LEU A 169 54.35 2.00 5.37
CA LEU A 169 53.26 2.95 5.17
C LEU A 169 53.37 4.21 6.04
N SER A 170 53.89 4.08 7.26
CA SER A 170 53.70 5.09 8.32
C SER A 170 54.92 5.99 8.54
N ASP A 171 54.66 7.21 8.99
CA ASP A 171 55.67 8.16 9.52
C ASP A 171 55.83 7.99 11.05
N VAL A 172 54.75 7.60 11.71
CA VAL A 172 54.67 7.39 13.16
C VAL A 172 53.99 6.06 13.47
N ALA A 173 54.51 5.32 14.45
CA ALA A 173 53.85 4.14 15.02
C ALA A 173 53.54 4.37 16.51
N VAL A 174 52.26 4.28 16.88
CA VAL A 174 51.82 4.28 18.28
C VAL A 174 51.63 2.82 18.71
N VAL A 175 52.50 2.34 19.60
CA VAL A 175 52.48 0.97 20.11
C VAL A 175 51.64 0.93 21.39
N SER A 176 50.36 0.58 21.26
CA SER A 176 49.41 0.46 22.37
C SER A 176 49.64 -0.84 23.13
N ILE A 177 49.98 -0.74 24.42
CA ILE A 177 50.37 -1.89 25.25
C ILE A 177 49.26 -2.18 26.28
N PRO A 178 48.59 -3.34 26.22
CA PRO A 178 47.54 -3.67 27.20
C PRO A 178 48.12 -3.89 28.61
N PRO A 179 47.28 -3.82 29.66
CA PRO A 179 47.71 -3.89 31.07
C PRO A 179 48.09 -5.31 31.51
N ARG A 180 49.05 -5.96 30.84
CA ARG A 180 49.55 -7.32 31.14
C ARG A 180 51.08 -7.35 31.07
N ARG A 181 51.75 -7.85 32.13
CA ARG A 181 53.23 -7.90 32.21
C ARG A 181 53.93 -8.57 31.00
N PRO A 182 53.46 -9.68 30.42
CA PRO A 182 54.09 -10.28 29.24
C PRO A 182 54.03 -9.41 27.97
N ALA A 183 53.11 -8.45 27.90
CA ALA A 183 52.90 -7.62 26.71
C ALA A 183 53.97 -6.53 26.54
N LEU A 184 54.70 -6.15 27.60
CA LEU A 184 55.73 -5.11 27.53
C LEU A 184 56.93 -5.52 26.66
N GLN A 185 57.42 -6.75 26.81
CA GLN A 185 58.52 -7.24 25.97
C GLN A 185 58.07 -7.47 24.53
N GLN A 186 56.87 -8.01 24.33
CA GLN A 186 56.29 -8.20 22.99
C GLN A 186 56.06 -6.86 22.27
N ALA A 187 55.69 -5.81 23.01
CA ALA A 187 55.58 -4.45 22.47
C ALA A 187 56.95 -3.87 22.06
N ALA A 188 57.98 -4.08 22.88
CA ALA A 188 59.34 -3.66 22.55
C ALA A 188 59.88 -4.42 21.31
N ASP A 189 59.63 -5.73 21.22
CA ASP A 189 60.01 -6.54 20.07
C ASP A 189 59.27 -6.10 18.79
N LEU A 190 57.97 -5.77 18.90
CA LEU A 190 57.18 -5.22 17.79
C LEU A 190 57.69 -3.84 17.35
N ALA A 191 58.05 -2.97 18.30
CA ALA A 191 58.63 -1.65 18.01
C ALA A 191 59.98 -1.76 17.28
N ASP A 192 60.87 -2.66 17.74
CA ASP A 192 62.15 -2.95 17.08
C ASP A 192 61.93 -3.50 15.66
N GLN A 193 60.96 -4.41 15.48
CA GLN A 193 60.60 -4.91 14.15
C GLN A 193 60.09 -3.80 13.23
N LEU A 194 59.22 -2.91 13.70
CA LEU A 194 58.73 -1.77 12.91
C LEU A 194 59.87 -0.83 12.50
N GLN A 195 60.81 -0.54 13.42
CA GLN A 195 61.96 0.31 13.13
C GLN A 195 62.91 -0.32 12.10
N ARG A 196 63.14 -1.64 12.18
CA ARG A 196 64.00 -2.38 11.23
C ARG A 196 63.39 -2.53 9.83
N GLN A 197 62.06 -2.64 9.73
CA GLN A 197 61.37 -2.79 8.44
C GLN A 197 61.07 -1.45 7.74
N ALA A 198 61.12 -0.32 8.47
CA ALA A 198 60.89 1.01 7.91
C ALA A 198 62.09 1.49 7.07
N THR A 199 61.92 1.55 5.75
CA THR A 199 62.98 1.96 4.80
C THR A 199 63.38 3.45 4.87
N GLY A 200 62.60 4.30 5.54
CA GLY A 200 62.80 5.75 5.64
C GLY A 200 62.88 6.32 7.06
N GLY A 201 62.96 5.46 8.09
CA GLY A 201 62.82 5.85 9.50
C GLY A 201 61.36 6.04 9.92
N ILE A 202 61.04 5.65 11.16
CA ILE A 202 59.71 5.77 11.76
C ILE A 202 59.85 6.26 13.21
N ARG A 203 58.99 7.19 13.63
CA ARG A 203 58.92 7.65 15.02
C ARG A 203 58.01 6.71 15.82
N ILE A 204 58.42 6.29 17.00
CA ILE A 204 57.67 5.32 17.82
C ILE A 204 57.19 5.97 19.11
N LEU A 205 55.91 5.81 19.43
CA LEU A 205 55.29 6.22 20.69
C LEU A 205 54.77 4.98 21.41
N ALA A 206 55.40 4.58 22.51
CA ALA A 206 54.89 3.49 23.34
C ALA A 206 53.82 4.01 24.29
N ALA A 207 52.64 3.38 24.25
CA ALA A 207 51.47 3.80 25.01
C ALA A 207 51.01 2.68 25.96
N PRO A 208 51.64 2.50 27.14
CA PRO A 208 51.19 1.52 28.12
C PRO A 208 49.87 1.94 28.78
N THR A 209 48.87 1.06 28.72
CA THR A 209 47.64 1.19 29.51
C THR A 209 47.92 0.76 30.95
N LEU A 210 47.65 1.66 31.91
CA LEU A 210 47.97 1.50 33.33
C LEU A 210 46.71 1.27 34.15
N ARG A 211 46.73 0.19 34.94
CA ARG A 211 45.66 -0.18 35.87
C ARG A 211 45.85 0.54 37.19
N ASP A 212 44.87 1.35 37.58
CA ASP A 212 44.76 2.04 38.87
C ASP A 212 46.00 2.88 39.26
N VAL A 213 46.06 4.11 38.71
CA VAL A 213 47.10 5.13 38.92
C VAL A 213 47.32 5.49 40.40
N SER A 214 46.37 5.13 41.28
CA SER A 214 46.38 5.45 42.70
C SER A 214 47.18 4.44 43.56
N GLN A 215 47.61 3.31 42.99
CA GLN A 215 48.24 2.21 43.73
C GLN A 215 49.77 2.38 43.90
N PRO A 216 50.39 1.95 45.02
CA PRO A 216 51.82 2.17 45.30
C PRO A 216 52.80 1.48 44.31
N TRP A 217 52.37 0.42 43.63
CA TRP A 217 53.18 -0.34 42.66
C TRP A 217 53.15 0.27 41.24
N TYR A 218 52.53 1.45 41.07
CA TYR A 218 52.49 2.23 39.83
C TYR A 218 53.89 2.52 39.24
N GLY A 219 54.85 2.87 40.10
CA GLY A 219 56.23 3.12 39.68
C GLY A 219 56.90 1.91 39.04
N GLU A 220 56.59 0.69 39.50
CA GLU A 220 57.20 -0.53 38.96
C GLU A 220 56.75 -0.83 37.53
N ALA A 221 55.49 -0.54 37.18
CA ALA A 221 54.97 -0.73 35.83
C ALA A 221 55.60 0.26 34.84
N ARG A 222 55.72 1.53 35.24
CA ARG A 222 56.41 2.59 34.48
C ARG A 222 57.89 2.27 34.26
N ASP A 223 58.60 1.88 35.31
CA ASP A 223 60.02 1.53 35.23
C ASP A 223 60.23 0.25 34.40
N SER A 224 59.30 -0.71 34.48
CA SER A 224 59.33 -1.92 33.63
C SER A 224 59.13 -1.60 32.14
N ALA A 225 58.25 -0.67 31.80
CA ALA A 225 58.06 -0.22 30.42
C ALA A 225 59.32 0.50 29.90
N ARG A 226 59.88 1.43 30.67
CA ARG A 226 61.15 2.11 30.33
C ARG A 226 62.30 1.11 30.18
N LYS A 227 62.37 0.09 31.04
CA LYS A 227 63.40 -0.95 30.99
C LYS A 227 63.26 -1.86 29.75
N ALA A 228 62.05 -2.26 29.37
CA ALA A 228 61.80 -3.07 28.18
C ALA A 228 62.18 -2.32 26.88
N PHE A 229 61.93 -1.01 26.83
CA PHE A 229 62.26 -0.15 25.67
C PHE A 229 63.65 0.50 25.74
N ALA A 230 64.44 0.25 26.79
CA ALA A 230 65.72 0.94 27.03
C ALA A 230 66.68 0.88 25.83
N LYS A 231 66.80 -0.28 25.19
CA LYS A 231 67.65 -0.47 23.99
C LYS A 231 67.22 0.44 22.83
N LEU A 232 65.91 0.53 22.56
CA LEU A 232 65.36 1.35 21.48
C LEU A 232 65.42 2.85 21.81
N LEU A 233 65.24 3.21 23.08
CA LEU A 233 65.40 4.58 23.56
C LEU A 233 66.86 5.07 23.36
N ASP A 234 67.84 4.24 23.71
CA ASP A 234 69.28 4.53 23.55
C ASP A 234 69.72 4.59 22.06
N GLU A 235 69.19 3.70 21.21
CA GLU A 235 69.44 3.70 19.76
C GLU A 235 68.79 4.91 19.06
N SER A 236 67.61 5.36 19.52
CA SER A 236 66.91 6.52 18.98
C SER A 236 67.62 7.86 19.26
N ALA A 237 68.34 7.96 20.37
CA ALA A 237 69.11 9.15 20.73
C ALA A 237 70.25 9.45 19.73
N ASN A 238 70.64 8.47 18.90
CA ASN A 238 71.76 8.54 17.97
C ASN A 238 71.36 8.52 16.48
N ALA A 239 70.06 8.52 16.15
CA ALA A 239 69.56 8.44 14.78
C ALA A 239 68.58 9.60 14.46
N PRO A 240 68.86 10.48 13.48
CA PRO A 240 68.10 11.73 13.28
C PRO A 240 66.65 11.54 12.78
N ASN A 241 66.30 10.37 12.25
CA ASN A 241 64.98 10.09 11.66
C ASN A 241 64.15 9.04 12.43
N SER A 242 64.56 8.66 13.65
CA SER A 242 63.80 7.71 14.50
C SER A 242 63.88 8.12 15.96
N SER A 243 62.74 8.48 16.57
CA SER A 243 62.61 8.88 17.98
C SER A 243 61.64 7.95 18.71
N VAL A 244 61.97 7.51 19.93
CA VAL A 244 61.08 6.70 20.78
C VAL A 244 60.64 7.51 22.00
N GLU A 245 59.32 7.60 22.26
CA GLU A 245 58.75 8.25 23.45
C GLU A 245 57.73 7.34 24.15
N ILE A 246 57.48 7.56 25.45
CA ILE A 246 56.50 6.79 26.24
C ILE A 246 55.45 7.75 26.82
N VAL A 247 54.17 7.53 26.49
CA VAL A 247 53.02 8.26 27.04
C VAL A 247 52.10 7.29 27.77
N GLU A 248 51.84 7.57 29.06
CA GLU A 248 51.05 6.70 29.93
C GLU A 248 49.55 6.91 29.68
N VAL A 249 48.80 5.81 29.50
CA VAL A 249 47.35 5.85 29.29
C VAL A 249 46.65 5.24 30.51
N PRO A 250 45.82 5.97 31.26
CA PRO A 250 45.05 5.36 32.35
C PRO A 250 44.03 4.34 31.82
N GLU A 251 43.72 3.29 32.60
CA GLU A 251 42.61 2.39 32.28
C GLU A 251 41.26 3.15 32.36
N PRO A 252 40.32 2.93 31.41
CA PRO A 252 39.02 3.60 31.46
C PRO A 252 38.26 3.32 32.76
N THR A 253 37.66 4.36 33.34
CA THR A 253 36.92 4.29 34.63
C THR A 253 35.41 4.11 34.45
N TYR A 254 34.92 4.00 33.20
CA TYR A 254 33.49 3.89 32.92
C TYR A 254 33.02 2.43 33.00
N ASP A 255 32.17 2.10 33.99
CA ASP A 255 31.71 0.72 34.24
C ASP A 255 30.62 0.21 33.25
N THR A 256 30.10 1.05 32.36
CA THR A 256 28.81 0.79 31.67
C THR A 256 28.83 0.84 30.14
N TYR A 257 29.88 1.36 29.49
CA TYR A 257 30.00 1.43 28.02
C TYR A 257 31.47 1.31 27.57
N ASP A 258 31.76 0.38 26.66
CA ASP A 258 33.13 0.15 26.13
C ASP A 258 33.56 1.20 25.06
N ASP A 259 32.66 2.06 24.57
CA ASP A 259 32.82 2.96 23.42
C ASP A 259 32.60 4.47 23.70
N VAL A 260 33.08 4.98 24.85
CA VAL A 260 32.96 6.41 25.26
C VAL A 260 34.14 7.27 24.76
N LEU A 261 33.86 8.48 24.24
CA LEU A 261 34.86 9.49 23.89
C LEU A 261 35.29 10.32 25.10
N ALA A 262 36.54 10.15 25.54
CA ALA A 262 37.15 10.91 26.63
C ALA A 262 37.11 12.43 26.39
N VAL A 263 37.20 12.89 25.14
CA VAL A 263 37.11 14.33 24.80
C VAL A 263 35.80 14.99 25.27
N LEU A 264 34.71 14.23 25.34
CA LEU A 264 33.40 14.73 25.79
C LEU A 264 33.05 14.23 27.21
N ALA A 265 33.61 13.09 27.62
CA ALA A 265 33.35 12.50 28.93
C ALA A 265 34.22 13.09 30.05
N ASP A 266 35.52 13.33 29.86
CA ASP A 266 36.44 13.80 30.90
C ASP A 266 36.48 15.32 30.99
N SER A 267 36.49 15.86 32.21
CA SER A 267 36.56 17.31 32.43
C SER A 267 37.92 17.88 31.97
N PRO A 268 37.95 19.00 31.20
CA PRO A 268 39.21 19.57 30.73
C PRO A 268 40.13 19.95 31.89
N GLY A 269 41.43 19.69 31.74
CA GLY A 269 42.47 20.09 32.72
C GLY A 269 42.75 19.10 33.86
N GLU A 270 42.07 17.95 33.91
CA GLU A 270 42.36 16.89 34.88
C GLU A 270 43.62 16.09 34.46
N GLN A 271 44.72 16.25 35.21
CA GLN A 271 46.06 15.79 34.80
C GLN A 271 46.19 14.27 34.59
N SER A 272 45.39 13.46 35.30
CA SER A 272 45.39 11.99 35.26
C SER A 272 44.22 11.37 34.48
N SER A 273 43.52 12.17 33.65
CA SER A 273 42.40 11.73 32.82
C SER A 273 42.84 11.05 31.51
N LEU A 274 41.92 10.32 30.86
CA LEU A 274 42.16 9.78 29.51
C LEU A 274 42.33 10.90 28.49
N LEU A 275 41.56 11.99 28.62
CA LEU A 275 41.69 13.18 27.78
C LEU A 275 43.11 13.77 27.83
N SER A 276 43.67 13.97 29.02
CA SER A 276 45.04 14.49 29.21
C SER A 276 46.09 13.60 28.52
N ALA A 277 45.96 12.27 28.63
CA ALA A 277 46.85 11.34 27.95
C ALA A 277 46.76 11.46 26.42
N TYR A 278 45.55 11.54 25.86
CA TYR A 278 45.34 11.70 24.42
C TYR A 278 45.79 13.07 23.90
N GLU A 279 45.66 14.15 24.68
CA GLU A 279 46.21 15.48 24.35
C GLU A 279 47.74 15.45 24.29
N GLN A 280 48.40 14.76 25.21
CA GLN A 280 49.86 14.55 25.17
C GLN A 280 50.29 13.77 23.92
N MET A 281 49.56 12.71 23.57
CA MET A 281 49.82 11.97 22.32
C MET A 281 49.61 12.83 21.07
N ALA A 282 48.50 13.58 21.01
CA ALA A 282 48.20 14.48 19.89
C ALA A 282 49.27 15.58 19.75
N SER A 283 49.74 16.14 20.88
CA SER A 283 50.86 17.08 20.92
C SER A 283 52.12 16.47 20.34
N TRP A 284 52.49 15.26 20.75
CA TRP A 284 53.69 14.61 20.25
C TRP A 284 53.60 14.23 18.77
N ILE A 285 52.48 13.65 18.34
CA ILE A 285 52.20 13.28 16.95
C ILE A 285 52.28 14.52 16.05
N SER A 286 51.70 15.63 16.49
CA SER A 286 51.67 16.89 15.74
C SER A 286 52.95 17.72 15.86
N GLY A 287 53.94 17.30 16.65
CA GLY A 287 55.17 18.08 16.89
C GLY A 287 54.93 19.37 17.68
N GLY A 288 53.91 19.39 18.54
CA GLY A 288 53.50 20.54 19.35
C GLY A 288 52.50 21.48 18.69
N ALA A 289 52.05 21.19 17.46
CA ALA A 289 51.11 22.05 16.74
C ALA A 289 49.68 22.01 17.31
N VAL A 290 49.29 20.92 17.97
CA VAL A 290 48.00 20.77 18.67
C VAL A 290 48.26 20.21 20.06
N THR A 291 48.14 21.04 21.10
CA THR A 291 48.49 20.66 22.48
C THR A 291 47.29 20.26 23.35
N ARG A 292 46.07 20.67 22.96
CA ARG A 292 44.82 20.40 23.67
C ARG A 292 43.63 20.39 22.69
N VAL A 293 42.51 19.81 23.10
CA VAL A 293 41.25 19.92 22.34
C VAL A 293 40.78 21.39 22.28
N ALA A 294 40.14 21.80 21.19
CA ALA A 294 39.40 23.07 21.17
C ALA A 294 38.27 23.04 22.23
N GLU A 295 37.92 24.21 22.77
CA GLU A 295 36.91 24.32 23.83
C GLU A 295 35.55 23.80 23.33
N VAL A 296 35.04 22.75 23.96
CA VAL A 296 33.71 22.21 23.69
C VAL A 296 32.74 22.79 24.72
N PRO A 297 31.66 23.47 24.30
CA PRO A 297 30.67 24.03 25.22
C PRO A 297 30.14 23.01 26.23
N ASP A 298 30.02 23.40 27.50
CA ASP A 298 29.55 22.52 28.59
C ASP A 298 28.19 21.89 28.29
N ARG A 299 27.30 22.61 27.59
CA ARG A 299 25.99 22.09 27.19
C ARG A 299 26.09 20.86 26.27
N ILE A 300 27.01 20.85 25.31
CA ILE A 300 27.26 19.72 24.40
C ILE A 300 27.84 18.54 25.17
N ARG A 301 28.75 18.82 26.12
CA ARG A 301 29.35 17.79 26.98
C ARG A 301 28.30 17.15 27.90
N ARG A 302 27.39 17.94 28.48
CA ARG A 302 26.23 17.45 29.27
C ARG A 302 25.30 16.58 28.42
N ARG A 303 24.93 17.04 27.22
CA ARG A 303 24.11 16.26 26.25
C ARG A 303 24.77 14.91 25.93
N TYR A 304 26.07 14.91 25.65
CA TYR A 304 26.82 13.68 25.39
C TYR A 304 26.83 12.74 26.59
N ARG A 305 27.22 13.22 27.78
CA ARG A 305 27.30 12.43 29.01
C ARG A 305 25.96 11.82 29.41
N ARG A 306 24.85 12.53 29.22
CA ARG A 306 23.49 11.97 29.40
C ARG A 306 23.20 10.88 28.36
N GLY A 307 23.50 11.14 27.08
CA GLY A 307 23.27 10.19 26.00
C GLY A 307 24.04 8.87 26.11
N VAL A 308 25.21 8.88 26.77
CA VAL A 308 25.99 7.66 27.11
C VAL A 308 25.82 7.20 28.57
N LEU A 309 24.80 7.68 29.28
CA LEU A 309 24.42 7.30 30.65
C LEU A 309 25.49 7.55 31.74
N LEU A 310 26.43 8.47 31.53
CA LEU A 310 27.40 8.92 32.54
C LEU A 310 26.83 9.91 33.56
N GLU A 311 25.80 10.66 33.18
CA GLU A 311 25.05 11.59 34.05
C GLU A 311 23.55 11.24 34.03
N ARG A 312 22.87 11.31 35.17
CA ARG A 312 21.40 11.12 35.24
C ARG A 312 20.68 12.37 34.73
N ALA A 313 19.62 12.18 33.94
CA ALA A 313 18.77 13.27 33.46
C ALA A 313 17.86 13.79 34.60
N GLU A 314 18.09 15.00 35.09
CA GLU A 314 17.18 15.69 36.03
C GLU A 314 16.12 16.55 35.29
N SER A 315 16.37 16.93 34.02
CA SER A 315 15.41 17.58 33.11
C SER A 315 15.82 17.37 31.64
N ALA A 316 14.85 17.21 30.74
CA ALA A 316 15.08 17.10 29.29
C ALA A 316 15.36 18.48 28.65
N ASP A 317 16.15 18.52 27.57
CA ASP A 317 16.36 19.76 26.81
C ASP A 317 15.04 20.24 26.18
N GLU A 318 14.76 21.54 26.27
CA GLU A 318 13.63 22.18 25.58
C GLU A 318 14.10 22.87 24.29
N ILE A 319 13.48 22.50 23.17
CA ILE A 319 13.79 23.04 21.85
C ILE A 319 12.54 23.61 21.20
N HIS A 320 12.61 24.86 20.75
CA HIS A 320 11.52 25.53 20.02
C HIS A 320 11.77 25.47 18.51
N VAL A 321 10.77 25.10 17.71
CA VAL A 321 10.87 25.06 16.24
C VAL A 321 9.98 26.15 15.64
N LEU A 322 10.57 27.16 15.01
CA LEU A 322 9.87 28.29 14.40
C LEU A 322 9.76 28.10 12.88
N TYR A 323 8.55 28.17 12.31
CA TYR A 323 8.29 27.90 10.90
C TYR A 323 7.11 28.71 10.32
N GLU A 324 7.04 28.86 8.99
CA GLU A 324 5.81 29.27 8.30
C GLU A 324 4.92 28.04 8.00
N PRO A 325 3.57 28.14 8.02
CA PRO A 325 2.68 26.99 7.82
C PRO A 325 2.93 26.09 6.59
N PRO A 326 3.42 26.58 5.43
CA PRO A 326 3.82 25.70 4.32
C PRO A 326 4.99 24.76 4.67
N GLU A 327 5.83 25.12 5.64
CA GLU A 327 7.00 24.38 6.09
C GLU A 327 6.70 23.39 7.23
N ARG A 328 5.42 23.29 7.65
CA ARG A 328 4.98 22.31 8.67
C ARG A 328 5.49 20.89 8.44
N PRO A 329 5.61 20.37 7.19
CA PRO A 329 6.24 19.07 6.94
C PRO A 329 7.62 18.89 7.57
N TYR A 330 8.49 19.89 7.44
CA TYR A 330 9.84 19.86 8.00
C TYR A 330 9.82 20.07 9.52
N ALA A 331 8.93 20.92 10.02
CA ALA A 331 8.76 21.12 11.46
C ALA A 331 8.32 19.82 12.18
N ASP A 332 7.34 19.09 11.62
CA ASP A 332 6.91 17.78 12.13
C ASP A 332 8.06 16.76 12.11
N TRP A 333 8.81 16.70 11.00
CA TRP A 333 9.94 15.79 10.89
C TRP A 333 11.04 16.09 11.92
N ILE A 334 11.43 17.36 12.07
CA ILE A 334 12.40 17.81 13.06
C ILE A 334 11.90 17.46 14.47
N ALA A 335 10.66 17.82 14.80
CA ALA A 335 10.08 17.53 16.11
C ALA A 335 10.10 16.03 16.42
N GLY A 336 9.70 15.19 15.45
CA GLY A 336 9.75 13.74 15.60
C GLY A 336 11.17 13.18 15.78
N GLN A 337 12.19 13.74 15.11
CA GLN A 337 13.58 13.30 15.30
C GLN A 337 14.14 13.72 16.66
N LEU A 338 13.81 14.92 17.13
CA LEU A 338 14.27 15.43 18.41
C LEU A 338 13.58 14.74 19.59
N GLN A 339 12.28 14.49 19.52
CA GLN A 339 11.55 13.71 20.53
C GLN A 339 12.14 12.30 20.70
N ARG A 340 12.58 11.67 19.61
CA ARG A 340 13.29 10.38 19.66
C ARG A 340 14.66 10.46 20.35
N ALA A 341 15.25 11.65 20.43
CA ALA A 341 16.48 11.92 21.17
C ALA A 341 16.19 12.40 22.61
N ASP A 342 14.99 12.15 23.13
CA ASP A 342 14.53 12.53 24.48
C ASP A 342 14.51 14.06 24.72
N VAL A 343 14.23 14.82 23.67
CA VAL A 343 14.11 16.28 23.69
C VAL A 343 12.64 16.70 23.69
N HIS A 344 12.27 17.66 24.54
CA HIS A 344 10.94 18.28 24.51
C HIS A 344 10.90 19.35 23.42
N VAL A 345 9.99 19.20 22.47
CA VAL A 345 9.90 20.08 21.30
C VAL A 345 8.63 20.89 21.31
N HIS A 346 8.76 22.20 21.08
CA HIS A 346 7.65 23.15 21.00
C HIS A 346 7.59 23.77 19.59
N PRO A 347 6.73 23.27 18.69
CA PRO A 347 6.54 23.86 17.37
C PRO A 347 5.73 25.17 17.44
N HIS A 348 6.18 26.19 16.70
CA HIS A 348 5.58 27.52 16.62
C HIS A 348 5.39 27.95 15.16
N ALA A 349 4.15 27.92 14.68
CA ALA A 349 3.80 28.49 13.38
C ALA A 349 3.71 30.02 13.46
N LEU A 350 4.40 30.75 12.57
CA LEU A 350 4.29 32.19 12.48
C LEU A 350 2.93 32.62 11.95
N ARG A 351 2.14 33.29 12.81
CA ARG A 351 0.85 33.89 12.47
C ARG A 351 0.98 35.42 12.51
N GLY A 352 0.77 36.10 11.38
CA GLY A 352 0.79 37.56 11.31
C GLY A 352 2.17 38.23 11.41
N GLY A 353 3.27 37.47 11.40
CA GLY A 353 4.64 37.99 11.21
C GLY A 353 5.39 38.44 12.48
N ALA A 354 4.91 38.13 13.68
CA ALA A 354 5.61 38.38 14.94
C ALA A 354 6.17 37.08 15.55
N ALA A 355 7.41 37.11 16.05
CA ALA A 355 8.04 35.97 16.71
C ALA A 355 7.63 35.86 18.20
N PRO A 356 7.52 34.65 18.77
CA PRO A 356 7.29 34.44 20.19
C PRO A 356 8.52 34.83 21.05
N THR A 357 8.29 35.11 22.33
CA THR A 357 9.37 35.35 23.33
C THR A 357 9.80 34.05 24.00
N PHE A 358 11.10 33.85 24.18
CA PHE A 358 11.71 32.64 24.73
C PHE A 358 12.37 32.91 26.10
N GLU A 359 12.49 31.87 26.94
CA GLU A 359 13.17 31.93 28.24
C GLU A 359 14.72 31.86 28.09
N ALA A 360 15.46 32.12 29.18
CA ALA A 360 16.92 31.98 29.19
C ALA A 360 17.33 30.49 29.10
N ASP A 361 18.42 30.19 28.37
CA ASP A 361 18.91 28.81 28.05
C ASP A 361 18.08 28.04 26.98
N ALA A 362 17.12 28.68 26.32
CA ALA A 362 16.33 28.06 25.24
C ALA A 362 17.16 27.81 23.97
N THR A 363 16.92 26.68 23.28
CA THR A 363 17.42 26.43 21.90
C THR A 363 16.27 26.63 20.90
N VAL A 364 16.49 27.44 19.86
CA VAL A 364 15.51 27.75 18.81
C VAL A 364 16.03 27.25 17.45
N LEU A 365 15.28 26.39 16.78
CA LEU A 365 15.49 26.05 15.37
C LEU A 365 14.52 26.85 14.50
N ALA A 366 15.05 27.72 13.64
CA ALA A 366 14.28 28.54 12.73
C ALA A 366 14.37 28.00 11.30
N LEU A 367 13.24 27.59 10.70
CA LEU A 367 13.18 27.24 9.29
C LEU A 367 13.29 28.53 8.47
N LEU A 368 14.33 28.67 7.65
CA LEU A 368 14.78 29.94 7.09
C LEU A 368 13.96 30.40 5.87
N SER A 369 12.64 30.49 6.02
CA SER A 369 11.73 31.10 5.05
C SER A 369 11.74 32.63 5.11
N PRO A 370 11.32 33.33 4.03
CA PRO A 370 11.28 34.80 4.01
C PRO A 370 10.47 35.41 5.16
N GLY A 371 9.36 34.77 5.58
CA GLY A 371 8.56 35.23 6.71
C GLY A 371 9.28 35.05 8.05
N VAL A 372 9.93 33.91 8.27
CA VAL A 372 10.72 33.64 9.49
C VAL A 372 11.91 34.58 9.61
N VAL A 373 12.68 34.74 8.54
CA VAL A 373 13.83 35.67 8.52
C VAL A 373 13.39 37.10 8.81
N LYS A 374 12.24 37.53 8.26
CA LYS A 374 11.66 38.85 8.54
C LYS A 374 11.19 38.99 9.99
N ALA A 375 10.55 37.97 10.56
CA ALA A 375 10.06 37.98 11.93
C ALA A 375 11.19 38.02 12.98
N LEU A 376 12.31 37.35 12.68
CA LEU A 376 13.49 37.32 13.54
C LEU A 376 14.36 38.59 13.44
N GLY A 377 14.36 39.28 12.29
CA GLY A 377 15.08 40.53 12.10
C GLY A 377 16.59 40.41 12.37
N ALA A 378 17.18 41.35 13.11
CA ALA A 378 18.59 41.30 13.53
C ALA A 378 18.86 40.37 14.74
N GLY A 379 17.83 39.72 15.30
CA GLY A 379 17.93 38.82 16.46
C GLY A 379 18.45 37.41 16.15
N LEU A 380 19.00 37.19 14.94
CA LEU A 380 19.64 35.95 14.51
C LEU A 380 21.00 35.69 15.19
N THR A 381 21.52 36.66 15.95
CA THR A 381 22.68 36.49 16.82
C THR A 381 22.23 36.68 18.27
N ALA A 382 22.59 35.73 19.14
CA ALA A 382 22.33 35.84 20.58
C ALA A 382 22.81 37.21 21.05
N ALA A 383 21.94 37.98 21.71
CA ALA A 383 22.36 39.26 22.29
C ALA A 383 23.50 38.97 23.29
N PRO A 384 24.60 39.74 23.29
CA PRO A 384 25.71 39.49 24.21
C PRO A 384 25.20 39.52 25.66
N GLY A 385 25.30 38.39 26.36
CA GLY A 385 24.78 38.19 27.72
C GLY A 385 23.43 37.46 27.83
N THR A 386 22.88 36.94 26.72
CA THR A 386 21.71 36.04 26.74
C THR A 386 22.11 34.61 26.39
N ASP A 387 21.62 33.62 27.16
CA ASP A 387 21.92 32.19 27.02
C ASP A 387 21.08 31.48 25.92
N ILE A 388 20.45 32.22 25.00
CA ILE A 388 19.57 31.65 23.97
C ILE A 388 20.38 31.26 22.72
N GLU A 389 20.22 30.02 22.25
CA GLU A 389 20.90 29.49 21.07
C GLU A 389 19.95 29.42 19.87
N VAL A 390 20.34 29.99 18.73
CA VAL A 390 19.52 29.97 17.50
C VAL A 390 20.27 29.22 16.40
N PHE A 391 19.62 28.20 15.83
CA PHE A 391 20.06 27.48 14.64
C PHE A 391 19.11 27.77 13.47
N GLY A 392 19.68 28.00 12.29
CA GLY A 392 18.91 28.12 11.05
C GLY A 392 18.79 26.76 10.35
N VAL A 393 17.59 26.38 9.93
CA VAL A 393 17.36 25.21 9.08
C VAL A 393 17.02 25.69 7.67
N LEU A 394 17.85 25.35 6.69
CA LEU A 394 17.68 25.76 5.31
C LEU A 394 17.06 24.62 4.51
N THR A 395 15.81 24.78 4.12
CA THR A 395 15.05 23.79 3.31
C THR A 395 14.97 24.19 1.85
N GLU A 396 14.96 25.50 1.56
CA GLU A 396 14.96 26.11 0.22
C GLU A 396 15.64 27.49 0.26
N GLY A 397 15.99 28.07 -0.89
CA GLY A 397 16.58 29.42 -0.96
C GLY A 397 18.06 29.50 -0.59
N GLN A 398 18.56 30.70 -0.27
CA GLN A 398 19.97 30.93 0.14
C GLN A 398 20.05 31.29 1.63
N PRO A 399 21.12 30.88 2.34
CA PRO A 399 21.27 31.22 3.76
C PRO A 399 21.44 32.73 3.94
N PRO A 400 20.84 33.33 4.99
CA PRO A 400 21.02 34.75 5.28
C PRO A 400 22.45 35.03 5.77
N ASN A 401 23.08 36.08 5.26
CA ASN A 401 24.47 36.47 5.57
C ASN A 401 24.75 36.80 7.06
N GLN A 402 23.71 36.88 7.89
CA GLN A 402 23.76 37.32 9.29
C GLN A 402 23.94 36.16 10.27
N LEU A 403 23.78 34.91 9.82
CA LEU A 403 23.97 33.71 10.64
C LEU A 403 25.39 33.16 10.48
N ASP A 404 25.96 32.68 11.59
CA ASP A 404 27.19 31.89 11.58
C ASP A 404 26.96 30.61 10.76
N PRO A 405 27.78 30.32 9.72
CA PRO A 405 27.65 29.10 8.92
C PRO A 405 27.68 27.80 9.74
N SER A 406 28.35 27.79 10.90
CA SER A 406 28.38 26.63 11.81
C SER A 406 27.05 26.37 12.52
N ARG A 407 26.10 27.31 12.48
CA ARG A 407 24.75 27.21 13.06
C ARG A 407 23.66 27.02 12.01
N ILE A 408 24.04 26.64 10.79
CA ILE A 408 23.11 26.38 9.69
C ILE A 408 23.05 24.89 9.38
N ILE A 409 21.85 24.33 9.46
CA ILE A 409 21.53 22.96 9.06
C ILE A 409 20.93 23.03 7.66
N ASP A 410 21.72 22.68 6.63
CA ASP A 410 21.29 22.71 5.23
C ASP A 410 20.69 21.37 4.81
N LEU A 411 19.41 21.36 4.44
CA LEU A 411 18.64 20.17 4.06
C LEU A 411 18.31 20.12 2.56
N ARG A 412 18.71 21.11 1.75
CA ARG A 412 18.28 21.25 0.34
C ARG A 412 18.67 20.08 -0.57
N GLU A 413 19.82 19.48 -0.34
CA GLU A 413 20.38 18.37 -1.15
C GLU A 413 20.73 17.15 -0.29
N VAL A 414 20.03 17.00 0.84
CA VAL A 414 20.28 15.93 1.80
C VAL A 414 19.17 14.90 1.69
N ASP A 415 19.54 13.63 1.53
CA ASP A 415 18.59 12.52 1.54
C ASP A 415 18.08 12.20 2.96
N ALA A 416 17.06 11.37 3.06
CA ALA A 416 16.45 11.00 4.33
C ALA A 416 17.43 10.30 5.30
N ALA A 417 18.38 9.52 4.78
CA ALA A 417 19.34 8.76 5.58
C ALA A 417 20.41 9.68 6.22
N ARG A 418 20.72 10.81 5.57
CA ARG A 418 21.68 11.81 6.02
C ARG A 418 21.06 12.93 6.84
N ALA A 419 19.79 13.25 6.60
CA ALA A 419 19.12 14.40 7.23
C ALA A 419 19.04 14.28 8.76
N GLN A 420 18.67 13.11 9.29
CA GLN A 420 18.56 12.90 10.74
C GLN A 420 19.93 12.95 11.44
N PRO A 421 20.97 12.22 10.99
CA PRO A 421 22.30 12.34 11.58
C PRO A 421 22.87 13.77 11.52
N LEU A 422 22.64 14.48 10.41
CA LEU A 422 23.03 15.89 10.28
C LEU A 422 22.34 16.77 11.33
N LEU A 423 21.03 16.65 11.50
CA LEU A 423 20.26 17.39 12.51
C LEU A 423 20.75 17.11 13.94
N LEU A 424 20.89 15.85 14.33
CA LEU A 424 21.27 15.48 15.70
C LEU A 424 22.72 15.86 16.01
N SER A 425 23.63 15.61 15.07
CA SER A 425 25.05 15.93 15.24
C SER A 425 25.30 17.43 15.42
N GLN A 426 24.64 18.30 14.65
CA GLN A 426 24.80 19.76 14.78
C GLN A 426 24.29 20.31 16.12
N LEU A 427 23.27 19.65 16.70
CA LEU A 427 22.74 20.00 18.03
C LEU A 427 23.53 19.35 19.18
N GLY A 428 24.53 18.51 18.86
CA GLY A 428 25.30 17.74 19.84
C GLY A 428 24.46 16.69 20.57
N LEU A 429 23.39 16.18 19.93
CA LEU A 429 22.49 15.17 20.48
C LEU A 429 22.92 13.78 20.03
N ILE A 430 22.95 12.82 20.96
CA ILE A 430 23.18 11.41 20.66
C ILE A 430 21.84 10.73 20.41
N ALA A 431 21.70 10.07 19.26
CA ALA A 431 20.54 9.20 19.03
C ALA A 431 20.58 8.00 20.01
N PRO A 432 19.53 7.76 20.81
CA PRO A 432 19.49 6.59 21.70
C PRO A 432 19.52 5.29 20.90
N THR A 433 20.18 4.26 21.45
CA THR A 433 20.32 2.93 20.84
C THR A 433 18.97 2.21 20.64
N GLN A 434 17.96 2.54 21.45
CA GLN A 434 16.56 2.22 21.24
C GLN A 434 15.74 3.49 21.46
N PRO A 435 15.24 4.16 20.40
CA PRO A 435 14.41 5.34 20.57
C PRO A 435 13.09 4.97 21.27
N PRO A 436 12.58 5.81 22.18
CA PRO A 436 11.24 5.62 22.73
C PRO A 436 10.19 5.76 21.61
N GLY A 437 9.25 4.82 21.54
CA GLY A 437 8.10 4.86 20.62
C GLY A 437 8.20 3.96 19.38
N ASP A 438 7.09 3.83 18.66
CA ASP A 438 7.01 3.03 17.42
C ASP A 438 7.64 3.80 16.24
N LEU A 439 8.69 3.26 15.63
CA LEU A 439 9.32 3.83 14.44
C LEU A 439 8.34 4.00 13.27
N ARG A 440 7.25 3.21 13.25
CA ARG A 440 6.23 3.24 12.20
C ARG A 440 5.31 4.45 12.24
N SER A 441 5.27 5.23 13.33
CA SER A 441 4.38 6.39 13.47
C SER A 441 5.06 7.75 13.35
N ALA A 442 6.38 7.87 13.52
CA ALA A 442 6.99 9.21 13.50
C ALA A 442 7.12 9.80 12.08
N PRO A 443 7.06 11.14 11.94
CA PRO A 443 7.02 11.80 10.64
C PRO A 443 8.22 11.48 9.75
N ARG A 444 7.97 11.34 8.45
CA ARG A 444 8.99 11.05 7.44
C ARG A 444 9.72 12.30 6.95
N TYR A 445 10.86 12.10 6.29
CA TYR A 445 11.61 13.20 5.72
C TYR A 445 10.89 13.77 4.48
N PRO A 446 10.53 15.07 4.45
CA PRO A 446 9.68 15.60 3.39
C PRO A 446 10.26 15.57 1.97
N ALA A 447 11.59 15.65 1.82
CA ALA A 447 12.26 15.71 0.52
C ALA A 447 12.70 14.33 -0.02
N GLU A 448 12.17 13.23 0.51
CA GLU A 448 12.51 11.88 0.05
C GLU A 448 11.89 11.58 -1.33
N THR A 449 12.71 11.49 -2.38
CA THR A 449 12.26 11.38 -3.79
C THR A 449 12.20 9.94 -4.34
N GLU A 450 12.87 8.98 -3.70
CA GLU A 450 12.93 7.59 -4.17
C GLU A 450 11.64 6.79 -3.91
N ARG A 451 10.66 7.40 -3.22
CA ARG A 451 9.42 6.71 -2.85
C ARG A 451 8.33 6.86 -3.89
N ARG A 452 7.68 5.73 -4.15
CA ARG A 452 6.45 5.67 -4.92
C ARG A 452 5.25 5.78 -3.98
N LEU A 453 4.75 7.01 -3.78
CA LEU A 453 3.43 7.22 -3.18
C LEU A 453 2.37 6.54 -4.05
N ARG A 454 1.55 5.68 -3.44
CA ARG A 454 0.37 5.12 -4.10
C ARG A 454 -0.82 6.04 -3.84
N SER A 455 -1.37 6.64 -4.89
CA SER A 455 -2.48 7.57 -4.74
C SER A 455 -3.31 7.73 -6.01
N ASN A 456 -4.58 8.06 -5.82
CA ASN A 456 -5.50 8.53 -6.85
C ASN A 456 -5.86 10.03 -6.63
N LEU A 457 -4.95 10.78 -6.01
CA LEU A 457 -5.22 12.16 -5.59
C LEU A 457 -5.62 13.05 -6.78
N PRO A 458 -6.69 13.85 -6.64
CA PRO A 458 -7.01 14.85 -7.64
C PRO A 458 -5.86 15.87 -7.80
N THR A 459 -5.76 16.48 -8.99
CA THR A 459 -4.75 17.49 -9.30
C THR A 459 -4.74 18.65 -8.29
N ARG A 460 -3.55 19.01 -7.81
CA ARG A 460 -3.37 20.08 -6.81
C ARG A 460 -3.81 21.43 -7.38
N ASN A 461 -4.54 22.20 -6.59
CA ASN A 461 -4.91 23.56 -6.96
C ASN A 461 -3.72 24.51 -6.76
N GLY A 462 -3.00 24.84 -7.85
CA GLY A 462 -1.86 25.76 -7.82
C GLY A 462 -2.19 27.20 -7.41
N SER A 463 -3.48 27.55 -7.33
CA SER A 463 -3.98 28.86 -6.90
C SER A 463 -4.58 28.86 -5.49
N PHE A 464 -4.35 27.82 -4.69
CA PHE A 464 -4.78 27.79 -3.30
C PHE A 464 -4.19 28.97 -2.51
N VAL A 465 -5.04 29.65 -1.72
CA VAL A 465 -4.66 30.83 -0.91
C VAL A 465 -5.31 30.71 0.46
N GLY A 466 -4.52 31.03 1.51
CA GLY A 466 -5.03 31.11 2.88
C GLY A 466 -5.26 29.75 3.52
N ARG A 467 -6.13 29.71 4.54
CA ARG A 467 -6.56 28.50 5.27
C ARG A 467 -5.47 27.72 6.00
N SER A 468 -4.31 28.33 6.22
CA SER A 468 -3.20 27.72 6.97
C SER A 468 -3.63 27.27 8.36
N ASP A 469 -4.45 28.05 9.07
CA ASP A 469 -4.95 27.68 10.41
C ASP A 469 -5.79 26.39 10.40
N TYR A 470 -6.58 26.16 9.33
CA TYR A 470 -7.34 24.91 9.19
C TYR A 470 -6.41 23.74 8.91
N LEU A 471 -5.37 23.93 8.10
CA LEU A 471 -4.39 22.89 7.78
C LEU A 471 -3.53 22.51 9.00
N GLU A 472 -3.11 23.49 9.81
CA GLU A 472 -2.41 23.26 11.07
C GLU A 472 -3.29 22.49 12.06
N ARG A 473 -4.52 22.96 12.32
CA ARG A 473 -5.45 22.29 13.24
C ARG A 473 -5.82 20.89 12.78
N LEU A 474 -6.00 20.69 11.46
CA LEU A 474 -6.28 19.38 10.88
C LEU A 474 -5.10 18.44 11.07
N ARG A 475 -3.86 18.93 10.91
CA ARG A 475 -2.65 18.15 11.16
C ARG A 475 -2.55 17.74 12.62
N ASP A 476 -2.69 18.69 13.54
CA ASP A 476 -2.62 18.45 14.98
C ASP A 476 -3.70 17.44 15.44
N GLN A 477 -4.95 17.58 14.98
CA GLN A 477 -6.02 16.64 15.34
C GLN A 477 -5.78 15.21 14.84
N LEU A 478 -5.21 15.06 13.64
CA LEU A 478 -4.91 13.74 13.09
C LEU A 478 -3.70 13.09 13.79
N THR A 479 -2.67 13.86 14.14
CA THR A 479 -1.47 13.32 14.81
C THR A 479 -1.68 13.07 16.29
N ASP A 480 -2.42 13.92 16.99
CA ASP A 480 -2.55 13.88 18.46
C ASP A 480 -3.79 13.09 18.91
N GLY A 481 -4.86 13.08 18.10
CA GLY A 481 -6.15 12.49 18.44
C GLY A 481 -6.33 11.04 17.99
N GLY A 482 -5.55 10.56 17.01
CA GLY A 482 -5.58 9.19 16.48
C GLY A 482 -6.92 8.73 15.88
N GLY A 483 -7.91 9.64 15.73
CA GLY A 483 -9.26 9.34 15.27
C GLY A 483 -9.61 10.09 13.97
N PRO A 484 -10.73 9.73 13.31
CA PRO A 484 -11.17 10.42 12.12
C PRO A 484 -11.53 11.90 12.39
N VAL A 485 -11.25 12.76 11.41
CA VAL A 485 -11.61 14.19 11.46
C VAL A 485 -12.60 14.52 10.34
N THR A 486 -13.60 15.35 10.64
CA THR A 486 -14.59 15.79 9.65
C THR A 486 -14.45 17.28 9.37
N LEU A 487 -14.29 17.68 8.11
CA LEU A 487 -14.47 19.07 7.69
C LEU A 487 -15.95 19.30 7.38
N SER A 488 -16.62 20.12 8.19
CA SER A 488 -18.04 20.49 7.99
C SER A 488 -18.19 21.96 7.57
N GLY A 489 -19.36 22.34 7.04
CA GLY A 489 -19.65 23.73 6.70
C GLY A 489 -20.49 23.89 5.42
N GLY A 490 -20.86 25.12 5.08
CA GLY A 490 -21.76 25.42 3.95
C GLY A 490 -21.27 24.94 2.58
N ALA A 491 -22.17 24.87 1.60
CA ALA A 491 -21.80 24.52 0.22
C ALA A 491 -20.86 25.59 -0.39
N GLY A 492 -19.78 25.15 -1.03
CA GLY A 492 -18.85 26.06 -1.74
C GLY A 492 -17.83 26.80 -0.85
N VAL A 493 -17.75 26.50 0.45
CA VAL A 493 -16.75 27.09 1.38
C VAL A 493 -15.32 26.55 1.21
N GLY A 494 -15.13 25.50 0.41
CA GLY A 494 -13.80 24.97 0.07
C GLY A 494 -13.32 23.77 0.89
N LYS A 495 -14.21 22.99 1.53
CA LYS A 495 -13.84 21.80 2.33
C LYS A 495 -12.98 20.80 1.55
N SER A 496 -13.43 20.39 0.37
CA SER A 496 -12.70 19.47 -0.51
C SER A 496 -11.35 20.05 -0.98
N GLU A 497 -11.26 21.38 -1.12
CA GLU A 497 -9.99 22.05 -1.47
C GLU A 497 -9.01 22.05 -0.29
N ILE A 498 -9.48 22.24 0.96
CA ILE A 498 -8.65 22.10 2.16
C ILE A 498 -8.17 20.65 2.32
N ALA A 499 -9.06 19.67 2.18
CA ALA A 499 -8.71 18.26 2.23
C ALA A 499 -7.68 17.87 1.15
N ARG A 500 -7.86 18.38 -0.07
CA ARG A 500 -6.93 18.16 -1.18
C ARG A 500 -5.57 18.80 -0.92
N GLU A 501 -5.53 20.06 -0.48
CA GLU A 501 -4.27 20.74 -0.15
C GLU A 501 -3.57 20.05 1.03
N PHE A 502 -4.31 19.59 2.03
CA PHE A 502 -3.78 18.77 3.12
C PHE A 502 -3.13 17.50 2.58
N ALA A 503 -3.83 16.73 1.75
CA ALA A 503 -3.31 15.51 1.16
C ALA A 503 -2.01 15.76 0.38
N HIS A 504 -1.96 16.79 -0.45
CA HIS A 504 -0.74 17.13 -1.22
C HIS A 504 0.40 17.61 -0.32
N ARG A 505 0.11 18.44 0.70
CA ARG A 505 1.12 18.99 1.60
C ARG A 505 1.74 17.93 2.51
N PHE A 506 0.92 16.99 3.00
CA PHE A 506 1.34 15.96 3.95
C PHE A 506 1.52 14.59 3.31
N ALA A 507 1.48 14.49 1.97
CA ALA A 507 1.68 13.25 1.22
C ALA A 507 2.98 12.51 1.60
N TYR A 508 4.04 13.25 1.94
CA TYR A 508 5.34 12.71 2.35
C TYR A 508 5.24 11.74 3.54
N ASP A 509 4.21 11.90 4.37
CA ASP A 509 4.04 11.15 5.61
C ASP A 509 3.32 9.81 5.44
N TYR A 510 2.83 9.51 4.23
CA TYR A 510 2.00 8.33 3.95
C TYR A 510 2.60 7.43 2.86
N ASP A 511 2.32 6.13 2.94
CA ASP A 511 2.58 5.16 1.87
C ASP A 511 1.44 5.10 0.85
N VAL A 512 0.23 5.44 1.30
CA VAL A 512 -1.01 5.41 0.54
C VAL A 512 -1.82 6.66 0.87
N VAL A 513 -2.26 7.40 -0.14
CA VAL A 513 -3.28 8.44 0.03
C VAL A 513 -4.40 8.17 -0.96
N TRP A 514 -5.62 7.92 -0.48
CA TRP A 514 -6.74 7.55 -1.32
C TRP A 514 -7.92 8.49 -1.16
N TRP A 515 -8.40 9.02 -2.28
CA TRP A 515 -9.58 9.87 -2.40
C TRP A 515 -10.79 9.00 -2.76
N ILE A 516 -11.82 9.06 -1.91
CA ILE A 516 -13.01 8.23 -1.96
C ILE A 516 -14.22 9.16 -2.07
N PRO A 517 -14.90 9.25 -3.22
CA PRO A 517 -16.16 9.97 -3.27
C PRO A 517 -17.23 9.20 -2.47
N ALA A 518 -17.84 9.85 -1.49
CA ALA A 518 -18.65 9.23 -0.44
C ALA A 518 -20.14 9.64 -0.47
N GLN A 519 -20.64 9.99 -1.65
CA GLN A 519 -22.03 10.44 -1.84
C GLN A 519 -23.05 9.28 -1.76
N ASP A 520 -22.62 8.06 -2.08
CA ASP A 520 -23.40 6.84 -2.03
C ASP A 520 -22.48 5.64 -1.81
N ARG A 521 -23.06 4.51 -1.38
CA ARG A 521 -22.30 3.32 -0.95
C ARG A 521 -21.57 2.64 -2.11
N GLU A 522 -22.10 2.74 -3.32
CA GLU A 522 -21.54 2.08 -4.50
C GLU A 522 -20.22 2.74 -4.88
N THR A 523 -20.16 4.07 -4.97
CA THR A 523 -18.90 4.77 -5.25
C THR A 523 -17.84 4.50 -4.19
N VAL A 524 -18.22 4.43 -2.91
CA VAL A 524 -17.29 4.09 -1.82
C VAL A 524 -16.71 2.69 -2.03
N GLN A 525 -17.55 1.71 -2.34
CA GLN A 525 -17.10 0.33 -2.59
C GLN A 525 -16.20 0.25 -3.83
N THR A 526 -16.54 0.92 -4.92
CA THR A 526 -15.69 0.96 -6.13
C THR A 526 -14.33 1.57 -5.83
N ALA A 527 -14.28 2.74 -5.18
CA ALA A 527 -13.02 3.42 -4.87
C ALA A 527 -12.14 2.61 -3.89
N LEU A 528 -12.73 1.94 -2.91
CA LEU A 528 -12.01 1.03 -2.01
C LEU A 528 -11.56 -0.26 -2.72
N GLY A 529 -12.32 -0.73 -3.71
CA GLY A 529 -11.92 -1.85 -4.57
C GLY A 529 -10.71 -1.52 -5.44
N GLU A 530 -10.67 -0.31 -6.04
CA GLU A 530 -9.47 0.19 -6.74
C GLU A 530 -8.27 0.31 -5.79
N LEU A 531 -8.51 0.77 -4.56
CA LEU A 531 -7.47 0.80 -3.53
C LEU A 531 -6.92 -0.60 -3.29
N ALA A 532 -7.78 -1.61 -3.09
CA ALA A 532 -7.38 -2.99 -2.86
C ALA A 532 -6.43 -3.52 -3.94
N GLN A 533 -6.74 -3.22 -5.21
CA GLN A 533 -5.87 -3.55 -6.34
C GLN A 533 -4.51 -2.85 -6.25
N GLU A 534 -4.49 -1.54 -5.95
CA GLU A 534 -3.24 -0.78 -5.85
C GLU A 534 -2.36 -1.23 -4.67
N ILE A 535 -2.98 -1.65 -3.57
CA ILE A 535 -2.25 -2.20 -2.42
C ILE A 535 -1.92 -3.69 -2.57
N ASN A 536 -2.24 -4.31 -3.71
CA ASN A 536 -2.07 -5.74 -4.01
C ASN A 536 -2.68 -6.64 -2.94
N VAL A 537 -3.77 -6.20 -2.34
CA VAL A 537 -4.55 -7.02 -1.42
C VAL A 537 -5.44 -7.89 -2.27
N VAL A 538 -5.02 -9.15 -2.38
CA VAL A 538 -5.83 -10.21 -2.97
C VAL A 538 -6.75 -10.68 -1.86
N ASP A 539 -8.05 -10.36 -1.88
CA ASP A 539 -8.92 -10.86 -0.81
C ASP A 539 -10.39 -11.10 -1.12
N SER A 540 -10.93 -11.89 -0.19
CA SER A 540 -11.98 -12.88 -0.22
C SER A 540 -13.41 -12.41 -0.01
N VAL A 541 -13.67 -11.32 0.71
CA VAL A 541 -15.05 -10.95 1.12
C VAL A 541 -15.43 -9.58 0.56
N GLY A 542 -15.07 -9.37 -0.69
CA GLY A 542 -15.29 -8.14 -1.39
C GLY A 542 -14.09 -7.19 -1.36
N ALA A 543 -13.81 -6.55 -2.49
CA ALA A 543 -12.58 -5.79 -2.69
C ALA A 543 -12.49 -4.58 -1.76
N ALA A 544 -13.63 -3.94 -1.45
CA ALA A 544 -13.67 -2.79 -0.56
C ALA A 544 -13.35 -3.16 0.89
N GLU A 545 -14.02 -4.19 1.41
CA GLU A 545 -13.84 -4.72 2.76
C GLU A 545 -12.44 -5.30 2.95
N ALA A 546 -11.85 -5.88 1.90
CA ALA A 546 -10.47 -6.34 1.86
C ALA A 546 -9.46 -5.21 2.09
N ALA A 547 -9.60 -4.09 1.36
CA ALA A 547 -8.77 -2.92 1.57
C ALA A 547 -8.91 -2.41 3.02
N VAL A 548 -10.15 -2.30 3.50
CA VAL A 548 -10.46 -1.89 4.88
C VAL A 548 -9.79 -2.81 5.91
N ALA A 549 -9.87 -4.13 5.72
CA ALA A 549 -9.27 -5.12 6.61
C ALA A 549 -7.74 -5.05 6.60
N ALA A 550 -7.12 -4.97 5.42
CA ALA A 550 -5.68 -4.87 5.26
C ALA A 550 -5.09 -3.59 5.87
N LEU A 551 -5.83 -2.48 5.81
CA LEU A 551 -5.46 -1.23 6.47
C LEU A 551 -5.72 -1.25 7.99
N SER A 552 -6.64 -2.11 8.45
CA SER A 552 -6.96 -2.31 9.87
C SER A 552 -6.02 -3.28 10.59
N GLU A 553 -5.19 -4.02 9.86
CA GLU A 553 -4.32 -5.06 10.43
C GLU A 553 -3.11 -4.42 11.16
N PRO A 554 -2.90 -4.65 12.47
CA PRO A 554 -1.82 -4.01 13.24
C PRO A 554 -0.40 -4.33 12.74
N ARG A 555 -0.23 -5.43 12.00
CA ARG A 555 1.04 -5.87 11.41
C ARG A 555 1.10 -5.69 9.90
N SER A 556 0.17 -4.93 9.32
CA SER A 556 0.15 -4.62 7.90
C SER A 556 1.49 -4.05 7.42
N THR A 557 1.85 -4.38 6.17
CA THR A 557 2.97 -3.74 5.48
C THR A 557 2.69 -2.27 5.17
N ILE A 558 1.43 -1.85 5.22
CA ILE A 558 0.96 -0.49 4.96
C ILE A 558 0.52 0.12 6.28
N ALA A 559 1.49 0.59 7.05
CA ALA A 559 1.21 1.21 8.35
C ALA A 559 0.70 2.65 8.20
N ARG A 560 1.16 3.41 7.20
CA ARG A 560 0.88 4.84 7.06
C ARG A 560 -0.01 5.10 5.85
N TRP A 561 -1.27 5.42 6.09
CA TRP A 561 -2.22 5.68 5.02
C TRP A 561 -3.15 6.84 5.39
N LEU A 562 -3.66 7.53 4.39
CA LEU A 562 -4.67 8.59 4.53
C LEU A 562 -5.85 8.27 3.60
N LEU A 563 -7.04 8.06 4.17
CA LEU A 563 -8.28 7.93 3.41
C LEU A 563 -9.09 9.22 3.52
N ILE A 564 -9.45 9.81 2.38
CA ILE A 564 -10.26 11.02 2.28
C ILE A 564 -11.62 10.66 1.69
N TYR A 565 -12.65 10.66 2.53
CA TYR A 565 -14.05 10.43 2.14
C TYR A 565 -14.71 11.78 1.83
N ASP A 566 -14.81 12.12 0.55
CA ASP A 566 -15.32 13.41 0.09
C ASP A 566 -16.83 13.37 -0.16
N ASN A 567 -17.57 14.31 0.42
CA ASN A 567 -19.05 14.39 0.41
C ASN A 567 -19.73 13.24 1.18
N ALA A 568 -19.15 12.85 2.31
CA ALA A 568 -19.78 11.95 3.27
C ALA A 568 -20.90 12.69 4.01
N ASP A 569 -22.06 12.84 3.38
CA ASP A 569 -23.22 13.50 4.00
C ASP A 569 -24.03 12.53 4.89
N ASP A 570 -23.85 11.21 4.75
CA ASP A 570 -24.59 10.15 5.45
C ASP A 570 -23.63 9.07 6.01
N ALA A 571 -23.68 8.81 7.32
CA ALA A 571 -22.84 7.79 7.95
C ALA A 571 -23.27 6.35 7.62
N GLU A 572 -24.54 6.09 7.25
CA GLU A 572 -25.00 4.75 6.87
C GLU A 572 -24.32 4.26 5.59
N VAL A 573 -24.04 5.18 4.66
CA VAL A 573 -23.26 4.93 3.44
C VAL A 573 -21.90 4.31 3.77
N LEU A 574 -21.28 4.74 4.87
CA LEU A 574 -19.93 4.33 5.29
C LEU A 574 -19.91 3.12 6.22
N ALA A 575 -21.07 2.62 6.66
CA ALA A 575 -21.15 1.55 7.65
C ALA A 575 -20.41 0.28 7.18
N GLY A 576 -19.42 -0.17 7.96
CA GLY A 576 -18.59 -1.34 7.61
C GLY A 576 -17.49 -1.09 6.57
N LEU A 577 -17.35 0.14 6.07
CA LEU A 577 -16.36 0.52 5.05
C LEU A 577 -15.25 1.42 5.60
N LEU A 578 -15.14 1.53 6.93
CA LEU A 578 -14.10 2.32 7.60
C LEU A 578 -13.05 1.39 8.24
N PRO A 579 -11.75 1.60 7.98
CA PRO A 579 -10.70 0.87 8.67
C PRO A 579 -10.66 1.24 10.15
N ARG A 580 -10.20 0.31 10.98
CA ARG A 580 -10.00 0.55 12.40
C ARG A 580 -8.89 1.59 12.58
N PRO A 581 -9.10 2.61 13.43
CA PRO A 581 -8.06 3.60 13.70
C PRO A 581 -6.81 2.89 14.28
N GLY A 582 -5.68 3.12 13.61
CA GLY A 582 -4.37 2.55 13.89
C GLY A 582 -3.30 3.62 13.64
N THR A 583 -2.27 3.32 12.85
CA THR A 583 -1.25 4.31 12.42
C THR A 583 -1.63 5.10 11.15
N GLY A 584 -2.86 4.92 10.64
CA GLY A 584 -3.39 5.64 9.49
C GLY A 584 -4.51 6.61 9.86
N HIS A 585 -4.79 7.54 8.94
CA HIS A 585 -5.66 8.69 9.16
C HIS A 585 -6.89 8.66 8.25
N ILE A 586 -8.01 9.14 8.77
CA ILE A 586 -9.28 9.27 8.04
C ILE A 586 -9.74 10.72 8.09
N LEU A 587 -10.06 11.27 6.91
CA LEU A 587 -10.60 12.61 6.74
C LEU A 587 -11.93 12.56 6.00
N PHE A 588 -12.96 13.18 6.57
CA PHE A 588 -14.27 13.34 5.92
C PHE A 588 -14.46 14.79 5.45
N THR A 589 -15.16 14.97 4.34
CA THR A 589 -15.80 16.26 4.03
C THR A 589 -17.30 16.07 4.00
N SER A 590 -18.04 16.95 4.69
CA SER A 590 -19.50 16.85 4.81
C SER A 590 -20.17 18.22 4.75
N ARG A 591 -21.39 18.28 4.23
CA ARG A 591 -22.23 19.50 4.23
C ARG A 591 -22.91 19.76 5.57
N ASP A 592 -22.88 18.76 6.43
CA ASP A 592 -23.78 18.62 7.54
C ASP A 592 -23.60 19.64 8.67
N ASP A 593 -24.73 20.03 9.26
CA ASP A 593 -24.93 20.95 10.39
C ASP A 593 -25.08 20.21 11.74
N GLY A 594 -24.83 18.90 11.76
CA GLY A 594 -24.81 18.05 12.96
C GLY A 594 -25.70 16.80 12.90
N SER A 595 -26.35 16.50 11.76
CA SER A 595 -27.28 15.38 11.57
C SER A 595 -26.65 14.06 11.08
N SER A 596 -25.41 14.08 10.58
CA SER A 596 -24.70 12.97 9.93
C SER A 596 -24.05 11.97 10.90
N ASN A 597 -24.05 12.25 12.22
CA ASN A 597 -23.38 11.44 13.25
C ASN A 597 -21.88 11.18 12.98
N LEU A 598 -21.22 12.01 12.17
CA LEU A 598 -19.78 11.87 11.88
C LEU A 598 -18.88 12.40 13.01
N PRO A 599 -17.63 11.92 13.13
CA PRO A 599 -16.73 12.28 14.23
C PRO A 599 -16.19 13.72 14.16
N SER A 600 -16.05 14.38 15.32
CA SER A 600 -15.34 15.66 15.57
C SER A 600 -15.28 16.65 14.39
N PRO A 601 -16.36 17.40 14.13
CA PRO A 601 -16.40 18.36 13.03
C PRO A 601 -15.52 19.60 13.28
N LEU A 602 -14.59 19.86 12.36
CA LEU A 602 -13.91 21.14 12.20
C LEU A 602 -14.72 22.00 11.22
N GLU A 603 -15.48 22.95 11.77
CA GLU A 603 -16.35 23.83 10.99
C GLU A 603 -15.55 24.81 10.13
N VAL A 604 -15.72 24.74 8.82
CA VAL A 604 -15.06 25.57 7.82
C VAL A 604 -15.95 26.75 7.44
N ALA A 605 -15.56 27.94 7.90
CA ALA A 605 -16.24 29.20 7.54
C ALA A 605 -15.96 29.62 6.08
N ALA A 606 -16.62 30.68 5.60
CA ALA A 606 -16.24 31.38 4.36
C ALA A 606 -14.82 31.99 4.48
N PHE A 607 -14.27 32.56 3.40
CA PHE A 607 -12.98 33.26 3.50
C PHE A 607 -13.09 34.45 4.45
N SER A 608 -12.02 34.70 5.20
CA SER A 608 -11.83 36.00 5.84
C SER A 608 -11.65 37.11 4.80
N GLY A 609 -11.79 38.35 5.24
CA GLY A 609 -11.53 39.52 4.39
C GLY A 609 -10.12 39.51 3.81
N ASP A 610 -9.12 39.18 4.64
CA ASP A 610 -7.71 39.16 4.24
C ASP A 610 -7.41 38.02 3.26
N GLU A 611 -7.99 36.84 3.44
CA GLU A 611 -7.86 35.72 2.49
C GLU A 611 -8.46 36.07 1.13
N SER A 612 -9.66 36.66 1.13
CA SER A 612 -10.35 37.09 -0.09
C SER A 612 -9.54 38.13 -0.86
N VAL A 613 -9.03 39.14 -0.14
CA VAL A 613 -8.20 40.20 -0.72
C VAL A 613 -6.90 39.63 -1.27
N THR A 614 -6.23 38.76 -0.51
CA THR A 614 -4.98 38.13 -0.93
C THR A 614 -5.17 37.31 -2.22
N MET A 615 -6.24 36.50 -2.29
CA MET A 615 -6.59 35.72 -3.48
C MET A 615 -6.83 36.63 -4.68
N LEU A 616 -7.72 37.62 -4.55
CA LEU A 616 -8.08 38.51 -5.67
C LEU A 616 -6.88 39.32 -6.16
N ARG A 617 -6.04 39.83 -5.26
CA ARG A 617 -4.83 40.57 -5.65
C ARG A 617 -3.81 39.68 -6.34
N ARG A 618 -3.61 38.45 -5.87
CA ARG A 618 -2.73 37.47 -6.51
C ARG A 618 -3.22 37.09 -7.91
N MET A 619 -4.52 36.92 -8.09
CA MET A 619 -5.12 36.40 -9.32
C MET A 619 -5.42 37.49 -10.36
N LEU A 620 -5.72 38.72 -9.94
CA LEU A 620 -6.16 39.82 -10.80
C LEU A 620 -5.20 41.03 -10.81
N GLY A 621 -4.26 41.13 -9.88
CA GLY A 621 -3.34 42.28 -9.80
C GLY A 621 -4.01 43.61 -9.39
N ILE A 622 -5.18 43.56 -8.76
CA ILE A 622 -6.00 44.75 -8.44
C ILE A 622 -5.59 45.44 -7.13
N SER A 623 -6.17 46.63 -6.88
CA SER A 623 -6.00 47.37 -5.63
C SER A 623 -6.65 46.63 -4.45
N SER A 624 -6.17 46.87 -3.23
CA SER A 624 -6.81 46.32 -2.01
C SER A 624 -8.25 46.82 -1.82
N ALA A 625 -8.58 48.01 -2.33
CA ALA A 625 -9.93 48.57 -2.21
C ALA A 625 -10.93 47.86 -3.13
N ASP A 626 -10.54 47.61 -4.38
CA ASP A 626 -11.36 46.86 -5.34
C ASP A 626 -11.53 45.41 -4.90
N ALA A 627 -10.45 44.79 -4.42
CA ALA A 627 -10.48 43.43 -3.88
C ALA A 627 -11.46 43.30 -2.71
N ARG A 628 -11.45 44.26 -1.77
CA ARG A 628 -12.43 44.28 -0.66
C ARG A 628 -13.86 44.45 -1.16
N SER A 629 -14.07 45.29 -2.17
CA SER A 629 -15.41 45.56 -2.73
C SER A 629 -16.00 44.33 -3.42
N ILE A 630 -15.19 43.61 -4.21
CA ILE A 630 -15.59 42.35 -4.84
C ILE A 630 -15.87 41.31 -3.76
N ALA A 631 -14.97 41.15 -2.79
CA ALA A 631 -15.10 40.16 -1.74
C ALA A 631 -16.38 40.32 -0.91
N ALA A 632 -16.71 41.57 -0.53
CA ALA A 632 -17.96 41.89 0.16
C ALA A 632 -19.19 41.63 -0.72
N ALA A 633 -19.13 41.96 -2.02
CA ALA A 633 -20.24 41.74 -2.95
C ALA A 633 -20.55 40.26 -3.20
N VAL A 634 -19.59 39.35 -2.96
CA VAL A 634 -19.76 37.90 -3.13
C VAL A 634 -19.82 37.11 -1.81
N ASP A 635 -20.07 37.79 -0.70
CA ASP A 635 -20.15 37.22 0.66
C ASP A 635 -18.90 36.40 1.07
N HIS A 636 -17.72 36.73 0.53
CA HIS A 636 -16.47 36.01 0.76
C HIS A 636 -16.52 34.48 0.48
N LEU A 637 -17.47 34.03 -0.34
CA LEU A 637 -17.62 32.61 -0.69
C LEU A 637 -16.57 32.19 -1.73
N PRO A 638 -15.71 31.18 -1.48
CA PRO A 638 -14.65 30.79 -2.40
C PRO A 638 -15.13 30.40 -3.80
N LEU A 639 -16.23 29.65 -3.90
CA LEU A 639 -16.82 29.31 -5.21
C LEU A 639 -17.31 30.54 -5.98
N ALA A 640 -17.93 31.51 -5.30
CA ALA A 640 -18.38 32.75 -5.92
C ALA A 640 -17.20 33.65 -6.32
N LEU A 641 -16.17 33.73 -5.48
CA LEU A 641 -14.91 34.41 -5.77
C LEU A 641 -14.21 33.79 -6.99
N ARG A 642 -14.22 32.46 -7.11
CA ARG A 642 -13.65 31.76 -8.28
C ARG A 642 -14.38 32.13 -9.56
N LEU A 643 -15.72 32.05 -9.56
CA LEU A 643 -16.55 32.44 -10.71
C LEU A 643 -16.36 33.92 -11.07
N ALA A 644 -16.37 34.81 -10.07
CA ALA A 644 -16.16 36.24 -10.26
C ALA A 644 -14.76 36.54 -10.83
N THR A 645 -13.72 35.88 -10.31
CA THR A 645 -12.33 36.02 -10.80
C THR A 645 -12.22 35.55 -12.24
N ALA A 646 -12.80 34.39 -12.57
CA ALA A 646 -12.82 33.83 -13.91
C ALA A 646 -13.52 34.79 -14.89
N TRP A 647 -14.70 35.28 -14.50
CA TRP A 647 -15.47 36.24 -15.28
C TRP A 647 -14.72 37.56 -15.50
N ILE A 648 -14.12 38.17 -14.46
CA ILE A 648 -13.36 39.43 -14.58
C ILE A 648 -12.19 39.24 -15.55
N ARG A 649 -11.44 38.14 -15.45
CA ARG A 649 -10.30 37.87 -16.35
C ARG A 649 -10.74 37.77 -17.80
N GLU A 650 -11.85 37.08 -18.05
CA GLU A 650 -12.32 36.91 -19.43
C GLU A 650 -12.95 38.19 -19.98
N ARG A 651 -13.72 38.92 -19.17
CA ARG A 651 -14.23 40.24 -19.57
C ARG A 651 -13.11 41.23 -19.86
N THR A 652 -12.05 41.22 -19.05
CA THR A 652 -10.83 42.00 -19.29
C THR A 652 -10.22 41.66 -20.64
N ARG A 653 -10.06 40.37 -20.97
CA ARG A 653 -9.52 39.94 -22.28
C ARG A 653 -10.38 40.37 -23.45
N ILE A 654 -11.70 40.35 -23.30
CA ILE A 654 -12.64 40.82 -24.33
C ILE A 654 -12.40 42.33 -24.57
N LEU A 655 -12.37 43.14 -23.50
CA LEU A 655 -12.10 44.58 -23.59
C LEU A 655 -10.71 44.89 -24.16
N GLU A 656 -9.69 44.09 -23.85
CA GLU A 656 -8.35 44.21 -24.44
C GLU A 656 -8.36 43.98 -25.95
N ARG A 657 -9.11 42.98 -26.43
CA ARG A 657 -9.29 42.73 -27.87
C ARG A 657 -10.04 43.87 -28.57
N GLU A 658 -10.91 44.57 -27.84
CA GLU A 658 -11.59 45.79 -28.30
C GLU A 658 -10.68 47.04 -28.25
N GLY A 659 -9.41 46.90 -27.83
CA GLY A 659 -8.42 47.98 -27.81
C GLY A 659 -8.35 48.76 -26.49
N VAL A 660 -9.00 48.30 -25.42
CA VAL A 660 -8.92 48.93 -24.10
C VAL A 660 -7.62 48.51 -23.40
N PRO A 661 -6.79 49.45 -22.89
CA PRO A 661 -5.57 49.10 -22.14
C PRO A 661 -5.88 48.24 -20.90
N ASN A 662 -5.04 47.24 -20.62
CA ASN A 662 -5.23 46.24 -19.54
C ASN A 662 -5.71 46.84 -18.21
N LEU A 663 -5.03 47.87 -17.68
CA LEU A 663 -5.39 48.48 -16.39
C LEU A 663 -6.81 49.09 -16.39
N VAL A 664 -7.22 49.67 -17.52
CA VAL A 664 -8.56 50.24 -17.70
C VAL A 664 -9.59 49.13 -17.91
N ALA A 665 -9.23 48.08 -18.64
CA ALA A 665 -10.07 46.91 -18.88
C ALA A 665 -10.40 46.16 -17.58
N VAL A 666 -9.41 45.95 -16.71
CA VAL A 666 -9.61 45.34 -15.38
C VAL A 666 -10.55 46.20 -14.53
N SER A 667 -10.30 47.50 -14.44
CA SER A 667 -11.11 48.42 -13.63
C SER A 667 -12.58 48.45 -14.10
N ARG A 668 -12.81 48.55 -15.42
CA ARG A 668 -14.15 48.51 -16.02
C ARG A 668 -14.86 47.18 -15.76
N SER A 669 -14.14 46.06 -15.87
CA SER A 669 -14.70 44.73 -15.59
C SER A 669 -15.13 44.62 -14.13
N VAL A 670 -14.36 45.14 -13.18
CA VAL A 670 -14.72 45.16 -11.76
C VAL A 670 -15.99 46.00 -11.52
N GLU A 671 -16.08 47.21 -12.11
CA GLU A 671 -17.27 48.06 -12.01
C GLU A 671 -18.51 47.40 -12.62
N GLU A 672 -18.38 46.74 -13.77
CA GLU A 672 -19.44 46.01 -14.45
C GLU A 672 -19.95 44.83 -13.60
N LEU A 673 -19.06 44.04 -13.00
CA LEU A 673 -19.46 42.98 -12.07
C LEU A 673 -20.21 43.57 -10.86
N LEU A 674 -19.62 44.56 -10.19
CA LEU A 674 -20.19 45.15 -8.98
C LEU A 674 -21.53 45.83 -9.22
N SER A 675 -21.76 46.40 -10.41
CA SER A 675 -23.06 46.97 -10.79
C SER A 675 -24.10 45.88 -11.07
N SER A 676 -23.73 44.80 -11.75
CA SER A 676 -24.62 43.65 -11.97
C SER A 676 -25.06 42.96 -10.67
N LEU A 677 -24.19 42.98 -9.65
CA LEU A 677 -24.44 42.45 -8.31
C LEU A 677 -25.14 43.45 -7.38
N ARG A 678 -25.55 44.63 -7.85
CA ARG A 678 -26.37 45.60 -7.10
C ARG A 678 -27.74 45.76 -7.77
N GLN A 679 -28.65 44.79 -7.61
CA GLN A 679 -30.05 45.02 -7.99
C GLN A 679 -30.84 45.58 -6.79
N PRO A 680 -31.48 46.75 -6.92
CA PRO A 680 -32.31 47.33 -5.86
C PRO A 680 -33.72 46.72 -5.90
N GLY A 681 -34.17 46.08 -4.81
CA GLY A 681 -35.60 45.78 -4.58
C GLY A 681 -36.01 44.34 -4.26
N VAL A 682 -35.09 43.39 -4.06
CA VAL A 682 -35.45 42.06 -3.53
C VAL A 682 -35.25 42.09 -2.01
N GLU A 683 -36.32 41.92 -1.23
CA GLU A 683 -36.23 41.74 0.23
C GLU A 683 -35.21 40.66 0.55
N GLU A 684 -34.29 40.93 1.49
CA GLU A 684 -33.31 39.94 1.94
C GLU A 684 -34.06 38.70 2.45
N PRO A 685 -33.92 37.52 1.81
CA PRO A 685 -34.52 36.31 2.33
C PRO A 685 -33.91 36.03 3.70
N THR A 686 -34.76 35.86 4.72
CA THR A 686 -34.37 35.59 6.11
C THR A 686 -33.60 34.28 6.29
N GLU A 687 -33.54 33.43 5.26
CA GLU A 687 -32.68 32.25 5.18
C GLU A 687 -31.92 32.20 3.85
N ARG A 688 -30.61 32.47 3.87
CA ARG A 688 -29.71 32.33 2.73
C ARG A 688 -29.27 30.87 2.61
N ILE A 689 -30.07 30.01 1.98
CA ILE A 689 -29.71 28.60 1.72
C ILE A 689 -28.62 28.54 0.62
N PRO A 690 -27.39 28.08 0.91
CA PRO A 690 -26.33 27.97 -0.09
C PRO A 690 -26.74 27.00 -1.22
N GLY A 691 -26.71 27.48 -2.47
CA GLY A 691 -27.18 26.72 -3.64
C GLY A 691 -28.61 27.04 -4.08
N SER A 692 -29.35 27.89 -3.36
CA SER A 692 -30.62 28.43 -3.86
C SER A 692 -30.40 29.42 -5.02
N ARG A 693 -31.46 29.67 -5.81
CA ARG A 693 -31.46 30.72 -6.84
C ARG A 693 -31.29 32.14 -6.29
N THR A 694 -31.49 32.36 -4.99
CA THR A 694 -31.23 33.65 -4.33
C THR A 694 -29.80 33.79 -3.82
N SER A 695 -28.96 32.77 -3.97
CA SER A 695 -27.56 32.80 -3.52
C SER A 695 -26.67 33.67 -4.42
N THR A 696 -25.61 34.22 -3.84
CA THR A 696 -24.66 35.06 -4.56
C THR A 696 -23.89 34.29 -5.64
N VAL A 697 -23.69 32.98 -5.47
CA VAL A 697 -23.16 32.08 -6.50
C VAL A 697 -24.07 32.06 -7.74
N ALA A 698 -25.38 31.97 -7.56
CA ALA A 698 -26.35 31.96 -8.67
C ALA A 698 -26.28 33.26 -9.47
N ARG A 699 -26.18 34.41 -8.79
CA ARG A 699 -26.11 35.75 -9.43
C ARG A 699 -24.85 35.93 -10.27
N VAL A 700 -23.70 35.51 -9.75
CA VAL A 700 -22.43 35.54 -10.51
C VAL A 700 -22.49 34.56 -11.68
N LEU A 701 -23.07 33.37 -11.48
CA LEU A 701 -23.26 32.39 -12.55
C LEU A 701 -24.19 32.92 -13.65
N ASP A 702 -25.29 33.59 -13.32
CA ASP A 702 -26.21 34.17 -14.31
C ASP A 702 -25.52 35.23 -15.17
N ASN A 703 -24.72 36.11 -14.55
CA ASN A 703 -23.88 37.06 -15.29
C ASN A 703 -22.84 36.32 -16.17
N THR A 704 -22.21 35.28 -15.62
CA THR A 704 -21.26 34.44 -16.35
C THR A 704 -21.88 33.82 -17.60
N LEU A 705 -23.06 33.21 -17.46
CA LEU A 705 -23.79 32.63 -18.58
C LEU A 705 -24.25 33.70 -19.58
N ALA A 706 -24.66 34.88 -19.12
CA ALA A 706 -25.05 35.99 -20.00
C ALA A 706 -23.87 36.47 -20.86
N THR A 707 -22.72 36.77 -20.25
CA THR A 707 -21.52 37.17 -21.00
C THR A 707 -21.01 36.07 -21.90
N LEU A 708 -21.03 34.82 -21.43
CA LEU A 708 -20.57 33.68 -22.22
C LEU A 708 -21.40 33.51 -23.49
N ARG A 709 -22.73 33.71 -23.45
CA ARG A 709 -23.62 33.60 -24.62
C ARG A 709 -23.17 34.46 -25.81
N ASP A 710 -22.56 35.61 -25.55
CA ASP A 710 -22.16 36.56 -26.59
C ASP A 710 -20.77 36.24 -27.20
N THR A 711 -20.13 35.13 -26.80
CA THR A 711 -18.85 34.67 -27.35
C THR A 711 -19.05 33.61 -28.45
N GLU A 712 -18.11 33.53 -29.40
CA GLU A 712 -18.15 32.64 -30.58
C GLU A 712 -18.51 31.17 -30.25
N PHE A 713 -17.90 30.58 -29.22
CA PHE A 713 -18.18 29.20 -28.78
C PHE A 713 -19.07 29.12 -27.52
N GLY A 714 -19.65 30.25 -27.12
CA GLY A 714 -20.32 30.42 -25.85
C GLY A 714 -21.58 29.60 -25.70
N ALA A 715 -22.44 29.64 -26.72
CA ALA A 715 -23.68 28.86 -26.74
C ALA A 715 -23.40 27.37 -26.59
N LEU A 716 -22.40 26.85 -27.31
CA LEU A 716 -22.03 25.44 -27.26
C LEU A 716 -21.40 25.06 -25.91
N ALA A 717 -20.57 25.93 -25.31
CA ALA A 717 -20.02 25.71 -23.98
C ALA A 717 -21.10 25.66 -22.89
N ILE A 718 -22.15 26.48 -23.01
CA ILE A 718 -23.33 26.42 -22.15
C ILE A 718 -24.07 25.09 -22.35
N ARG A 719 -24.25 24.61 -23.58
CA ARG A 719 -24.89 23.31 -23.83
C ARG A 719 -24.10 22.14 -23.26
N VAL A 720 -22.77 22.16 -23.36
CA VAL A 720 -21.91 21.17 -22.67
C VAL A 720 -22.16 21.22 -21.17
N ALA A 721 -22.25 22.42 -20.59
CA ALA A 721 -22.51 22.58 -19.17
C ALA A 721 -23.92 22.07 -18.76
N GLU A 722 -24.95 22.33 -19.58
CA GLU A 722 -26.31 21.83 -19.37
C GLU A 722 -26.38 20.30 -19.41
N ILE A 723 -25.70 19.65 -20.36
CA ILE A 723 -25.62 18.18 -20.45
C ILE A 723 -24.85 17.61 -19.24
N ALA A 724 -23.69 18.20 -18.91
CA ALA A 724 -22.87 17.80 -17.78
C ALA A 724 -23.61 17.94 -16.43
N ALA A 725 -24.63 18.79 -16.35
CA ALA A 725 -25.42 18.99 -15.14
C ALA A 725 -26.32 17.79 -14.78
N PHE A 726 -26.56 16.86 -15.71
CA PHE A 726 -27.29 15.59 -15.48
C PHE A 726 -26.38 14.37 -15.35
N LEU A 727 -25.07 14.54 -15.45
CA LEU A 727 -24.09 13.47 -15.38
C LEU A 727 -23.38 13.47 -14.01
N SER A 728 -22.56 12.44 -13.78
CA SER A 728 -21.87 12.27 -12.49
C SER A 728 -20.96 13.46 -12.17
N PRO A 729 -21.02 14.01 -10.95
CA PRO A 729 -20.10 15.07 -10.51
C PRO A 729 -18.65 14.58 -10.35
N GLU A 730 -18.42 13.27 -10.28
CA GLU A 730 -17.08 12.65 -10.10
C GLU A 730 -16.17 12.84 -11.32
N GLY A 731 -16.79 13.03 -12.49
CA GLY A 731 -16.11 13.26 -13.75
C GLY A 731 -16.84 12.60 -14.91
N ILE A 732 -16.77 13.24 -16.07
CA ILE A 732 -17.30 12.75 -17.34
C ILE A 732 -16.12 12.50 -18.25
N GLY A 733 -15.92 11.26 -18.70
CA GLY A 733 -14.82 10.90 -19.58
C GLY A 733 -14.88 11.71 -20.87
N LEU A 734 -13.75 12.32 -21.27
CA LEU A 734 -13.68 12.98 -22.57
C LEU A 734 -13.99 12.04 -23.75
N PRO A 735 -13.67 10.73 -23.72
CA PRO A 735 -14.11 9.80 -24.76
C PRO A 735 -15.63 9.73 -24.93
N LEU A 736 -16.41 9.82 -23.84
CA LEU A 736 -17.87 9.88 -23.89
C LEU A 736 -18.34 11.20 -24.51
N LEU A 737 -17.80 12.34 -24.06
CA LEU A 737 -18.17 13.66 -24.58
C LEU A 737 -17.85 13.83 -26.08
N ARG A 738 -16.76 13.22 -26.54
CA ARG A 738 -16.31 13.23 -27.94
C ARG A 738 -16.94 12.13 -28.80
N SER A 739 -17.75 11.26 -28.20
CA SER A 739 -18.39 10.18 -28.95
C SER A 739 -19.42 10.73 -29.93
N THR A 740 -19.54 10.12 -31.12
CA THR A 740 -20.55 10.51 -32.12
C THR A 740 -21.96 10.60 -31.53
N PRO A 741 -22.44 9.63 -30.71
CA PRO A 741 -23.76 9.73 -30.09
C PRO A 741 -23.91 10.96 -29.21
N MET A 742 -22.91 11.31 -28.39
CA MET A 742 -22.99 12.48 -27.51
C MET A 742 -22.90 13.79 -28.30
N LEU A 743 -22.02 13.86 -29.30
CA LEU A 743 -21.88 15.05 -30.15
C LEU A 743 -23.17 15.34 -30.94
N VAL A 744 -23.87 14.31 -31.42
CA VAL A 744 -25.19 14.48 -32.08
C VAL A 744 -26.22 15.07 -31.11
N GLN A 745 -26.23 14.63 -29.85
CA GLN A 745 -27.14 15.20 -28.84
C GLN A 745 -26.75 16.62 -28.45
N LEU A 746 -25.45 16.92 -28.41
CA LEU A 746 -24.93 18.26 -28.15
C LEU A 746 -25.28 19.23 -29.29
N ALA A 747 -25.11 18.83 -30.55
CA ALA A 747 -25.50 19.62 -31.72
C ALA A 747 -27.00 19.92 -31.71
N ALA A 748 -27.84 18.90 -31.42
CA ALA A 748 -29.28 19.09 -31.25
C ALA A 748 -29.63 20.04 -30.09
N ALA A 749 -28.86 20.00 -28.99
CA ALA A 749 -29.04 20.94 -27.87
C ALA A 749 -28.62 22.37 -28.25
N ALA A 750 -27.60 22.52 -29.08
CA ALA A 750 -27.08 23.80 -29.56
C ALA A 750 -27.85 24.36 -30.76
N GLU A 751 -28.81 23.61 -31.33
CA GLU A 751 -29.52 23.96 -32.57
C GLU A 751 -28.55 24.19 -33.74
N THR A 752 -27.48 23.38 -33.78
CA THR A 752 -26.42 23.41 -34.80
C THR A 752 -26.45 22.13 -35.63
N ASP A 753 -25.89 22.16 -36.85
CA ASP A 753 -25.76 20.98 -37.69
C ASP A 753 -24.84 19.93 -37.03
N PRO A 754 -25.31 18.70 -36.78
CA PRO A 754 -24.47 17.62 -36.27
C PRO A 754 -23.28 17.30 -37.17
N GLU A 755 -23.41 17.42 -38.51
CA GLU A 755 -22.30 17.11 -39.42
C GLU A 755 -21.14 18.10 -39.26
N GLU A 756 -21.46 19.38 -39.08
CA GLU A 756 -20.46 20.43 -38.84
C GLU A 756 -19.69 20.19 -37.53
N LEU A 757 -20.39 19.87 -36.45
CA LEU A 757 -19.76 19.59 -35.15
C LEU A 757 -18.92 18.30 -35.17
N LEU A 758 -19.32 17.29 -35.95
CA LEU A 758 -18.56 16.04 -36.12
C LEU A 758 -17.29 16.26 -36.96
N LEU A 759 -17.36 17.10 -38.00
CA LEU A 759 -16.19 17.47 -38.82
C LEU A 759 -15.23 18.37 -38.04
N ALA A 760 -15.76 19.19 -37.13
CA ALA A 760 -15.02 20.09 -36.25
C ALA A 760 -14.79 19.48 -34.85
N ALA A 761 -14.72 18.16 -34.70
CA ALA A 761 -14.61 17.50 -33.39
C ALA A 761 -13.41 17.98 -32.54
N GLY A 762 -12.34 18.52 -33.15
CA GLY A 762 -11.24 19.16 -32.43
C GLY A 762 -11.59 20.51 -31.78
N GLU A 763 -12.60 21.21 -32.29
CA GLU A 763 -13.11 22.45 -31.70
C GLU A 763 -13.86 22.22 -30.39
N ILE A 764 -14.28 20.99 -30.09
CA ILE A 764 -14.84 20.66 -28.78
C ILE A 764 -13.83 20.98 -27.66
N ASP A 765 -12.53 20.86 -27.92
CA ASP A 765 -11.51 21.19 -26.94
C ASP A 765 -11.42 22.71 -26.72
N LEU A 766 -11.70 23.51 -27.74
CA LEU A 766 -11.84 24.96 -27.61
C LEU A 766 -13.11 25.32 -26.83
N VAL A 767 -14.23 24.65 -27.08
CA VAL A 767 -15.49 24.81 -26.33
C VAL A 767 -15.29 24.47 -24.86
N LEU A 768 -14.63 23.35 -24.59
CA LEU A 768 -14.27 22.91 -23.25
C LEU A 768 -13.34 23.93 -22.59
N ALA A 769 -12.30 24.39 -23.28
CA ALA A 769 -11.39 25.42 -22.78
C ALA A 769 -12.11 26.75 -22.49
N VAL A 770 -13.09 27.15 -23.31
CA VAL A 770 -13.92 28.33 -23.06
C VAL A 770 -14.74 28.15 -21.78
N GLY A 771 -15.48 27.04 -21.63
CA GLY A 771 -16.26 26.75 -20.43
C GLY A 771 -15.40 26.69 -19.15
N ALA A 772 -14.20 26.12 -19.24
CA ALA A 772 -13.25 26.08 -18.15
C ALA A 772 -12.66 27.45 -17.78
N ARG A 773 -12.41 28.32 -18.77
CA ARG A 773 -11.96 29.71 -18.52
C ARG A 773 -12.98 30.54 -17.76
N PHE A 774 -14.27 30.26 -17.94
CA PHE A 774 -15.36 30.86 -17.15
C PHE A 774 -15.69 30.09 -15.85
N ALA A 775 -14.90 29.07 -15.51
CA ALA A 775 -15.04 28.25 -14.30
C ALA A 775 -16.41 27.55 -14.15
N LEU A 776 -17.10 27.26 -15.26
CA LEU A 776 -18.32 26.43 -15.28
C LEU A 776 -18.03 24.98 -14.88
N PHE A 777 -16.90 24.47 -15.34
CA PHE A 777 -16.36 23.15 -15.04
C PHE A 777 -14.84 23.18 -15.13
N ASP A 778 -14.18 22.18 -14.56
CA ASP A 778 -12.74 21.97 -14.65
C ASP A 778 -12.46 20.80 -15.60
N ILE A 779 -11.29 20.81 -16.26
CA ILE A 779 -10.88 19.74 -17.17
C ILE A 779 -9.57 19.15 -16.67
N ASP A 780 -9.58 17.85 -16.43
CA ASP A 780 -8.37 17.07 -16.21
C ASP A 780 -7.88 16.55 -17.57
N TRP A 781 -6.62 16.85 -17.92
CA TRP A 781 -5.97 16.39 -19.15
C TRP A 781 -5.00 15.21 -18.89
N GLY A 782 -4.97 14.67 -17.67
CA GLY A 782 -4.12 13.55 -17.26
C GLY A 782 -4.54 12.20 -17.83
N ARG A 783 -4.05 11.11 -17.23
CA ARG A 783 -4.30 9.73 -17.69
C ARG A 783 -5.78 9.29 -17.62
N GLY A 784 -6.64 10.05 -16.94
CA GLY A 784 -8.09 9.85 -16.90
C GLY A 784 -8.82 11.12 -17.31
N ALA A 785 -8.57 11.60 -18.54
CA ALA A 785 -9.04 12.91 -18.97
C ALA A 785 -10.57 13.04 -18.84
N ALA A 786 -11.01 14.01 -18.04
CA ALA A 786 -12.40 14.14 -17.64
C ALA A 786 -12.82 15.58 -17.37
N LEU A 787 -14.09 15.88 -17.64
CA LEU A 787 -14.75 17.12 -17.24
C LEU A 787 -15.36 16.94 -15.85
N ARG A 788 -15.04 17.84 -14.91
CA ARG A 788 -15.63 17.87 -13.57
C ARG A 788 -16.42 19.14 -13.35
N MET A 789 -17.70 19.02 -13.01
CA MET A 789 -18.54 20.17 -12.69
C MET A 789 -18.90 20.16 -11.21
N HIS A 790 -18.73 21.31 -10.54
CA HIS A 790 -19.11 21.45 -9.15
C HIS A 790 -20.62 21.23 -8.96
N ARG A 791 -21.03 20.38 -8.02
CA ARG A 791 -22.46 20.00 -7.79
C ARG A 791 -23.39 21.19 -7.57
N ALA A 792 -22.92 22.27 -6.93
CA ALA A 792 -23.71 23.50 -6.80
C ALA A 792 -23.96 24.18 -8.17
N ILE A 793 -22.98 24.15 -9.08
CA ILE A 793 -23.14 24.67 -10.45
C ILE A 793 -24.08 23.74 -11.22
N GLN A 794 -23.93 22.40 -11.14
CA GLN A 794 -24.86 21.46 -11.77
C GLN A 794 -26.31 21.68 -11.31
N PHE A 795 -26.53 21.90 -10.01
CA PHE A 795 -27.84 22.21 -9.47
C PHE A 795 -28.38 23.53 -10.02
N LEU A 796 -27.60 24.61 -9.94
CA LEU A 796 -28.03 25.93 -10.40
C LEU A 796 -28.29 25.97 -11.92
N ILE A 797 -27.50 25.26 -12.73
CA ILE A 797 -27.75 25.12 -14.17
C ILE A 797 -29.04 24.34 -14.42
N ARG A 798 -29.26 23.19 -13.77
CA ARG A 798 -30.52 22.44 -13.93
C ARG A 798 -31.72 23.26 -13.50
N GLU A 799 -31.59 24.02 -12.42
CA GLU A 799 -32.65 24.89 -11.98
C GLU A 799 -32.86 26.04 -12.94
N SER A 800 -31.83 26.63 -13.56
CA SER A 800 -31.94 27.76 -14.48
C SER A 800 -32.68 27.45 -15.79
N ILE A 801 -32.69 26.17 -16.23
CA ILE A 801 -33.36 25.73 -17.44
C ILE A 801 -34.88 25.58 -17.24
N PRO A 802 -35.74 26.18 -18.08
CA PRO A 802 -37.19 25.97 -18.07
C PRO A 802 -37.59 24.49 -18.17
N GLU A 803 -38.63 24.07 -17.45
CA GLU A 803 -39.04 22.67 -17.33
C GLU A 803 -39.17 21.89 -18.66
N PRO A 804 -39.78 22.45 -19.74
CA PRO A 804 -39.84 21.74 -21.03
C PRO A 804 -38.46 21.48 -21.64
N GLN A 805 -37.58 22.48 -21.60
CA GLN A 805 -36.21 22.39 -22.13
C GLN A 805 -35.35 21.49 -21.24
N ARG A 806 -35.56 21.54 -19.92
CA ARG A 806 -34.88 20.70 -18.94
C ARG A 806 -35.14 19.21 -19.18
N ARG A 807 -36.40 18.83 -19.42
CA ARG A 807 -36.77 17.46 -19.78
C ARG A 807 -36.15 17.03 -21.11
N GLU A 808 -36.10 17.94 -22.09
CA GLU A 808 -35.47 17.66 -23.38
C GLU A 808 -33.96 17.47 -23.25
N ARG A 809 -33.26 18.31 -22.46
CA ARG A 809 -31.83 18.14 -22.16
C ARG A 809 -31.55 16.83 -21.45
N HIS A 810 -32.38 16.48 -20.48
CA HIS A 810 -32.28 15.20 -19.78
C HIS A 810 -32.45 14.01 -20.74
N ARG A 811 -33.43 14.09 -21.65
CA ARG A 811 -33.65 13.09 -22.72
C ARG A 811 -32.43 12.97 -23.64
N GLN A 812 -31.84 14.10 -24.05
CA GLN A 812 -30.62 14.15 -24.87
C GLN A 812 -29.43 13.48 -24.16
N VAL A 813 -29.22 13.74 -22.87
CA VAL A 813 -28.19 13.08 -22.06
C VAL A 813 -28.38 11.56 -22.07
N LEU A 814 -29.60 11.09 -21.77
CA LEU A 814 -29.93 9.67 -21.75
C LEU A 814 -29.75 9.01 -23.12
N HIS A 815 -30.10 9.70 -24.21
CA HIS A 815 -29.89 9.22 -25.57
C HIS A 815 -28.41 9.14 -25.95
N GLY A 816 -27.59 10.11 -25.50
CA GLY A 816 -26.14 10.10 -25.66
C GLY A 816 -25.49 8.91 -24.96
N LEU A 817 -25.84 8.68 -23.69
CA LEU A 817 -25.38 7.52 -22.90
C LEU A 817 -25.81 6.19 -23.53
N ALA A 818 -27.10 6.05 -23.87
CA ALA A 818 -27.63 4.84 -24.47
C ALA A 818 -27.01 4.54 -25.85
N GLY A 819 -26.69 5.58 -26.62
CA GLY A 819 -26.00 5.47 -27.91
C GLY A 819 -24.51 5.15 -27.77
N TYR A 820 -23.87 5.57 -26.69
CA TYR A 820 -22.49 5.22 -26.36
C TYR A 820 -22.34 3.75 -25.90
N ALA A 821 -23.41 3.18 -25.33
CA ALA A 821 -23.44 1.80 -24.87
C ALA A 821 -23.19 0.79 -26.03
N PRO A 822 -22.20 -0.12 -25.89
CA PRO A 822 -21.86 -1.10 -26.92
C PRO A 822 -23.05 -1.96 -27.35
N SER A 823 -22.99 -2.55 -28.55
CA SER A 823 -24.06 -3.41 -29.06
C SER A 823 -24.20 -4.73 -28.27
N ASP A 824 -25.30 -5.46 -28.48
CA ASP A 824 -25.56 -6.74 -27.77
C ASP A 824 -24.42 -7.78 -27.93
N PRO A 825 -23.81 -7.99 -29.12
CA PRO A 825 -22.66 -8.89 -29.28
C PRO A 825 -21.38 -8.40 -28.58
N GLU A 826 -21.21 -7.08 -28.50
CA GLU A 826 -20.04 -6.44 -27.87
C GLU A 826 -20.14 -6.43 -26.34
N ALA A 827 -21.35 -6.58 -25.79
CA ALA A 827 -21.59 -6.60 -24.34
C ALA A 827 -20.92 -7.79 -23.63
N ASP A 828 -20.57 -8.85 -24.38
CA ASP A 828 -19.89 -10.04 -23.89
C ASP A 828 -18.37 -10.02 -24.20
N ASP A 829 -17.83 -8.91 -24.73
CA ASP A 829 -16.44 -8.78 -25.15
C ASP A 829 -15.64 -7.90 -24.19
N ARG A 830 -14.50 -8.41 -23.71
CA ARG A 830 -13.67 -7.72 -22.73
C ARG A 830 -13.08 -6.40 -23.22
N ARG A 831 -13.00 -6.18 -24.53
CA ARG A 831 -12.46 -4.94 -25.12
C ARG A 831 -13.31 -3.71 -24.80
N TYR A 832 -14.58 -3.90 -24.43
CA TYR A 832 -15.52 -2.82 -24.13
C TYR A 832 -15.70 -2.55 -22.63
N LEU A 833 -14.94 -3.22 -21.75
CA LEU A 833 -14.96 -2.99 -20.30
C LEU A 833 -14.88 -1.49 -19.93
N PRO A 834 -13.92 -0.71 -20.48
CA PRO A 834 -13.79 0.71 -20.11
C PRO A 834 -15.03 1.56 -20.43
N ILE A 835 -15.80 1.17 -21.45
CA ILE A 835 -17.03 1.87 -21.82
C ILE A 835 -18.15 1.58 -20.82
N PHE A 836 -18.30 0.33 -20.39
CA PHE A 836 -19.30 -0.02 -19.37
C PHE A 836 -18.95 0.54 -17.99
N GLU A 837 -17.66 0.65 -17.66
CA GLU A 837 -17.17 1.34 -16.46
C GLU A 837 -17.50 2.84 -16.49
N GLU A 838 -17.27 3.51 -17.64
CA GLU A 838 -17.71 4.90 -17.86
C GLU A 838 -19.23 5.06 -17.66
N LEU A 839 -20.02 4.18 -18.28
CA LEU A 839 -21.48 4.23 -18.23
C LEU A 839 -22.03 3.93 -16.84
N GLN A 840 -21.39 3.05 -16.07
CA GLN A 840 -21.79 2.71 -14.70
C GLN A 840 -21.84 3.98 -13.83
N ARG A 841 -20.83 4.86 -13.93
CA ARG A 841 -20.78 6.14 -13.19
C ARG A 841 -21.98 7.04 -13.45
N HIS A 842 -22.63 6.89 -14.60
CA HIS A 842 -23.73 7.73 -15.02
C HIS A 842 -25.10 7.06 -14.88
N LEU A 843 -25.15 5.76 -14.55
CA LEU A 843 -26.39 4.98 -14.52
C LEU A 843 -27.42 5.55 -13.53
N VAL A 844 -27.01 5.80 -12.29
CA VAL A 844 -27.87 6.38 -11.25
C VAL A 844 -28.00 7.90 -11.40
N PRO A 845 -26.92 8.71 -11.54
CA PRO A 845 -27.03 10.17 -11.60
C PRO A 845 -27.86 10.69 -12.78
N SER A 846 -27.85 9.99 -13.92
CA SER A 846 -28.67 10.35 -15.08
C SER A 846 -30.13 9.92 -14.93
N GLY A 847 -30.50 9.15 -13.91
CA GLY A 847 -31.86 8.63 -13.74
C GLY A 847 -32.26 7.52 -14.72
N ALA A 848 -31.29 6.87 -15.38
CA ALA A 848 -31.53 5.86 -16.42
C ALA A 848 -32.38 4.67 -15.94
N LEU A 849 -32.25 4.26 -14.69
CA LEU A 849 -33.04 3.16 -14.08
C LEU A 849 -34.54 3.45 -14.05
N THR A 850 -34.91 4.73 -14.04
CA THR A 850 -36.31 5.19 -13.96
C THR A 850 -36.89 5.62 -15.30
N ALA A 851 -36.08 5.60 -16.37
CA ALA A 851 -36.48 6.04 -17.69
C ALA A 851 -37.35 5.00 -18.42
N ASP A 852 -38.42 5.47 -19.07
CA ASP A 852 -39.33 4.62 -19.85
C ASP A 852 -38.89 4.44 -21.32
N ASP A 853 -37.87 5.18 -21.77
CA ASP A 853 -37.36 5.14 -23.15
C ASP A 853 -36.70 3.79 -23.50
N ALA A 854 -37.15 3.16 -24.58
CA ALA A 854 -36.70 1.83 -24.97
C ALA A 854 -35.18 1.73 -25.23
N ARG A 855 -34.53 2.78 -25.75
CA ARG A 855 -33.07 2.78 -26.00
C ARG A 855 -32.31 2.77 -24.68
N VAL A 856 -32.76 3.57 -23.71
CA VAL A 856 -32.17 3.66 -22.37
C VAL A 856 -32.38 2.34 -21.62
N ARG A 857 -33.60 1.80 -21.65
CA ARG A 857 -33.93 0.51 -21.05
C ARG A 857 -33.09 -0.62 -21.66
N HIS A 858 -32.83 -0.59 -22.96
CA HIS A 858 -31.94 -1.55 -23.61
C HIS A 858 -30.50 -1.41 -23.13
N TRP A 859 -29.98 -0.19 -22.95
CA TRP A 859 -28.68 0.01 -22.29
C TRP A 859 -28.65 -0.55 -20.86
N VAL A 860 -29.66 -0.29 -20.02
CA VAL A 860 -29.73 -0.85 -18.65
C VAL A 860 -29.63 -2.37 -18.67
N VAL A 861 -30.35 -3.05 -19.57
CA VAL A 861 -30.25 -4.52 -19.74
C VAL A 861 -28.82 -4.95 -20.11
N LYS A 862 -28.14 -4.22 -21.00
CA LYS A 862 -26.75 -4.50 -21.39
C LYS A 862 -25.79 -4.27 -20.22
N GLN A 863 -26.01 -3.23 -19.41
CA GLN A 863 -25.21 -2.95 -18.22
C GLN A 863 -25.31 -4.08 -17.20
N VAL A 864 -26.52 -4.56 -16.91
CA VAL A 864 -26.73 -5.71 -15.99
C VAL A 864 -26.12 -6.99 -16.55
N ARG A 865 -26.24 -7.23 -17.86
CA ARG A 865 -25.59 -8.36 -18.53
C ARG A 865 -24.07 -8.29 -18.42
N TYR A 866 -23.48 -7.13 -18.64
CA TYR A 866 -22.05 -6.88 -18.49
C TYR A 866 -21.58 -7.21 -17.07
N LEU A 867 -22.29 -6.69 -16.05
CA LEU A 867 -21.98 -6.95 -14.65
C LEU A 867 -22.08 -8.44 -14.32
N PHE A 868 -23.01 -9.18 -14.92
CA PHE A 868 -23.10 -10.64 -14.76
C PHE A 868 -21.86 -11.38 -15.30
N TYR A 869 -21.38 -11.06 -16.51
CA TYR A 869 -20.25 -11.78 -17.12
C TYR A 869 -18.89 -11.39 -16.57
N PHE A 870 -18.71 -10.12 -16.19
CA PHE A 870 -17.39 -9.58 -15.84
C PHE A 870 -17.26 -9.13 -14.39
N GLY A 871 -18.38 -9.04 -13.66
CA GLY A 871 -18.38 -8.74 -12.24
C GLY A 871 -17.86 -9.89 -11.37
N ASP A 872 -17.55 -9.54 -10.13
CA ASP A 872 -17.28 -10.45 -9.02
C ASP A 872 -18.49 -10.49 -8.06
N SER A 873 -18.31 -11.11 -6.88
CA SER A 873 -19.40 -11.24 -5.90
C SER A 873 -20.01 -9.89 -5.50
N ASP A 874 -19.21 -8.85 -5.31
CA ASP A 874 -19.71 -7.54 -4.88
C ASP A 874 -20.43 -6.84 -6.02
N ALA A 875 -19.82 -6.84 -7.20
CA ALA A 875 -20.42 -6.28 -8.40
C ALA A 875 -21.76 -6.96 -8.70
N TRP A 876 -21.87 -8.28 -8.52
CA TRP A 876 -23.14 -9.00 -8.68
C TRP A 876 -24.18 -8.60 -7.64
N GLN A 877 -23.80 -8.43 -6.37
CA GLN A 877 -24.73 -7.98 -5.33
C GLN A 877 -25.25 -6.56 -5.60
N SER A 878 -24.36 -5.65 -6.03
CA SER A 878 -24.74 -4.30 -6.45
C SER A 878 -25.63 -4.33 -7.69
N ALA A 879 -25.27 -5.13 -8.69
CA ALA A 879 -26.07 -5.32 -9.90
C ALA A 879 -27.48 -5.83 -9.59
N VAL A 880 -27.64 -6.77 -8.64
CA VAL A 880 -28.97 -7.25 -8.22
C VAL A 880 -29.80 -6.10 -7.64
N ARG A 881 -29.24 -5.25 -6.78
CA ARG A 881 -30.00 -4.12 -6.20
C ARG A 881 -30.48 -3.17 -7.30
N LEU A 882 -29.59 -2.78 -8.21
CA LEU A 882 -29.91 -1.87 -9.32
C LEU A 882 -30.92 -2.50 -10.29
N ALA A 883 -30.72 -3.77 -10.65
CA ALA A 883 -31.60 -4.50 -11.54
C ALA A 883 -32.98 -4.71 -10.92
N GLN A 884 -33.07 -4.99 -9.62
CA GLN A 884 -34.35 -5.15 -8.91
C GLN A 884 -35.17 -3.86 -8.91
N GLN A 885 -34.54 -2.71 -8.67
CA GLN A 885 -35.21 -1.41 -8.76
C GLN A 885 -35.82 -1.17 -10.16
N ALA A 886 -35.07 -1.46 -11.22
CA ALA A 886 -35.57 -1.35 -12.58
C ALA A 886 -36.66 -2.40 -12.88
N CYS A 887 -36.52 -3.64 -12.40
CA CYS A 887 -37.51 -4.70 -12.53
C CYS A 887 -38.85 -4.30 -11.89
N ASP A 888 -38.84 -3.83 -10.65
CA ASP A 888 -40.05 -3.45 -9.91
C ASP A 888 -40.78 -2.30 -10.62
N ARG A 889 -40.03 -1.30 -11.10
CA ARG A 889 -40.57 -0.18 -11.87
C ARG A 889 -41.19 -0.63 -13.19
N TRP A 890 -40.47 -1.42 -13.99
CA TRP A 890 -40.93 -1.83 -15.32
C TRP A 890 -42.06 -2.87 -15.26
N ALA A 891 -42.17 -3.61 -14.15
CA ALA A 891 -43.24 -4.56 -13.90
C ALA A 891 -44.55 -3.90 -13.43
N ALA A 892 -44.50 -2.67 -12.90
CA ALA A 892 -45.68 -1.99 -12.34
C ALA A 892 -46.83 -1.81 -13.35
N GLY A 893 -46.54 -1.81 -14.65
CA GLY A 893 -47.54 -1.70 -15.72
C GLY A 893 -48.28 -3.01 -16.05
N GLY A 894 -47.88 -4.15 -15.48
CA GLY A 894 -48.53 -5.45 -15.65
C GLY A 894 -48.33 -6.15 -17.02
N ASP A 895 -47.89 -5.44 -18.07
CA ASP A 895 -47.49 -6.01 -19.34
C ASP A 895 -45.96 -6.18 -19.44
N PHE A 896 -45.49 -7.43 -19.54
CA PHE A 896 -44.07 -7.75 -19.65
C PHE A 896 -43.59 -7.61 -21.10
N ASP A 897 -43.18 -6.41 -21.49
CA ASP A 897 -42.52 -6.22 -22.78
C ASP A 897 -41.18 -7.00 -22.88
N GLN A 898 -40.60 -7.01 -24.08
CA GLN A 898 -39.38 -7.79 -24.34
C GLN A 898 -38.16 -7.31 -23.54
N LEU A 899 -38.06 -6.03 -23.19
CA LEU A 899 -36.93 -5.51 -22.43
C LEU A 899 -37.09 -5.84 -20.94
N THR A 900 -38.31 -5.79 -20.39
CA THR A 900 -38.61 -6.26 -19.03
C THR A 900 -38.26 -7.73 -18.88
N MET A 901 -38.68 -8.59 -19.82
CA MET A 901 -38.33 -10.01 -19.78
C MET A 901 -36.82 -10.24 -19.91
N ARG A 902 -36.10 -9.46 -20.73
CA ARG A 902 -34.63 -9.57 -20.82
C ARG A 902 -33.96 -9.18 -19.52
N LEU A 903 -34.42 -8.12 -18.86
CA LEU A 903 -33.89 -7.68 -17.56
C LEU A 903 -34.12 -8.75 -16.49
N PHE A 904 -35.32 -9.35 -16.47
CA PHE A 904 -35.65 -10.44 -15.53
C PHE A 904 -34.70 -11.62 -15.70
N VAL A 905 -34.43 -12.04 -16.94
CA VAL A 905 -33.46 -13.12 -17.23
C VAL A 905 -32.04 -12.75 -16.76
N GLN A 906 -31.58 -11.50 -16.97
CA GLN A 906 -30.26 -11.10 -16.46
C GLN A 906 -30.22 -11.06 -14.92
N THR A 907 -31.31 -10.62 -14.30
CA THR A 907 -31.45 -10.59 -12.84
C THR A 907 -31.48 -12.00 -12.26
N ALA A 908 -32.19 -12.95 -12.91
CA ALA A 908 -32.19 -14.36 -12.55
C ALA A 908 -30.79 -14.98 -12.65
N ASN A 909 -30.03 -14.64 -13.70
CA ASN A 909 -28.63 -15.06 -13.83
C ASN A 909 -27.77 -14.58 -12.65
N LEU A 910 -27.93 -13.33 -12.22
CA LEU A 910 -27.24 -12.79 -11.03
C LEU A 910 -27.64 -13.51 -9.74
N HIS A 911 -28.94 -13.77 -9.53
CA HIS A 911 -29.41 -14.56 -8.40
C HIS A 911 -28.82 -15.97 -8.38
N ARG A 912 -28.71 -16.62 -9.55
CA ARG A 912 -28.15 -17.96 -9.68
C ARG A 912 -26.67 -18.02 -9.29
N VAL A 913 -25.84 -17.09 -9.79
CA VAL A 913 -24.41 -17.05 -9.41
C VAL A 913 -24.21 -16.69 -7.94
N LEU A 914 -25.11 -15.91 -7.34
CA LEU A 914 -25.11 -15.61 -5.91
C LEU A 914 -25.69 -16.74 -5.04
N GLY A 915 -26.05 -17.89 -5.61
CA GLY A 915 -26.59 -19.03 -4.85
C GLY A 915 -28.00 -18.79 -4.30
N ARG A 916 -28.82 -17.99 -5.00
CA ARG A 916 -30.23 -17.68 -4.66
C ARG A 916 -31.19 -18.27 -5.69
N PRO A 917 -31.22 -19.60 -5.89
CA PRO A 917 -31.94 -20.22 -7.00
C PRO A 917 -33.46 -20.06 -6.90
N GLN A 918 -34.02 -19.82 -5.71
CA GLN A 918 -35.46 -19.57 -5.55
C GLN A 918 -35.90 -18.24 -6.18
N GLU A 919 -35.11 -17.18 -6.01
CA GLU A 919 -35.38 -15.88 -6.64
C GLU A 919 -35.17 -15.94 -8.16
N ALA A 920 -34.14 -16.66 -8.60
CA ALA A 920 -33.91 -16.91 -10.01
C ALA A 920 -35.08 -17.67 -10.65
N LEU A 921 -35.56 -18.75 -10.01
CA LEU A 921 -36.70 -19.53 -10.48
C LEU A 921 -37.96 -18.66 -10.61
N ARG A 922 -38.23 -17.80 -9.61
CA ARG A 922 -39.40 -16.90 -9.63
C ARG A 922 -39.42 -16.02 -10.87
N LEU A 923 -38.28 -15.42 -11.21
CA LEU A 923 -38.15 -14.55 -12.38
C LEU A 923 -38.21 -15.33 -13.69
N ASP A 924 -37.47 -16.45 -13.79
CA ASP A 924 -37.44 -17.26 -15.02
C ASP A 924 -38.78 -17.95 -15.29
N GLU A 925 -39.56 -18.33 -14.26
CA GLU A 925 -40.93 -18.85 -14.41
C GLU A 925 -41.89 -17.81 -14.99
N GLN A 926 -41.82 -16.56 -14.53
CA GLN A 926 -42.63 -15.47 -15.05
C GLN A 926 -42.31 -15.22 -16.53
N VAL A 927 -41.02 -15.15 -16.87
CA VAL A 927 -40.57 -14.97 -18.26
C VAL A 927 -40.97 -16.16 -19.14
N LEU A 928 -40.77 -17.38 -18.65
CA LEU A 928 -41.08 -18.59 -19.41
C LEU A 928 -42.59 -18.71 -19.69
N SER A 929 -43.44 -18.44 -18.69
CA SER A 929 -44.89 -18.43 -18.86
C SER A 929 -45.32 -17.43 -19.95
N GLU A 930 -44.78 -16.21 -19.88
CA GLU A 930 -45.10 -15.15 -20.83
C GLU A 930 -44.59 -15.46 -22.25
N GLN A 931 -43.37 -15.98 -22.39
CA GLN A 931 -42.80 -16.33 -23.69
C GLN A 931 -43.51 -17.52 -24.34
N ARG A 932 -43.92 -18.52 -23.55
CA ARG A 932 -44.75 -19.63 -24.04
C ARG A 932 -46.09 -19.10 -24.58
N ARG A 933 -46.70 -18.12 -23.91
CA ARG A 933 -47.95 -17.46 -24.35
C ARG A 933 -47.76 -16.66 -25.65
N ARG A 934 -46.69 -15.88 -25.79
CA ARG A 934 -46.47 -14.98 -26.94
C ARG A 934 -45.92 -15.68 -28.18
N CYS A 935 -44.94 -16.56 -28.00
CA CYS A 935 -44.12 -17.07 -29.10
C CYS A 935 -44.17 -18.61 -29.24
N GLY A 936 -44.78 -19.32 -28.29
CA GLY A 936 -44.87 -20.78 -28.28
C GLY A 936 -43.69 -21.49 -27.63
N LEU A 937 -43.80 -22.82 -27.50
CA LEU A 937 -42.88 -23.66 -26.73
C LEU A 937 -41.46 -23.76 -27.32
N ARG A 938 -41.34 -23.73 -28.65
CA ARG A 938 -40.07 -23.92 -29.38
C ARG A 938 -39.40 -22.63 -29.81
N HIS A 939 -39.94 -21.46 -29.44
CA HIS A 939 -39.30 -20.20 -29.83
C HIS A 939 -37.98 -20.00 -29.10
N PHE A 940 -36.98 -19.43 -29.78
CA PHE A 940 -35.63 -19.20 -29.26
C PHE A 940 -35.60 -18.57 -27.86
N ARG A 941 -36.44 -17.54 -27.64
CA ARG A 941 -36.54 -16.86 -26.34
C ARG A 941 -37.06 -17.79 -25.25
N THR A 942 -38.13 -18.55 -25.54
CA THR A 942 -38.70 -19.55 -24.63
C THR A 942 -37.66 -20.59 -24.21
N LEU A 943 -36.80 -21.01 -25.14
CA LEU A 943 -35.72 -21.95 -24.85
C LEU A 943 -34.60 -21.33 -23.99
N ILE A 944 -34.36 -20.01 -24.07
CA ILE A 944 -33.43 -19.31 -23.16
C ILE A 944 -33.96 -19.35 -21.73
N ALA A 945 -35.24 -19.02 -21.53
CA ALA A 945 -35.88 -19.05 -20.22
C ALA A 945 -35.99 -20.49 -19.67
N GLY A 946 -36.31 -21.47 -20.51
CA GLY A 946 -36.35 -22.89 -20.14
C GLY A 946 -34.98 -23.40 -19.66
N ARG A 947 -33.90 -23.01 -20.35
CA ARG A 947 -32.52 -23.31 -19.90
C ARG A 947 -32.20 -22.68 -18.55
N GLY A 948 -32.64 -21.44 -18.31
CA GLY A 948 -32.48 -20.75 -17.02
C GLY A 948 -33.16 -21.52 -15.90
N ARG A 949 -34.44 -21.84 -16.08
CA ARG A 949 -35.24 -22.68 -15.18
C ARG A 949 -34.57 -24.03 -14.87
N GLY A 950 -34.00 -24.72 -15.86
CA GLY A 950 -33.26 -25.96 -15.63
C GLY A 950 -32.10 -25.78 -14.64
N GLY A 951 -31.36 -24.67 -14.75
CA GLY A 951 -30.32 -24.30 -13.79
C GLY A 951 -30.86 -24.01 -12.38
N ASP A 952 -32.00 -23.35 -12.27
CA ASP A 952 -32.62 -23.05 -10.97
C ASP A 952 -33.12 -24.29 -10.26
N LEU A 953 -33.74 -25.21 -11.01
CA LEU A 953 -34.19 -26.50 -10.50
C LEU A 953 -33.02 -27.33 -9.97
N ARG A 954 -31.87 -27.34 -10.66
CA ARG A 954 -30.63 -27.95 -10.13
C ARG A 954 -30.18 -27.27 -8.84
N GLY A 955 -30.15 -25.94 -8.80
CA GLY A 955 -29.77 -25.19 -7.60
C GLY A 955 -30.68 -25.43 -6.39
N LEU A 956 -31.95 -25.78 -6.60
CA LEU A 956 -32.92 -26.15 -5.56
C LEU A 956 -32.88 -27.64 -5.18
N GLY A 957 -32.03 -28.45 -5.83
CA GLY A 957 -31.95 -29.89 -5.57
C GLY A 957 -33.07 -30.71 -6.21
N ARG A 958 -33.83 -30.12 -7.15
CA ARG A 958 -34.92 -30.76 -7.91
C ARG A 958 -34.38 -31.37 -9.20
N PHE A 959 -33.48 -32.35 -9.07
CA PHE A 959 -32.67 -32.86 -10.18
C PHE A 959 -33.49 -33.57 -11.27
N GLU A 960 -34.54 -34.32 -10.90
CA GLU A 960 -35.42 -34.97 -11.88
C GLU A 960 -36.20 -33.95 -12.72
N ASP A 961 -36.72 -32.89 -12.09
CA ASP A 961 -37.43 -31.81 -12.80
C ASP A 961 -36.48 -31.06 -13.74
N ALA A 962 -35.25 -30.80 -13.29
CA ALA A 962 -34.20 -30.20 -14.12
C ALA A 962 -33.85 -31.08 -15.33
N LEU A 963 -33.72 -32.39 -15.13
CA LEU A 963 -33.44 -33.35 -16.21
C LEU A 963 -34.52 -33.29 -17.30
N VAL A 964 -35.80 -33.30 -16.91
CA VAL A 964 -36.93 -33.19 -17.85
C VAL A 964 -36.90 -31.86 -18.60
N GLU A 965 -36.68 -30.74 -17.91
CA GLU A 965 -36.62 -29.41 -18.53
C GLU A 965 -35.43 -29.28 -19.51
N ASP A 966 -34.25 -29.78 -19.14
CA ASP A 966 -33.06 -29.72 -20.00
C ASP A 966 -33.19 -30.63 -21.23
N GLN A 967 -33.81 -31.81 -21.10
CA GLN A 967 -34.11 -32.68 -22.24
C GLN A 967 -35.02 -31.98 -23.24
N ALA A 968 -36.12 -31.37 -22.75
CA ALA A 968 -37.04 -30.62 -23.59
C ALA A 968 -36.35 -29.41 -24.25
N THR A 969 -35.52 -28.71 -23.48
CA THR A 969 -34.78 -27.53 -23.95
C THR A 969 -33.73 -27.89 -25.00
N LEU A 970 -32.97 -28.97 -24.81
CA LEU A 970 -32.00 -29.45 -25.79
C LEU A 970 -32.70 -29.89 -27.09
N ALA A 971 -33.80 -30.63 -27.00
CA ALA A 971 -34.57 -31.04 -28.17
C ALA A 971 -35.05 -29.82 -28.98
N GLY A 972 -35.57 -28.79 -28.29
CA GLY A 972 -35.97 -27.54 -28.92
C GLY A 972 -34.81 -26.79 -29.58
N TYR A 973 -33.67 -26.65 -28.90
CA TYR A 973 -32.51 -25.98 -29.50
C TYR A 973 -31.94 -26.73 -30.70
N HIS A 974 -31.91 -28.06 -30.63
CA HIS A 974 -31.43 -28.88 -31.73
C HIS A 974 -32.31 -28.72 -32.98
N GLU A 975 -33.64 -28.67 -32.81
CA GLU A 975 -34.59 -28.46 -33.90
C GLU A 975 -34.48 -27.05 -34.50
N VAL A 976 -34.34 -26.02 -33.66
CA VAL A 976 -34.42 -24.61 -34.10
C VAL A 976 -33.09 -24.07 -34.61
N LEU A 977 -31.97 -24.46 -33.99
CA LEU A 977 -30.64 -23.89 -34.26
C LEU A 977 -29.63 -24.91 -34.78
N GLY A 978 -29.98 -26.19 -34.79
CA GLY A 978 -29.06 -27.29 -35.11
C GLY A 978 -28.08 -27.61 -33.97
N GLY A 979 -27.26 -28.64 -34.19
CA GLY A 979 -26.33 -29.18 -33.19
C GLY A 979 -25.17 -28.25 -32.81
N ASP A 980 -24.71 -27.39 -33.72
CA ASP A 980 -23.46 -26.64 -33.55
C ASP A 980 -23.64 -25.27 -32.88
N HIS A 981 -24.88 -24.80 -32.78
CA HIS A 981 -25.15 -23.49 -32.22
C HIS A 981 -24.69 -23.41 -30.75
N PRO A 982 -24.06 -22.30 -30.30
CA PRO A 982 -23.56 -22.16 -28.93
C PRO A 982 -24.60 -22.49 -27.84
N ASN A 983 -25.85 -22.07 -28.01
CA ASN A 983 -26.94 -22.39 -27.08
C ASN A 983 -27.28 -23.89 -27.04
N THR A 984 -27.22 -24.61 -28.16
CA THR A 984 -27.41 -26.07 -28.20
C THR A 984 -26.29 -26.77 -27.44
N ARG A 985 -25.03 -26.36 -27.66
CA ARG A 985 -23.87 -26.91 -26.95
C ARG A 985 -23.93 -26.64 -25.44
N MET A 986 -24.40 -25.47 -25.03
CA MET A 986 -24.65 -25.17 -23.61
C MET A 986 -25.76 -26.05 -23.03
N ALA A 987 -26.83 -26.33 -23.80
CA ALA A 987 -27.89 -27.24 -23.37
C ALA A 987 -27.39 -28.68 -23.21
N ILE A 988 -26.47 -29.15 -24.07
CA ILE A 988 -25.80 -30.46 -23.92
C ILE A 988 -25.01 -30.52 -22.60
N ASN A 989 -24.22 -29.48 -22.31
CA ASN A 989 -23.49 -29.38 -21.05
C ASN A 989 -24.41 -29.45 -19.83
N ASN A 990 -25.49 -28.66 -19.83
CA ASN A 990 -26.46 -28.65 -18.74
C ASN A 990 -27.14 -30.01 -18.56
N LEU A 991 -27.50 -30.67 -19.66
CA LEU A 991 -28.10 -32.00 -19.63
C LEU A 991 -27.13 -33.04 -19.05
N ALA A 992 -25.84 -32.98 -19.40
CA ALA A 992 -24.83 -33.85 -18.80
C ALA A 992 -24.73 -33.66 -17.27
N ILE A 993 -24.78 -32.41 -16.79
CA ILE A 993 -24.81 -32.11 -15.35
C ILE A 993 -26.10 -32.65 -14.71
N SER A 994 -27.26 -32.50 -15.35
CA SER A 994 -28.52 -33.04 -14.84
C SER A 994 -28.50 -34.56 -14.74
N PHE A 995 -27.95 -35.27 -15.74
CA PHE A 995 -27.75 -36.73 -15.66
C PHE A 995 -26.82 -37.13 -14.50
N GLN A 996 -25.72 -36.40 -14.30
CA GLN A 996 -24.81 -36.62 -13.17
C GLN A 996 -25.54 -36.47 -11.83
N LEU A 997 -26.33 -35.40 -11.67
CA LEU A 997 -27.06 -35.10 -10.44
C LEU A 997 -28.20 -36.08 -10.15
N THR A 998 -28.75 -36.72 -11.19
CA THR A 998 -29.72 -37.83 -11.05
C THR A 998 -29.05 -39.21 -10.87
N GLY A 999 -27.72 -39.28 -10.91
CA GLY A 999 -26.95 -40.50 -10.66
C GLY A 999 -26.60 -41.34 -11.90
N ASP A 1000 -26.87 -40.87 -13.12
CA ASP A 1000 -26.49 -41.54 -14.37
C ASP A 1000 -25.19 -40.94 -14.94
N ALA A 1001 -24.08 -41.24 -14.26
CA ALA A 1001 -22.77 -40.74 -14.66
C ALA A 1001 -22.31 -41.26 -16.03
N ARG A 1002 -22.82 -42.41 -16.52
CA ARG A 1002 -22.43 -42.97 -17.81
C ARG A 1002 -23.03 -42.18 -18.97
N GLU A 1003 -24.32 -41.86 -18.89
CA GLU A 1003 -24.95 -41.03 -19.93
C GLU A 1003 -24.43 -39.60 -19.89
N ALA A 1004 -24.17 -39.06 -18.69
CA ALA A 1004 -23.46 -37.80 -18.53
C ALA A 1004 -22.09 -37.82 -19.23
N LEU A 1005 -21.28 -38.87 -19.02
CA LEU A 1005 -19.95 -39.00 -19.62
C LEU A 1005 -20.03 -39.06 -21.15
N ARG A 1006 -21.01 -39.80 -21.69
CA ARG A 1006 -21.26 -39.87 -23.13
C ARG A 1006 -21.52 -38.50 -23.74
N LEU A 1007 -22.37 -37.70 -23.10
CA LEU A 1007 -22.68 -36.32 -23.53
C LEU A 1007 -21.47 -35.39 -23.38
N ALA A 1008 -20.69 -35.52 -22.30
CA ALA A 1008 -19.49 -34.72 -22.07
C ALA A 1008 -18.40 -35.00 -23.12
N HIS A 1009 -18.17 -36.27 -23.49
CA HIS A 1009 -17.28 -36.62 -24.60
C HIS A 1009 -17.77 -36.05 -25.93
N GLN A 1010 -19.06 -36.22 -26.25
CA GLN A 1010 -19.65 -35.64 -27.46
C GLN A 1010 -19.43 -34.12 -27.53
N LEU A 1011 -19.58 -33.43 -26.40
CA LEU A 1011 -19.33 -32.00 -26.29
C LEU A 1011 -17.84 -31.68 -26.51
N PHE A 1012 -16.94 -32.34 -25.78
CA PHE A 1012 -15.49 -32.15 -25.89
C PHE A 1012 -14.97 -32.37 -27.31
N ASP A 1013 -15.32 -33.50 -27.92
CA ASP A 1013 -14.91 -33.84 -29.29
C ASP A 1013 -15.40 -32.79 -30.29
N ARG A 1014 -16.63 -32.27 -30.09
CA ARG A 1014 -17.18 -31.24 -30.96
C ARG A 1014 -16.49 -29.90 -30.79
N TRP A 1015 -16.18 -29.48 -29.55
CA TRP A 1015 -15.42 -28.25 -29.30
C TRP A 1015 -14.00 -28.35 -29.87
N MET A 1016 -13.34 -29.49 -29.66
CA MET A 1016 -12.01 -29.77 -30.21
C MET A 1016 -12.04 -29.69 -31.75
N SER A 1017 -13.06 -30.25 -32.39
CA SER A 1017 -13.20 -30.21 -33.86
C SER A 1017 -13.48 -28.80 -34.41
N LEU A 1018 -14.20 -27.95 -33.68
CA LEU A 1018 -14.62 -26.63 -34.18
C LEU A 1018 -13.62 -25.52 -33.86
N PHE A 1019 -13.01 -25.53 -32.68
CA PHE A 1019 -12.18 -24.44 -32.15
C PHE A 1019 -10.75 -24.87 -31.79
N GLY A 1020 -10.49 -26.18 -31.74
CA GLY A 1020 -9.17 -26.71 -31.42
C GLY A 1020 -8.78 -26.58 -29.94
N PRO A 1021 -7.50 -26.84 -29.64
CA PRO A 1021 -6.98 -26.90 -28.27
C PRO A 1021 -6.62 -25.52 -27.70
N ASP A 1022 -6.76 -24.42 -28.45
CA ASP A 1022 -6.47 -23.06 -27.97
C ASP A 1022 -7.70 -22.36 -27.35
N GLU A 1023 -8.87 -23.00 -27.42
CA GLU A 1023 -10.13 -22.45 -26.92
C GLU A 1023 -10.42 -22.88 -25.47
N PRO A 1024 -10.58 -21.94 -24.50
CA PRO A 1024 -10.84 -22.28 -23.11
C PRO A 1024 -12.08 -23.15 -22.89
N ALA A 1025 -13.13 -22.97 -23.70
CA ALA A 1025 -14.34 -23.77 -23.60
C ALA A 1025 -14.13 -25.26 -23.93
N THR A 1026 -13.14 -25.60 -24.77
CA THR A 1026 -12.74 -26.98 -25.06
C THR A 1026 -12.25 -27.66 -23.78
N TRP A 1027 -11.40 -27.00 -23.01
CA TRP A 1027 -10.82 -27.56 -21.78
C TRP A 1027 -11.79 -27.56 -20.59
N ARG A 1028 -12.76 -26.64 -20.56
CA ARG A 1028 -13.89 -26.76 -19.62
C ARG A 1028 -14.72 -28.02 -19.86
N ALA A 1029 -14.93 -28.43 -21.11
CA ALA A 1029 -15.58 -29.70 -21.43
C ALA A 1029 -14.72 -30.91 -21.04
N ALA A 1030 -13.40 -30.86 -21.26
CA ALA A 1030 -12.46 -31.90 -20.82
C ALA A 1030 -12.46 -32.07 -19.29
N CYS A 1031 -12.56 -30.98 -18.53
CA CYS A 1031 -12.69 -31.04 -17.08
C CYS A 1031 -13.97 -31.78 -16.64
N LEU A 1032 -15.08 -31.60 -17.34
CA LEU A 1032 -16.32 -32.33 -17.07
C LEU A 1032 -16.15 -33.82 -17.41
N VAL A 1033 -15.51 -34.14 -18.54
CA VAL A 1033 -15.14 -35.52 -18.90
C VAL A 1033 -14.34 -36.19 -17.78
N GLY A 1034 -13.24 -35.58 -17.35
CA GLY A 1034 -12.41 -36.13 -16.27
C GLY A 1034 -13.16 -36.28 -14.94
N THR A 1035 -14.09 -35.37 -14.65
CA THR A 1035 -14.97 -35.48 -13.48
C THR A 1035 -15.85 -36.73 -13.57
N LEU A 1036 -16.46 -36.98 -14.73
CA LEU A 1036 -17.40 -38.07 -14.94
C LEU A 1036 -16.72 -39.44 -15.12
N GLU A 1037 -15.50 -39.47 -15.67
CA GLU A 1037 -14.63 -40.66 -15.69
C GLU A 1037 -14.43 -41.20 -14.27
N ARG A 1038 -14.18 -40.31 -13.29
CA ARG A 1038 -14.09 -40.70 -11.88
C ARG A 1038 -15.42 -41.25 -11.35
N GLU A 1039 -16.55 -40.60 -11.65
CA GLU A 1039 -17.86 -41.04 -11.13
C GLU A 1039 -18.26 -42.44 -11.64
N VAL A 1040 -17.79 -42.85 -12.82
CA VAL A 1040 -18.02 -44.22 -13.33
C VAL A 1040 -16.98 -45.24 -12.87
N GLY A 1041 -15.91 -44.81 -12.18
CA GLY A 1041 -14.86 -45.66 -11.60
C GLY A 1041 -13.54 -45.72 -12.37
N GLU A 1042 -13.37 -44.94 -13.43
CA GLU A 1042 -12.17 -44.90 -14.27
C GLU A 1042 -11.18 -43.83 -13.73
N TYR A 1043 -10.62 -44.09 -12.53
CA TYR A 1043 -9.84 -43.10 -11.78
C TYR A 1043 -8.52 -42.70 -12.45
N GLU A 1044 -7.80 -43.66 -13.03
CA GLU A 1044 -6.55 -43.43 -13.74
C GLU A 1044 -6.76 -42.60 -15.01
N LEU A 1045 -7.83 -42.87 -15.75
CA LEU A 1045 -8.21 -42.09 -16.92
C LEU A 1045 -8.57 -40.66 -16.53
N SER A 1046 -9.39 -40.50 -15.49
CA SER A 1046 -9.72 -39.21 -14.90
C SER A 1046 -8.46 -38.40 -14.53
N LEU A 1047 -7.48 -39.06 -13.91
CA LEU A 1047 -6.22 -38.42 -13.51
C LEU A 1047 -5.46 -37.90 -14.73
N THR A 1048 -5.33 -38.71 -15.78
CA THR A 1048 -4.66 -38.33 -17.03
C THR A 1048 -5.39 -37.18 -17.72
N THR A 1049 -6.72 -37.26 -17.86
CA THR A 1049 -7.55 -36.22 -18.47
C THR A 1049 -7.43 -34.89 -17.72
N LEU A 1050 -7.55 -34.90 -16.40
CA LEU A 1050 -7.53 -33.68 -15.58
C LEU A 1050 -6.13 -33.05 -15.49
N ARG A 1051 -5.06 -33.86 -15.45
CA ARG A 1051 -3.68 -33.34 -15.51
C ARG A 1051 -3.39 -32.68 -16.85
N GLY A 1052 -3.71 -33.34 -17.97
CA GLY A 1052 -3.56 -32.76 -19.29
C GLY A 1052 -4.40 -31.49 -19.48
N THR A 1053 -5.61 -31.47 -18.90
CA THR A 1053 -6.46 -30.27 -18.89
C THR A 1053 -5.81 -29.12 -18.11
N LEU A 1054 -5.23 -29.41 -16.93
CA LEU A 1054 -4.57 -28.39 -16.10
C LEU A 1054 -3.33 -27.81 -16.78
N GLU A 1055 -2.46 -28.68 -17.30
CA GLU A 1055 -1.27 -28.29 -18.07
C GLU A 1055 -1.67 -27.35 -19.21
N ARG A 1056 -2.75 -27.71 -19.91
CA ARG A 1056 -3.20 -26.90 -21.03
C ARG A 1056 -3.83 -25.57 -20.60
N VAL A 1057 -4.61 -25.54 -19.53
CA VAL A 1057 -5.13 -24.29 -18.95
C VAL A 1057 -3.97 -23.35 -18.56
N HIS A 1058 -2.86 -23.88 -18.03
CA HIS A 1058 -1.67 -23.08 -17.71
C HIS A 1058 -0.96 -22.49 -18.94
N GLU A 1059 -0.97 -23.18 -20.07
CA GLU A 1059 -0.37 -22.68 -21.32
C GLU A 1059 -1.19 -21.57 -22.00
N LEU A 1060 -2.50 -21.52 -21.75
CA LEU A 1060 -3.41 -20.59 -22.41
C LEU A 1060 -3.41 -19.22 -21.73
N ARG A 1061 -2.89 -18.20 -22.42
CA ARG A 1061 -2.95 -16.79 -21.95
C ARG A 1061 -4.38 -16.28 -21.73
N SER A 1062 -5.35 -16.85 -22.45
CA SER A 1062 -6.77 -16.48 -22.36
C SER A 1062 -7.50 -17.19 -21.21
N ALA A 1063 -6.91 -18.23 -20.61
CA ALA A 1063 -7.53 -18.93 -19.51
C ALA A 1063 -7.57 -18.06 -18.25
N SER A 1064 -8.69 -18.14 -17.54
CA SER A 1064 -8.87 -17.42 -16.30
C SER A 1064 -8.39 -18.26 -15.12
N GLN A 1065 -8.04 -17.60 -14.01
CA GLN A 1065 -7.80 -18.27 -12.72
C GLN A 1065 -8.98 -19.16 -12.30
N LEU A 1066 -10.21 -18.82 -12.70
CA LEU A 1066 -11.38 -19.64 -12.42
C LEU A 1066 -11.37 -20.98 -13.17
N ASP A 1067 -10.87 -21.00 -14.41
CA ASP A 1067 -10.72 -22.23 -15.18
C ASP A 1067 -9.72 -23.16 -14.47
N GLU A 1068 -8.63 -22.61 -13.96
CA GLU A 1068 -7.63 -23.36 -13.18
C GLU A 1068 -8.22 -23.91 -11.87
N LEU A 1069 -8.88 -23.08 -11.07
CA LEU A 1069 -9.50 -23.51 -9.80
C LEU A 1069 -10.53 -24.62 -10.02
N GLN A 1070 -11.26 -24.58 -11.13
CA GLN A 1070 -12.23 -25.61 -11.48
C GLN A 1070 -11.54 -26.97 -11.75
N VAL A 1071 -10.47 -26.98 -12.54
CA VAL A 1071 -9.72 -28.21 -12.84
C VAL A 1071 -9.06 -28.75 -11.58
N ASN A 1072 -8.41 -27.87 -10.80
CA ASN A 1072 -7.77 -28.24 -9.55
C ASN A 1072 -8.73 -28.88 -8.55
N ARG A 1073 -9.96 -28.35 -8.44
CA ARG A 1073 -10.98 -28.94 -7.58
C ARG A 1073 -11.29 -30.38 -7.96
N SER A 1074 -11.56 -30.63 -9.24
CA SER A 1074 -11.90 -31.99 -9.67
C SER A 1074 -10.69 -32.94 -9.58
N LEU A 1075 -9.50 -32.44 -9.87
CA LEU A 1075 -8.25 -33.19 -9.77
C LEU A 1075 -7.94 -33.62 -8.33
N ALA A 1076 -8.18 -32.76 -7.34
CA ALA A 1076 -7.99 -33.12 -5.93
C ALA A 1076 -8.86 -34.32 -5.52
N VAL A 1077 -10.11 -34.34 -5.99
CA VAL A 1077 -11.04 -35.45 -5.74
C VAL A 1077 -10.62 -36.71 -6.47
N THR A 1078 -10.02 -36.62 -7.66
CA THR A 1078 -9.46 -37.81 -8.34
C THR A 1078 -8.19 -38.31 -7.64
N GLU A 1079 -7.30 -37.40 -7.24
CA GLU A 1079 -6.07 -37.72 -6.50
C GLU A 1079 -6.40 -38.47 -5.18
N ARG A 1080 -7.42 -38.03 -4.42
CA ARG A 1080 -7.80 -38.72 -3.18
C ARG A 1080 -8.37 -40.13 -3.43
N ARG A 1081 -9.12 -40.33 -4.52
CA ARG A 1081 -9.67 -41.65 -4.89
C ARG A 1081 -8.59 -42.66 -5.26
N LEU A 1082 -7.47 -42.18 -5.80
CA LEU A 1082 -6.27 -42.97 -6.08
C LEU A 1082 -5.33 -43.13 -4.87
N GLY A 1083 -5.70 -42.59 -3.70
CA GLY A 1083 -4.87 -42.65 -2.49
C GLY A 1083 -3.73 -41.64 -2.43
N LEU A 1084 -3.65 -40.68 -3.37
CA LEU A 1084 -2.66 -39.60 -3.41
C LEU A 1084 -3.00 -38.48 -2.41
N THR A 1085 -3.16 -38.86 -1.15
CA THR A 1085 -3.81 -38.09 -0.09
C THR A 1085 -3.16 -36.73 0.18
N LEU A 1086 -1.83 -36.67 0.24
CA LEU A 1086 -1.13 -35.40 0.52
C LEU A 1086 -1.24 -34.41 -0.66
N ALA A 1087 -1.23 -34.91 -1.89
CA ALA A 1087 -1.40 -34.08 -3.08
C ALA A 1087 -2.82 -33.50 -3.13
N ALA A 1088 -3.83 -34.33 -2.90
CA ALA A 1088 -5.23 -33.91 -2.80
C ALA A 1088 -5.42 -32.84 -1.72
N LYS A 1089 -4.94 -33.07 -0.49
CA LYS A 1089 -5.05 -32.11 0.62
C LYS A 1089 -4.40 -30.76 0.28
N LYS A 1090 -3.19 -30.77 -0.29
CA LYS A 1090 -2.53 -29.52 -0.69
C LYS A 1090 -3.38 -28.76 -1.72
N ARG A 1091 -3.83 -29.46 -2.76
CA ARG A 1091 -4.59 -28.86 -3.86
C ARG A 1091 -5.94 -28.34 -3.42
N SER A 1092 -6.67 -29.06 -2.56
CA SER A 1092 -7.98 -28.61 -2.07
C SER A 1092 -7.88 -27.42 -1.12
N ILE A 1093 -6.81 -27.31 -0.33
CA ILE A 1093 -6.52 -26.10 0.47
C ILE A 1093 -6.29 -24.90 -0.44
N GLU A 1094 -5.43 -25.04 -1.46
CA GLU A 1094 -5.14 -23.97 -2.42
C GLU A 1094 -6.39 -23.57 -3.21
N THR A 1095 -7.20 -24.55 -3.62
CA THR A 1095 -8.45 -24.32 -4.35
C THR A 1095 -9.51 -23.66 -3.49
N PHE A 1096 -9.67 -24.10 -2.24
CA PHE A 1096 -10.60 -23.47 -1.29
C PHE A 1096 -10.21 -22.03 -1.01
N ARG A 1097 -8.91 -21.75 -0.80
CA ARG A 1097 -8.40 -20.38 -0.67
C ARG A 1097 -8.72 -19.58 -1.91
N GLY A 1098 -8.38 -20.05 -3.11
CA GLY A 1098 -8.67 -19.34 -4.35
C GLY A 1098 -10.15 -19.01 -4.57
N TYR A 1099 -11.06 -19.94 -4.26
CA TYR A 1099 -12.50 -19.65 -4.34
C TYR A 1099 -12.99 -18.70 -3.26
N ARG A 1100 -12.54 -18.88 -2.01
CA ARG A 1100 -12.86 -17.97 -0.92
C ARG A 1100 -12.35 -16.57 -1.23
N ASP A 1101 -11.11 -16.45 -1.67
CA ASP A 1101 -10.40 -15.22 -2.06
C ASP A 1101 -11.05 -14.49 -3.22
N ARG A 1102 -11.91 -15.16 -4.00
CA ARG A 1102 -12.61 -14.53 -5.13
C ARG A 1102 -14.09 -14.25 -4.88
N PHE A 1103 -14.78 -15.10 -4.13
CA PHE A 1103 -16.25 -15.08 -4.04
C PHE A 1103 -16.79 -14.96 -2.61
N GLY A 1104 -15.93 -15.04 -1.62
CA GLY A 1104 -16.34 -15.10 -0.23
C GLY A 1104 -16.70 -16.50 0.21
N GLU A 1105 -16.84 -16.63 1.53
CA GLU A 1105 -17.11 -17.88 2.20
C GLU A 1105 -18.49 -18.44 1.90
N ASP A 1106 -19.47 -17.55 1.69
CA ASP A 1106 -20.86 -17.93 1.50
C ASP A 1106 -21.21 -18.35 0.07
N HIS A 1107 -20.29 -18.21 -0.88
CA HIS A 1107 -20.53 -18.59 -2.26
C HIS A 1107 -20.60 -20.13 -2.44
N PRO A 1108 -21.50 -20.65 -3.28
CA PRO A 1108 -21.68 -22.09 -3.47
C PRO A 1108 -20.40 -22.86 -3.85
N LEU A 1109 -19.56 -22.30 -4.73
CA LEU A 1109 -18.29 -22.94 -5.12
C LEU A 1109 -17.30 -23.02 -3.95
N THR A 1110 -17.25 -22.00 -3.10
CA THR A 1110 -16.37 -21.96 -1.92
C THR A 1110 -16.77 -23.02 -0.91
N ARG A 1111 -18.08 -23.12 -0.60
CA ARG A 1111 -18.58 -24.12 0.35
C ARG A 1111 -18.41 -25.55 -0.17
N SER A 1112 -18.64 -25.73 -1.45
CA SER A 1112 -18.41 -26.99 -2.13
C SER A 1112 -16.93 -27.42 -2.03
N SER A 1113 -15.99 -26.49 -2.27
CA SER A 1113 -14.56 -26.74 -2.07
C SER A 1113 -14.17 -26.95 -0.60
N LEU A 1114 -14.83 -26.30 0.35
CA LEU A 1114 -14.62 -26.50 1.79
C LEU A 1114 -14.97 -27.93 2.20
N LEU A 1115 -16.05 -28.50 1.66
CA LEU A 1115 -16.40 -29.89 1.90
C LEU A 1115 -15.36 -30.85 1.33
N SER A 1116 -14.93 -30.62 0.08
CA SER A 1116 -13.85 -31.42 -0.52
C SER A 1116 -12.58 -31.37 0.34
N MET A 1117 -12.21 -30.19 0.82
CA MET A 1117 -11.06 -29.99 1.72
C MET A 1117 -11.24 -30.74 3.04
N ALA A 1118 -12.43 -30.68 3.68
CA ALA A 1118 -12.72 -31.43 4.91
C ALA A 1118 -12.49 -32.94 4.74
N VAL A 1119 -12.95 -33.50 3.61
CA VAL A 1119 -12.73 -34.91 3.28
C VAL A 1119 -11.24 -35.23 3.10
N ASP A 1120 -10.47 -34.33 2.47
CA ASP A 1120 -9.03 -34.55 2.28
C ASP A 1120 -8.24 -34.45 3.59
N TYR A 1121 -8.67 -33.61 4.54
CA TYR A 1121 -8.16 -33.60 5.90
C TYR A 1121 -8.42 -34.94 6.60
N TYR A 1122 -9.65 -35.47 6.47
CA TYR A 1122 -10.01 -36.78 7.01
C TYR A 1122 -9.11 -37.89 6.44
N ARG A 1123 -8.97 -37.95 5.11
CA ARG A 1123 -8.10 -38.95 4.45
C ARG A 1123 -6.64 -38.84 4.87
N ALA A 1124 -6.16 -37.63 5.16
CA ALA A 1124 -4.81 -37.38 5.65
C ALA A 1124 -4.60 -37.74 7.14
N GLY A 1125 -5.62 -38.27 7.82
CA GLY A 1125 -5.56 -38.66 9.23
C GLY A 1125 -5.85 -37.52 10.22
N ASP A 1126 -6.32 -36.37 9.74
CA ASP A 1126 -6.61 -35.18 10.56
C ASP A 1126 -8.12 -35.03 10.77
N ALA A 1127 -8.70 -36.01 11.47
CA ALA A 1127 -10.15 -36.12 11.63
C ALA A 1127 -10.76 -34.95 12.43
N GLY A 1128 -10.02 -34.35 13.36
CA GLY A 1128 -10.49 -33.20 14.14
C GLY A 1128 -10.74 -31.96 13.28
N ALA A 1129 -9.75 -31.57 12.46
CA ALA A 1129 -9.92 -30.46 11.51
C ALA A 1129 -10.99 -30.79 10.44
N ALA A 1130 -11.10 -32.05 10.03
CA ALA A 1130 -12.13 -32.50 9.10
C ALA A 1130 -13.56 -32.27 9.65
N VAL A 1131 -13.81 -32.63 10.92
CA VAL A 1131 -15.08 -32.37 11.60
C VAL A 1131 -15.40 -30.87 11.62
N GLU A 1132 -14.43 -30.02 12.01
CA GLU A 1132 -14.63 -28.57 12.05
C GLU A 1132 -15.03 -28.00 10.68
N HIS A 1133 -14.31 -28.38 9.62
CA HIS A 1133 -14.56 -27.89 8.27
C HIS A 1133 -15.89 -28.44 7.70
N ALA A 1134 -16.22 -29.71 7.94
CA ALA A 1134 -17.50 -30.30 7.52
C ALA A 1134 -18.69 -29.65 8.25
N MET A 1135 -18.59 -29.40 9.55
CA MET A 1135 -19.61 -28.67 10.34
C MET A 1135 -19.79 -27.23 9.85
N ARG A 1136 -18.68 -26.53 9.55
CA ARG A 1136 -18.72 -25.17 9.00
C ARG A 1136 -19.43 -25.14 7.65
N CYS A 1137 -19.11 -26.09 6.77
CA CYS A 1137 -19.78 -26.24 5.48
C CYS A 1137 -21.28 -26.52 5.63
N LEU A 1138 -21.67 -27.48 6.49
CA LEU A 1138 -23.07 -27.82 6.74
C LEU A 1138 -23.88 -26.61 7.24
N ARG A 1139 -23.38 -25.89 8.24
CA ARG A 1139 -24.01 -24.67 8.76
C ARG A 1139 -24.12 -23.56 7.71
N GLY A 1140 -23.18 -23.50 6.76
CA GLY A 1140 -23.25 -22.57 5.63
C GLY A 1140 -24.41 -22.92 4.68
N TYR A 1141 -24.52 -24.18 4.29
CA TYR A 1141 -25.62 -24.62 3.43
C TYR A 1141 -26.98 -24.54 4.11
N GLU A 1142 -27.11 -24.90 5.40
CA GLU A 1142 -28.38 -24.78 6.15
C GLU A 1142 -28.89 -23.34 6.27
N ARG A 1143 -28.00 -22.34 6.23
CA ARG A 1143 -28.37 -20.92 6.24
C ARG A 1143 -28.92 -20.41 4.90
N THR A 1144 -28.61 -21.08 3.79
CA THR A 1144 -28.82 -20.55 2.44
C THR A 1144 -29.69 -21.43 1.54
N LEU A 1145 -29.74 -22.72 1.80
CA LEU A 1145 -30.52 -23.69 1.05
C LEU A 1145 -31.75 -24.10 1.87
N GLU A 1146 -32.78 -24.54 1.16
CA GLU A 1146 -34.01 -25.03 1.79
C GLU A 1146 -33.76 -26.27 2.66
N THR A 1147 -34.64 -26.48 3.63
CA THR A 1147 -34.58 -27.65 4.50
C THR A 1147 -34.73 -28.94 3.68
N GLY A 1148 -33.80 -29.87 3.87
CA GLY A 1148 -33.79 -31.14 3.17
C GLY A 1148 -33.18 -31.06 1.76
N HIS A 1149 -32.39 -30.04 1.45
CA HIS A 1149 -31.62 -29.97 0.20
C HIS A 1149 -30.57 -31.09 0.11
N PRO A 1150 -30.40 -31.79 -1.03
CA PRO A 1150 -29.43 -32.89 -1.17
C PRO A 1150 -28.00 -32.55 -0.73
N PHE A 1151 -27.52 -31.33 -1.00
CA PHE A 1151 -26.17 -30.92 -0.57
C PHE A 1151 -26.00 -30.81 0.96
N THR A 1152 -27.03 -30.39 1.70
CA THR A 1152 -26.98 -30.44 3.17
C THR A 1152 -26.88 -31.87 3.67
N ALA A 1153 -27.56 -32.80 3.00
CA ALA A 1153 -27.52 -34.21 3.32
C ALA A 1153 -26.15 -34.82 3.01
N VAL A 1154 -25.54 -34.48 1.88
CA VAL A 1154 -24.16 -34.87 1.53
C VAL A 1154 -23.14 -34.38 2.57
N CYS A 1155 -23.24 -33.13 3.02
CA CYS A 1155 -22.41 -32.62 4.10
C CYS A 1155 -22.61 -33.40 5.41
N SER A 1156 -23.85 -33.73 5.75
CA SER A 1156 -24.19 -34.53 6.95
C SER A 1156 -23.58 -35.94 6.89
N VAL A 1157 -23.61 -36.61 5.73
CA VAL A 1157 -22.98 -37.93 5.54
C VAL A 1157 -21.47 -37.84 5.74
N ASN A 1158 -20.80 -36.87 5.10
CA ASN A 1158 -19.35 -36.70 5.26
C ASN A 1158 -18.96 -36.30 6.68
N LEU A 1159 -19.78 -35.49 7.36
CA LEU A 1159 -19.57 -35.15 8.77
C LEU A 1159 -19.65 -36.41 9.63
N GLY A 1160 -20.59 -37.31 9.36
CA GLY A 1160 -20.67 -38.61 10.04
C GLY A 1160 -19.41 -39.48 9.84
N ILE A 1161 -18.86 -39.50 8.62
CA ILE A 1161 -17.58 -40.15 8.31
C ILE A 1161 -16.44 -39.53 9.14
N CYS A 1162 -16.38 -38.20 9.23
CA CYS A 1162 -15.35 -37.50 10.01
C CYS A 1162 -15.46 -37.80 11.52
N HIS A 1163 -16.68 -37.78 12.10
CA HIS A 1163 -16.91 -38.13 13.50
C HIS A 1163 -16.54 -39.58 13.81
N ARG A 1164 -16.77 -40.52 12.89
CA ARG A 1164 -16.28 -41.90 13.08
C ARG A 1164 -14.76 -41.93 13.17
N GLY A 1165 -14.07 -41.10 12.38
CA GLY A 1165 -12.61 -40.93 12.43
C GLY A 1165 -12.07 -40.46 13.77
N THR A 1166 -12.82 -39.63 14.50
CA THR A 1166 -12.47 -39.16 15.85
C THR A 1166 -12.90 -40.11 16.97
N GLY A 1167 -13.60 -41.20 16.64
CA GLY A 1167 -14.14 -42.15 17.62
C GLY A 1167 -15.51 -41.74 18.21
N GLU A 1168 -16.13 -40.68 17.70
CA GLU A 1168 -17.42 -40.18 18.16
C GLU A 1168 -18.60 -40.89 17.47
N TYR A 1169 -18.75 -42.20 17.74
CA TYR A 1169 -19.66 -43.06 16.99
C TYR A 1169 -21.14 -42.65 17.06
N ASP A 1170 -21.60 -42.09 18.19
CA ASP A 1170 -22.99 -41.62 18.31
C ASP A 1170 -23.26 -40.32 17.53
N HIS A 1171 -22.26 -39.44 17.35
CA HIS A 1171 -22.38 -38.33 16.40
C HIS A 1171 -22.39 -38.87 14.97
N ALA A 1172 -21.47 -39.80 14.65
CA ALA A 1172 -21.38 -40.42 13.34
C ALA A 1172 -22.71 -41.04 12.86
N ILE A 1173 -23.35 -41.84 13.72
CA ILE A 1173 -24.64 -42.47 13.44
C ILE A 1173 -25.74 -41.43 13.24
N ARG A 1174 -25.80 -40.39 14.08
CA ARG A 1174 -26.85 -39.35 13.99
C ARG A 1174 -26.73 -38.55 12.69
N ASP A 1175 -25.53 -38.08 12.37
CA ASP A 1175 -25.30 -37.27 11.17
C ASP A 1175 -25.40 -38.09 9.88
N GLY A 1176 -24.89 -39.33 9.90
CA GLY A 1176 -25.03 -40.29 8.80
C GLY A 1176 -26.50 -40.65 8.53
N GLU A 1177 -27.29 -40.94 9.56
CA GLU A 1177 -28.70 -41.27 9.42
C GLU A 1177 -29.52 -40.08 8.92
N ARG A 1178 -29.25 -38.87 9.45
CA ARG A 1178 -29.88 -37.63 9.01
C ARG A 1178 -29.64 -37.40 7.51
N GLY A 1179 -28.40 -37.55 7.06
CA GLY A 1179 -28.04 -37.42 5.65
C GLY A 1179 -28.68 -38.49 4.77
N MET A 1180 -28.56 -39.76 5.16
CA MET A 1180 -29.14 -40.90 4.44
C MET A 1180 -30.66 -40.77 4.28
N ARG A 1181 -31.40 -40.43 5.35
CA ARG A 1181 -32.86 -40.25 5.30
C ARG A 1181 -33.25 -39.12 4.33
N THR A 1182 -32.49 -38.03 4.33
CA THR A 1182 -32.76 -36.89 3.44
C THR A 1182 -32.50 -37.26 1.99
N LEU A 1183 -31.38 -37.93 1.68
CA LEU A 1183 -31.08 -38.40 0.32
C LEU A 1183 -32.11 -39.42 -0.18
N ARG A 1184 -32.50 -40.38 0.67
CA ARG A 1184 -33.55 -41.36 0.36
C ARG A 1184 -34.88 -40.68 0.03
N ALA A 1185 -35.26 -39.65 0.79
CA ALA A 1185 -36.51 -38.91 0.55
C ALA A 1185 -36.48 -38.04 -0.72
N ARG A 1186 -35.32 -37.50 -1.10
CA ARG A 1186 -35.19 -36.56 -2.23
C ARG A 1186 -34.80 -37.21 -3.56
N LEU A 1187 -33.94 -38.23 -3.51
CA LEU A 1187 -33.32 -38.85 -4.68
C LEU A 1187 -33.71 -40.33 -4.85
N GLY A 1188 -34.40 -40.91 -3.86
CA GLY A 1188 -34.78 -42.31 -3.85
C GLY A 1188 -33.67 -43.27 -3.40
N ASP A 1189 -34.05 -44.55 -3.25
CA ASP A 1189 -33.20 -45.61 -2.70
C ASP A 1189 -32.05 -46.05 -3.61
N ALA A 1190 -32.27 -45.98 -4.93
CA ALA A 1190 -31.32 -46.49 -5.91
C ALA A 1190 -30.24 -45.45 -6.30
N HIS A 1191 -30.37 -44.20 -5.85
CA HIS A 1191 -29.42 -43.15 -6.20
C HIS A 1191 -28.02 -43.44 -5.63
N PRO A 1192 -26.92 -43.28 -6.41
CA PRO A 1192 -25.56 -43.56 -5.93
C PRO A 1192 -25.22 -42.89 -4.60
N TRP A 1193 -25.61 -41.63 -4.41
CA TRP A 1193 -25.38 -40.93 -3.13
C TRP A 1193 -26.16 -41.52 -1.96
N THR A 1194 -27.40 -42.00 -2.17
CA THR A 1194 -28.19 -42.67 -1.13
C THR A 1194 -27.53 -43.99 -0.73
N LEU A 1195 -27.04 -44.76 -1.70
CA LEU A 1195 -26.35 -46.04 -1.47
C LEU A 1195 -25.00 -45.85 -0.77
N THR A 1196 -24.25 -44.81 -1.14
CA THR A 1196 -23.01 -44.43 -0.45
C THR A 1196 -23.29 -44.01 0.99
N ALA A 1197 -24.35 -43.23 1.23
CA ALA A 1197 -24.78 -42.85 2.58
C ALA A 1197 -25.19 -44.05 3.42
N ALA A 1198 -25.91 -45.02 2.84
CA ALA A 1198 -26.29 -46.26 3.51
C ALA A 1198 -25.06 -47.13 3.85
N THR A 1199 -24.07 -47.18 2.96
CA THR A 1199 -22.78 -47.85 3.21
C THR A 1199 -22.00 -47.17 4.34
N ALA A 1200 -21.95 -45.84 4.35
CA ALA A 1200 -21.33 -45.07 5.43
C ALA A 1200 -22.03 -45.35 6.78
N GLN A 1201 -23.36 -45.32 6.80
CA GLN A 1201 -24.19 -45.61 7.98
C GLN A 1201 -23.97 -47.02 8.52
N ALA A 1202 -23.93 -48.03 7.64
CA ALA A 1202 -23.60 -49.40 8.04
C ALA A 1202 -22.19 -49.48 8.65
N GLY A 1203 -21.23 -48.73 8.09
CA GLY A 1203 -19.90 -48.61 8.68
C GLY A 1203 -19.88 -47.89 10.04
N HIS A 1204 -20.76 -46.90 10.28
CA HIS A 1204 -20.88 -46.25 11.60
C HIS A 1204 -21.43 -47.22 12.65
N LEU A 1205 -22.48 -47.98 12.30
CA LEU A 1205 -23.04 -49.03 13.16
C LEU A 1205 -22.00 -50.11 13.49
N ALA A 1206 -21.25 -50.56 12.48
CA ALA A 1206 -20.19 -51.54 12.66
C ALA A 1206 -19.05 -51.04 13.57
N ALA A 1207 -18.68 -49.76 13.47
CA ALA A 1207 -17.65 -49.15 14.33
C ALA A 1207 -18.10 -49.01 15.79
N ARG A 1208 -19.40 -48.78 16.05
CA ARG A 1208 -19.97 -48.78 17.41
C ARG A 1208 -20.12 -50.19 18.00
N GLY A 1209 -20.21 -51.22 17.15
CA GLY A 1209 -20.37 -52.62 17.55
C GLY A 1209 -21.75 -53.23 17.23
N ASP A 1210 -22.64 -52.50 16.56
CA ASP A 1210 -23.98 -52.98 16.19
C ASP A 1210 -23.95 -53.80 14.89
N LEU A 1211 -23.21 -54.91 14.93
CA LEU A 1211 -22.85 -55.67 13.75
C LEU A 1211 -24.06 -56.32 13.04
N ALA A 1212 -25.11 -56.68 13.77
CA ALA A 1212 -26.32 -57.26 13.17
C ALA A 1212 -27.07 -56.26 12.27
N ASP A 1213 -27.24 -55.03 12.75
CA ASP A 1213 -27.88 -53.95 11.98
C ASP A 1213 -27.00 -53.49 10.82
N ALA A 1214 -25.69 -53.40 11.05
CA ALA A 1214 -24.72 -53.09 10.02
C ALA A 1214 -24.76 -54.11 8.86
N VAL A 1215 -24.75 -55.42 9.15
CA VAL A 1215 -24.85 -56.47 8.12
C VAL A 1215 -26.15 -56.34 7.34
N ARG A 1216 -27.29 -56.19 8.02
CA ARG A 1216 -28.60 -56.07 7.36
C ARG A 1216 -28.63 -54.89 6.39
N LEU A 1217 -28.23 -53.70 6.86
CA LEU A 1217 -28.20 -52.49 6.03
C LEU A 1217 -27.24 -52.63 4.85
N GLN A 1218 -26.06 -53.20 5.07
CA GLN A 1218 -25.05 -53.36 4.02
C GLN A 1218 -25.45 -54.42 2.98
N GLN A 1219 -26.14 -55.49 3.38
CA GLN A 1219 -26.71 -56.49 2.46
C GLN A 1219 -27.78 -55.88 1.56
N GLU A 1220 -28.72 -55.14 2.13
CA GLU A 1220 -29.75 -54.41 1.36
C GLU A 1220 -29.11 -53.42 0.38
N THR A 1221 -28.11 -52.68 0.85
CA THR A 1221 -27.37 -51.69 0.03
C THR A 1221 -26.65 -52.37 -1.14
N HIS A 1222 -25.93 -53.46 -0.89
CA HIS A 1222 -25.22 -54.20 -1.94
C HIS A 1222 -26.17 -54.82 -2.98
N LEU A 1223 -27.31 -55.39 -2.55
CA LEU A 1223 -28.31 -55.94 -3.45
C LEU A 1223 -28.94 -54.84 -4.33
N THR A 1224 -29.25 -53.69 -3.72
CA THR A 1224 -29.83 -52.54 -4.42
C THR A 1224 -28.83 -51.96 -5.42
N SER A 1225 -27.57 -51.75 -5.02
CA SER A 1225 -26.53 -51.25 -5.91
C SER A 1225 -26.25 -52.21 -7.08
N LEU A 1226 -26.23 -53.52 -6.83
CA LEU A 1226 -26.05 -54.54 -7.86
C LEU A 1226 -27.19 -54.52 -8.88
N ARG A 1227 -28.43 -54.32 -8.43
CA ARG A 1227 -29.62 -54.28 -9.29
C ARG A 1227 -29.68 -53.05 -10.18
N PHE A 1228 -29.37 -51.86 -9.65
CA PHE A 1228 -29.60 -50.59 -10.34
C PHE A 1228 -28.34 -49.97 -10.96
N LEU A 1229 -27.18 -50.07 -10.32
CA LEU A 1229 -25.92 -49.51 -10.82
C LEU A 1229 -25.07 -50.54 -11.60
N GLY A 1230 -25.30 -51.83 -11.29
CA GLY A 1230 -24.61 -52.96 -11.88
C GLY A 1230 -23.31 -53.33 -11.16
N ARG A 1231 -22.74 -54.47 -11.55
CA ARG A 1231 -21.57 -55.08 -10.88
C ARG A 1231 -20.29 -54.25 -10.96
N ARG A 1232 -20.12 -53.44 -12.01
CA ARG A 1232 -18.90 -52.65 -12.25
C ARG A 1232 -18.93 -51.25 -11.63
N HIS A 1233 -20.03 -50.84 -11.00
CA HIS A 1233 -20.11 -49.51 -10.41
C HIS A 1233 -19.29 -49.44 -9.10
N PRO A 1234 -18.52 -48.36 -8.83
CA PRO A 1234 -17.74 -48.21 -7.61
C PRO A 1234 -18.54 -48.46 -6.32
N CYS A 1235 -19.71 -47.82 -6.17
CA CYS A 1235 -20.61 -48.05 -5.02
C CYS A 1235 -20.97 -49.54 -4.80
N THR A 1236 -21.12 -50.35 -5.87
CA THR A 1236 -21.41 -51.79 -5.72
C THR A 1236 -20.20 -52.55 -5.20
N GLY A 1237 -19.00 -52.18 -5.65
CA GLY A 1237 -17.74 -52.71 -5.15
C GLY A 1237 -17.52 -52.36 -3.68
N ASP A 1238 -17.68 -51.09 -3.31
CA ASP A 1238 -17.55 -50.62 -1.93
C ASP A 1238 -18.55 -51.31 -1.01
N ALA A 1239 -19.81 -51.43 -1.45
CA ALA A 1239 -20.83 -52.09 -0.66
C ALA A 1239 -20.53 -53.59 -0.44
N ALA A 1240 -19.94 -54.26 -1.43
CA ALA A 1240 -19.52 -55.66 -1.32
C ALA A 1240 -18.33 -55.81 -0.36
N ALA A 1241 -17.33 -54.93 -0.48
CA ALA A 1241 -16.13 -54.93 0.37
C ALA A 1241 -16.50 -54.70 1.84
N ASN A 1242 -17.35 -53.70 2.11
CA ASN A 1242 -17.83 -53.44 3.47
C ASN A 1242 -18.70 -54.57 4.00
N LEU A 1243 -19.53 -55.20 3.17
CA LEU A 1243 -20.30 -56.36 3.61
C LEU A 1243 -19.38 -57.49 4.08
N ALA A 1244 -18.35 -57.81 3.31
CA ALA A 1244 -17.37 -58.84 3.66
C ALA A 1244 -16.64 -58.50 4.97
N ALA A 1245 -16.16 -57.25 5.12
CA ALA A 1245 -15.45 -56.80 6.31
C ALA A 1245 -16.34 -56.82 7.57
N ILE A 1246 -17.60 -56.36 7.48
CA ILE A 1246 -18.53 -56.34 8.62
C ILE A 1246 -18.93 -57.77 9.02
N VAL A 1247 -19.16 -58.68 8.07
CA VAL A 1247 -19.47 -60.08 8.35
C VAL A 1247 -18.29 -60.79 9.02
N ALA A 1248 -17.05 -60.57 8.54
CA ALA A 1248 -15.86 -61.14 9.16
C ALA A 1248 -15.70 -60.68 10.62
N ARG A 1249 -15.95 -59.39 10.91
CA ARG A 1249 -15.95 -58.85 12.29
C ARG A 1249 -17.05 -59.48 13.16
N ARG A 1250 -18.26 -59.68 12.62
CA ARG A 1250 -19.39 -60.31 13.34
C ARG A 1250 -19.07 -61.76 13.70
N ASP A 1251 -18.46 -62.50 12.78
CA ASP A 1251 -18.21 -63.92 12.93
C ASP A 1251 -16.89 -64.22 13.68
N GLY A 1252 -16.14 -63.16 14.06
CA GLY A 1252 -14.91 -63.28 14.84
C GLY A 1252 -13.74 -63.89 14.05
N THR A 1253 -13.83 -63.91 12.72
CA THR A 1253 -12.81 -64.48 11.82
C THR A 1253 -11.84 -63.42 11.30
N ASP A 1254 -11.67 -62.32 12.04
CA ASP A 1254 -10.77 -61.21 11.69
C ASP A 1254 -9.35 -61.55 12.20
N ASP A 1255 -8.46 -62.01 11.32
CA ASP A 1255 -7.11 -62.54 11.62
C ASP A 1255 -6.09 -61.49 12.12
N GLY A 1256 -6.53 -60.42 12.79
CA GLY A 1256 -5.66 -59.39 13.36
C GLY A 1256 -5.05 -58.43 12.33
N GLY A 1257 -5.35 -58.58 11.04
CA GLY A 1257 -5.07 -57.62 9.99
C GLY A 1257 -6.37 -56.96 9.56
N VAL A 1258 -6.72 -55.81 10.17
CA VAL A 1258 -7.96 -55.06 9.94
C VAL A 1258 -8.31 -55.03 8.44
N ALA A 1259 -9.33 -55.80 8.02
CA ALA A 1259 -10.02 -55.49 6.77
C ALA A 1259 -10.69 -54.13 7.00
N ALA A 1260 -10.04 -53.07 6.51
CA ALA A 1260 -10.49 -51.70 6.70
C ALA A 1260 -11.84 -51.54 5.99
N LEU A 1261 -12.81 -50.94 6.69
CA LEU A 1261 -14.03 -50.48 6.04
C LEU A 1261 -13.62 -49.47 4.96
N THR A 1262 -14.13 -49.65 3.75
CA THR A 1262 -14.00 -48.66 2.69
C THR A 1262 -14.91 -47.49 3.03
N ASP A 1263 -14.28 -46.33 3.20
CA ASP A 1263 -15.00 -45.08 3.29
C ASP A 1263 -15.11 -44.50 1.90
N THR A 1264 -16.34 -44.25 1.47
CA THR A 1264 -16.64 -43.61 0.19
C THR A 1264 -17.31 -42.29 0.51
N ASP A 1265 -16.60 -41.19 0.30
CA ASP A 1265 -17.14 -39.85 0.46
C ASP A 1265 -18.10 -39.50 -0.68
N ILE A 1266 -18.91 -38.46 -0.48
CA ILE A 1266 -19.74 -37.88 -1.54
C ILE A 1266 -19.32 -36.42 -1.72
N ASP A 1267 -18.99 -36.01 -2.94
CA ASP A 1267 -18.68 -34.60 -3.21
C ASP A 1267 -19.93 -33.84 -3.69
N VAL A 1268 -19.96 -32.52 -3.49
CA VAL A 1268 -21.01 -31.65 -4.00
C VAL A 1268 -20.60 -31.15 -5.38
N PRO A 1269 -21.14 -31.65 -6.50
CA PRO A 1269 -20.73 -31.18 -7.83
C PRO A 1269 -21.11 -29.72 -8.07
N ARG A 1270 -20.60 -29.13 -9.15
CA ARG A 1270 -21.08 -27.83 -9.64
C ARG A 1270 -22.46 -28.02 -10.27
N SER A 1271 -23.49 -27.41 -9.71
CA SER A 1271 -24.89 -27.43 -10.18
C SER A 1271 -25.19 -26.37 -11.23
#